data_AF-A0A6P8BI43-F1
#
_entry.id   AF-A0A6P8BI43-F1
#
_cell.length_a   1.000
_cell.length_b   1.000
_cell.length_c   1.000
_cell.angle_alpha   90.00
_cell.angle_beta   90.00
_cell.angle_gamma   90.00
#
_symmetry.space_group_name_H-M   'P 1'
#
loop_
_entity.id
_entity.type
_entity.pdbx_description
1 polymer ?
#
loop_
_entity_poly.entity_id
_entity_poly.type
_entity_poly.pdbx_seq_one_letter_code
_entity_poly.pdbx_strand_id
1 'polypeptide(L)'
;MPATPRISNGAFPQTPAHKGAPPTPSPTPSARQSLSAPRRSLPPAPQKTVAKTAAEPRIPLRAIDAPTQRLFALGIYGAVQAWKLYDWSQMLDDDSAQSLWLSLKWIAIDGVYILGLPELRIPWLELSQPVAIFLLVAHAIFTLLIMNHIPVPLLSVLFVYVKAFYFDSELSISDNYVKTSQILHNSSLIQGRQIINILPEGFAVLNPAGTPFCIGGDITTALIPIHFNSTIPREVELIRTDLDTDGSIQEVIKLSRSDIRTIQSHAKKLTPDGTPSAFTFEYRVKKAGAYKLKRVIDEHKLEVQRKSPHTFVVRCPSASIGPSPPSERCLKDLSDLVLNVDGTPPLKIVYSRRINGNKEHSFHFPNLQPDGFSSPLIGVASSSLTLLEDEDISWARSQRVPVSLNESLYSGGEWQYSVDEVHDGLGNVVRYASPTDDPEYRPKAAKTLVKTFSVRERPKVHLTKCDIRNPLKVARGQRVSLPVVFETTGEKADERPHALTWDFSPIDTLTRNGDPGDVVIPGSHVSKKPGDAPVVSAPGLYTLKTVSAGSCDGEVQEPASCLVLNPLEPELSVRSRDIPDKCAGNSVGLIVNLDLVGTPPFVVHYNEVFGGRVEHKVVHISGTRHEMELTPQEEGTHKYTFTSIDDSLYKQVPLTGPGYTLEQDVKPAAFAEISRRYENKPLSACLEQQVDVDVVFSGGEPPYTLEYEIAHEGKRTPYKVSGIQSREQTLRTPALSKGGEYTLALTSVMDKRGCKNSLQNEMKINVRRQRPRASFGVIEGRRKALNVESPDAKHKLPVRLTGVGPWKVTYKNLDQPGSPLIHQTVQNSNGVVTARDPGTYELVEVSDSQCPGAVDPKASTFEVSWLPRPELSLVLSDSVSHAGDLFVKKDVCEGDIDGFEISLKGSPPYHVKYQIHHKPTSGPASSTRKEFDAALSKSAISMLTAKPGLYTYTFTDLADSLYDLTKKQFTPVVLQQRVNAKPTATFDKPGQVFKFCMSEQDYEEKIPVTLTGVAPFFLELEIKHHSNGVPQVHRIPSINSNKFGVQLPRELLRLGPQQVRIREVRDARGCQFRSEIGGSSVQVQLYDAPAIYPLETRTDYCVGERLAYTLSGTPPFQVSYTFGGQKRSANSPTTSFRRIADSPGEFSITSVSDKASECRAAVELVKRIHPMPSVRISRGENVQVDIHEGGEVEILFEFGGTPPFEFTYTRSTNARKGQKSKVLETRHDVSFEHSKVVRASQEGTYQVVAIKDKYCAFSTQQVDVKDGSQKLLQ
;
A
#
# COMPACT_ATOMS: atom_id res chain seq x y z
N MET A 1 0.02 -53.13 15.51
CA MET A 1 -0.47 -54.49 15.22
C MET A 1 -1.70 -54.39 14.34
N PRO A 2 -2.08 -55.42 13.56
CA PRO A 2 -1.40 -56.72 13.32
C PRO A 2 -0.64 -56.73 11.98
N ALA A 3 -0.10 -57.84 11.47
CA ALA A 3 0.86 -58.80 12.04
C ALA A 3 1.43 -59.72 10.92
N THR A 4 2.70 -60.14 11.00
CA THR A 4 3.38 -61.00 10.01
C THR A 4 3.41 -62.49 10.38
N PRO A 5 3.52 -63.41 9.40
CA PRO A 5 4.69 -64.33 9.30
C PRO A 5 5.34 -64.26 7.88
N ARG A 6 6.63 -64.52 7.61
CA ARG A 6 7.58 -65.65 7.90
C ARG A 6 7.26 -66.97 7.17
N ILE A 7 8.20 -67.84 6.72
CA ILE A 7 9.56 -67.72 6.09
C ILE A 7 10.06 -69.15 5.73
N SER A 8 10.96 -69.31 4.73
CA SER A 8 11.75 -70.55 4.41
C SER A 8 10.99 -71.74 3.73
N ASN A 9 11.61 -72.70 3.02
CA ASN A 9 13.04 -72.96 2.70
C ASN A 9 13.27 -73.90 1.47
N GLY A 10 14.38 -73.70 0.73
CA GLY A 10 15.08 -74.68 -0.14
C GLY A 10 14.47 -75.11 -1.50
N ALA A 11 15.19 -75.78 -2.42
CA ALA A 11 16.66 -75.85 -2.66
C ALA A 11 17.02 -76.58 -3.99
N PHE A 12 17.80 -75.93 -4.88
CA PHE A 12 18.75 -76.48 -5.89
C PHE A 12 18.23 -77.45 -7.01
N PRO A 13 18.97 -77.62 -8.14
CA PRO A 13 20.31 -77.12 -8.52
C PRO A 13 20.25 -76.00 -9.62
N GLN A 14 21.28 -75.60 -10.40
CA GLN A 14 22.69 -76.03 -10.60
C GLN A 14 23.58 -74.84 -11.10
N THR A 15 24.86 -75.11 -11.35
CA THR A 15 25.91 -74.29 -12.04
C THR A 15 26.62 -75.18 -13.09
N PRO A 16 27.68 -74.81 -13.86
CA PRO A 16 28.53 -73.60 -13.92
C PRO A 16 28.44 -72.92 -15.33
N ALA A 17 29.39 -72.21 -15.97
CA ALA A 17 30.83 -71.95 -15.78
C ALA A 17 31.31 -70.62 -16.45
N HIS A 18 32.60 -70.29 -16.33
CA HIS A 18 33.24 -69.10 -16.93
C HIS A 18 34.71 -69.42 -17.29
N LYS A 19 35.21 -68.95 -18.45
CA LYS A 19 36.63 -68.86 -18.89
C LYS A 19 37.43 -70.17 -19.17
N GLY A 20 38.19 -70.20 -20.29
CA GLY A 20 39.59 -70.70 -20.27
C GLY A 20 40.09 -71.75 -21.32
N ALA A 21 40.77 -71.26 -22.37
CA ALA A 21 42.01 -71.85 -22.95
C ALA A 21 41.98 -73.19 -23.80
N PRO A 22 43.07 -73.56 -24.54
CA PRO A 22 43.11 -74.58 -25.63
C PRO A 22 43.84 -75.91 -25.21
N PRO A 23 44.19 -76.93 -26.08
CA PRO A 23 44.20 -77.03 -27.55
C PRO A 23 43.75 -78.39 -28.22
N THR A 24 44.12 -78.58 -29.50
CA THR A 24 44.23 -79.75 -30.46
C THR A 24 44.29 -81.21 -29.95
N PRO A 25 44.12 -82.32 -30.78
CA PRO A 25 44.10 -82.44 -32.28
C PRO A 25 43.06 -83.44 -32.93
N SER A 26 43.13 -83.55 -34.29
CA SER A 26 42.83 -84.65 -35.28
C SER A 26 42.19 -86.03 -34.88
N PRO A 27 41.48 -86.81 -35.77
CA PRO A 27 41.82 -87.03 -37.20
C PRO A 27 40.68 -87.34 -38.25
N THR A 28 41.14 -87.67 -39.48
CA THR A 28 40.55 -88.16 -40.76
C THR A 28 39.70 -89.46 -40.69
N PRO A 29 38.95 -89.93 -41.76
CA PRO A 29 39.33 -89.92 -43.20
C PRO A 29 38.24 -89.84 -44.32
N SER A 30 38.72 -89.72 -45.58
CA SER A 30 38.16 -90.20 -46.88
C SER A 30 36.69 -89.91 -47.27
N ALA A 31 36.33 -89.50 -48.50
CA ALA A 31 37.03 -89.15 -49.76
C ALA A 31 36.07 -88.22 -50.58
N ARG A 32 36.34 -87.66 -51.76
CA ARG A 32 37.24 -88.02 -52.87
C ARG A 32 37.36 -86.81 -53.85
N GLN A 33 38.59 -86.39 -54.21
CA GLN A 33 39.03 -85.79 -55.50
C GLN A 33 38.28 -84.62 -56.20
N SER A 34 38.89 -83.67 -56.94
CA SER A 34 40.22 -83.01 -56.92
C SER A 34 40.39 -82.07 -58.13
N LEU A 35 40.92 -80.84 -57.92
CA LEU A 35 41.96 -80.16 -58.76
C LEU A 35 41.65 -79.86 -60.27
N SER A 36 42.40 -79.04 -61.04
CA SER A 36 43.61 -78.23 -60.80
C SER A 36 43.78 -77.05 -61.79
N ALA A 37 44.76 -76.21 -61.45
CA ALA A 37 45.56 -75.30 -62.30
C ALA A 37 46.23 -75.98 -63.55
N PRO A 38 47.01 -75.26 -64.39
CA PRO A 38 47.16 -75.58 -65.83
C PRO A 38 48.48 -76.24 -66.30
N ARG A 39 48.52 -76.56 -67.63
CA ARG A 39 49.69 -76.78 -68.53
C ARG A 39 50.60 -78.01 -68.31
N ARG A 40 50.45 -79.06 -69.14
CA ARG A 40 51.35 -79.37 -70.32
C ARG A 40 51.05 -80.72 -71.03
N SER A 41 51.02 -80.66 -72.37
CA SER A 41 51.38 -81.66 -73.41
C SER A 41 51.51 -83.17 -73.11
N LEU A 42 50.85 -84.03 -73.92
CA LEU A 42 51.40 -85.02 -74.89
C LEU A 42 50.23 -85.78 -75.63
N PRO A 43 50.45 -86.69 -76.63
CA PRO A 43 49.50 -86.92 -77.75
C PRO A 43 48.66 -88.24 -77.67
N PRO A 44 48.22 -88.95 -78.76
CA PRO A 44 46.80 -88.95 -79.15
C PRO A 44 46.15 -90.35 -79.35
N ALA A 45 44.96 -90.35 -79.96
CA ALA A 45 44.21 -91.46 -80.58
C ALA A 45 43.28 -92.31 -79.68
N PRO A 46 42.24 -92.99 -80.25
CA PRO A 46 41.53 -92.75 -81.52
C PRO A 46 39.99 -92.55 -81.36
N GLN A 47 39.31 -92.31 -82.48
CA GLN A 47 37.87 -92.01 -82.54
C GLN A 47 36.97 -93.20 -82.16
N LYS A 48 35.74 -92.90 -81.72
CA LYS A 48 34.55 -93.62 -82.19
C LYS A 48 33.38 -92.67 -82.39
N THR A 49 33.07 -92.41 -83.67
CA THR A 49 31.96 -91.56 -84.11
C THR A 49 30.62 -92.32 -84.06
N VAL A 50 29.59 -91.70 -83.50
CA VAL A 50 28.19 -92.01 -83.83
C VAL A 50 27.51 -90.69 -84.16
N ALA A 51 27.15 -90.50 -85.42
CA ALA A 51 26.41 -89.32 -85.85
C ALA A 51 24.94 -89.44 -85.44
N LYS A 52 24.35 -88.34 -84.95
CA LYS A 52 22.91 -88.09 -85.05
C LYS A 52 22.71 -86.88 -85.95
N THR A 53 21.77 -86.99 -86.87
CA THR A 53 21.38 -85.94 -87.80
C THR A 53 20.73 -84.78 -87.05
N ALA A 54 21.32 -83.59 -87.16
CA ALA A 54 20.66 -82.35 -86.75
C ALA A 54 19.58 -81.98 -87.79
N ALA A 55 18.49 -81.36 -87.33
CA ALA A 55 17.46 -80.82 -88.23
C ALA A 55 17.96 -79.52 -88.87
N GLU A 56 17.57 -79.26 -90.12
CA GLU A 56 17.97 -78.05 -90.85
C GLU A 56 17.23 -76.79 -90.29
N PRO A 57 17.89 -75.61 -90.20
CA PRO A 57 17.25 -74.36 -89.79
C PRO A 57 16.06 -73.97 -90.68
N ARG A 58 15.08 -73.25 -90.11
CA ARG A 58 13.90 -72.80 -90.87
C ARG A 58 14.23 -71.84 -92.02
N ILE A 59 15.35 -71.12 -91.92
CA ILE A 59 15.98 -70.41 -93.03
C ILE A 59 17.19 -71.26 -93.48
N PRO A 60 17.16 -71.88 -94.67
CA PRO A 60 18.22 -72.79 -95.08
C PRO A 60 19.56 -72.06 -95.25
N LEU A 61 20.65 -72.68 -94.82
CA LEU A 61 21.99 -72.07 -94.76
C LEU A 61 22.59 -71.72 -96.15
N ARG A 62 21.91 -72.11 -97.23
CA ARG A 62 22.24 -71.72 -98.62
C ARG A 62 21.70 -70.34 -99.01
N ALA A 63 20.71 -69.81 -98.29
CA ALA A 63 20.10 -68.50 -98.58
C ALA A 63 20.75 -67.38 -97.75
N ILE A 64 20.99 -67.64 -96.45
CA ILE A 64 21.70 -66.76 -95.53
C ILE A 64 22.55 -67.65 -94.62
N ASP A 65 23.84 -67.35 -94.47
CA ASP A 65 24.76 -68.13 -93.63
C ASP A 65 24.46 -67.97 -92.13
N ALA A 66 24.87 -68.95 -91.30
CA ALA A 66 24.55 -68.95 -89.88
C ALA A 66 25.09 -67.71 -89.11
N PRO A 67 26.33 -67.22 -89.34
CA PRO A 67 26.77 -65.92 -88.81
C PRO A 67 25.84 -64.76 -89.16
N THR A 68 25.44 -64.60 -90.42
CA THR A 68 24.54 -63.51 -90.85
C THR A 68 23.11 -63.67 -90.29
N GLN A 69 22.58 -64.90 -90.19
CA GLN A 69 21.30 -65.14 -89.49
C GLN A 69 21.35 -64.72 -88.02
N ARG A 70 22.44 -65.02 -87.30
CA ARG A 70 22.66 -64.55 -85.92
C ARG A 70 22.80 -63.03 -85.86
N LEU A 71 23.43 -62.41 -86.85
CA LEU A 71 23.60 -60.95 -86.91
C LEU A 71 22.25 -60.25 -87.16
N PHE A 72 21.37 -60.80 -88.00
CA PHE A 72 20.01 -60.27 -88.15
C PHE A 72 19.18 -60.44 -86.88
N ALA A 73 19.27 -61.58 -86.17
CA ALA A 73 18.64 -61.74 -84.86
C ALA A 73 19.17 -60.70 -83.86
N LEU A 74 20.50 -60.56 -83.72
CA LEU A 74 21.12 -59.56 -82.86
C LEU A 74 20.70 -58.12 -83.22
N GLY A 75 20.58 -57.82 -84.51
CA GLY A 75 20.12 -56.52 -85.02
C GLY A 75 18.65 -56.22 -84.69
N ILE A 76 17.76 -57.21 -84.85
CA ILE A 76 16.34 -57.08 -84.47
C ILE A 76 16.22 -56.88 -82.95
N TYR A 77 16.93 -57.66 -82.15
CA TYR A 77 17.00 -57.48 -80.70
C TYR A 77 17.50 -56.08 -80.32
N GLY A 78 18.57 -55.60 -80.96
CA GLY A 78 19.11 -54.26 -80.77
C GLY A 78 18.09 -53.15 -81.11
N ALA A 79 17.36 -53.29 -82.21
CA ALA A 79 16.30 -52.36 -82.60
C ALA A 79 15.12 -52.35 -81.60
N VAL A 80 14.71 -53.52 -81.10
CA VAL A 80 13.66 -53.65 -80.07
C VAL A 80 14.09 -52.98 -78.76
N GLN A 81 15.31 -53.23 -78.27
CA GLN A 81 15.79 -52.57 -77.04
C GLN A 81 16.06 -51.06 -77.25
N ALA A 82 16.43 -50.62 -78.46
CA ALA A 82 16.58 -49.20 -78.78
C ALA A 82 15.24 -48.45 -78.76
N TRP A 83 14.18 -49.02 -79.35
CA TRP A 83 12.83 -48.43 -79.29
C TRP A 83 12.30 -48.42 -77.84
N LYS A 84 12.55 -49.48 -77.07
CA LYS A 84 12.22 -49.53 -75.64
C LYS A 84 12.95 -48.47 -74.80
N LEU A 85 14.20 -48.14 -75.13
CA LEU A 85 14.95 -47.04 -74.52
C LEU A 85 14.45 -45.66 -74.97
N TYR A 86 13.95 -45.52 -76.20
CA TYR A 86 13.30 -44.30 -76.67
C TYR A 86 11.99 -44.03 -75.92
N ASP A 87 11.10 -45.02 -75.83
CA ASP A 87 9.87 -44.95 -75.02
C ASP A 87 10.17 -44.58 -73.56
N TRP A 88 11.21 -45.18 -72.95
CA TRP A 88 11.66 -44.82 -71.60
C TRP A 88 12.19 -43.39 -71.50
N SER A 89 12.91 -42.90 -72.51
CA SER A 89 13.44 -41.53 -72.51
C SER A 89 12.34 -40.47 -72.55
N GLN A 90 11.21 -40.73 -73.21
CA GLN A 90 10.04 -39.84 -73.17
C GLN A 90 9.34 -39.85 -71.80
N MET A 91 9.42 -40.95 -71.06
CA MET A 91 8.82 -41.06 -69.72
C MET A 91 9.61 -40.32 -68.62
N LEU A 92 10.84 -39.85 -68.91
CA LEU A 92 11.64 -39.05 -67.96
C LEU A 92 11.20 -37.59 -67.86
N ASP A 93 10.46 -37.07 -68.85
CA ASP A 93 10.08 -35.66 -68.95
C ASP A 93 8.59 -35.39 -68.62
N ASP A 94 7.75 -36.43 -68.48
CA ASP A 94 6.29 -36.30 -68.31
C ASP A 94 5.78 -37.14 -67.11
N ASP A 95 5.44 -36.45 -66.01
CA ASP A 95 5.21 -37.02 -64.66
C ASP A 95 3.81 -37.67 -64.49
N SER A 96 3.16 -38.06 -65.60
CA SER A 96 1.78 -38.58 -65.62
C SER A 96 1.71 -40.10 -65.91
N ALA A 97 1.09 -40.85 -64.99
CA ALA A 97 1.35 -42.28 -64.87
C ALA A 97 0.74 -43.20 -65.96
N GLN A 98 1.60 -43.79 -66.80
CA GLN A 98 1.29 -44.99 -67.61
C GLN A 98 2.33 -46.12 -67.49
N SER A 99 3.21 -46.09 -66.47
CA SER A 99 4.35 -47.02 -66.31
C SER A 99 3.98 -48.52 -66.41
N LEU A 100 2.84 -48.92 -65.84
CA LEU A 100 2.37 -50.30 -65.86
C LEU A 100 1.95 -50.76 -67.28
N TRP A 101 1.36 -49.88 -68.08
CA TRP A 101 0.96 -50.19 -69.46
C TRP A 101 2.19 -50.32 -70.37
N LEU A 102 3.14 -49.40 -70.25
CA LEU A 102 4.45 -49.47 -70.92
C LEU A 102 5.24 -50.73 -70.50
N SER A 103 5.21 -51.09 -69.21
CA SER A 103 5.80 -52.33 -68.71
C SER A 103 5.17 -53.56 -69.38
N LEU A 104 3.84 -53.66 -69.42
CA LEU A 104 3.10 -54.77 -70.04
C LEU A 104 3.35 -54.87 -71.55
N LYS A 105 3.33 -53.73 -72.27
CA LYS A 105 3.69 -53.63 -73.70
C LYS A 105 5.06 -54.26 -73.96
N TRP A 106 6.08 -53.84 -73.23
CA TRP A 106 7.45 -54.27 -73.48
C TRP A 106 7.73 -55.71 -73.01
N ILE A 107 7.11 -56.17 -71.92
CA ILE A 107 7.14 -57.59 -71.51
C ILE A 107 6.54 -58.50 -72.60
N ALA A 108 5.44 -58.09 -73.24
CA ALA A 108 4.82 -58.86 -74.32
C ALA A 108 5.72 -58.92 -75.58
N ILE A 109 6.35 -57.80 -75.96
CA ILE A 109 7.24 -57.73 -77.13
C ILE A 109 8.52 -58.56 -76.89
N ASP A 110 9.18 -58.41 -75.74
CA ASP A 110 10.33 -59.24 -75.37
C ASP A 110 9.96 -60.73 -75.31
N GLY A 111 8.75 -61.06 -74.82
CA GLY A 111 8.21 -62.42 -74.77
C GLY A 111 8.05 -63.05 -76.15
N VAL A 112 7.42 -62.34 -77.10
CA VAL A 112 7.30 -62.80 -78.50
C VAL A 112 8.66 -63.03 -79.13
N TYR A 113 9.63 -62.12 -78.88
CA TYR A 113 10.97 -62.25 -79.43
C TYR A 113 11.77 -63.44 -78.84
N ILE A 114 11.82 -63.56 -77.51
CA ILE A 114 12.61 -64.58 -76.81
C ILE A 114 12.03 -65.99 -77.00
N LEU A 115 10.71 -66.13 -77.04
CA LEU A 115 10.05 -67.42 -77.28
C LEU A 115 9.98 -67.80 -78.78
N GLY A 116 10.06 -66.82 -79.69
CA GLY A 116 10.16 -67.07 -81.14
C GLY A 116 11.55 -67.51 -81.60
N LEU A 117 12.61 -67.08 -80.93
CA LEU A 117 14.01 -67.34 -81.30
C LEU A 117 14.37 -68.83 -81.49
N PRO A 118 13.97 -69.76 -80.60
CA PRO A 118 14.29 -71.19 -80.75
C PRO A 118 13.60 -71.82 -81.95
N GLU A 119 12.40 -71.35 -82.31
CA GLU A 119 11.59 -71.95 -83.38
C GLU A 119 12.16 -71.66 -84.77
N LEU A 120 12.99 -70.63 -84.92
CA LEU A 120 13.78 -70.37 -86.12
C LEU A 120 14.92 -71.38 -86.33
N ARG A 121 15.36 -72.06 -85.25
CA ARG A 121 16.43 -73.08 -85.24
C ARG A 121 17.77 -72.59 -85.80
N ILE A 122 18.11 -71.33 -85.55
CA ILE A 122 19.39 -70.75 -85.98
C ILE A 122 20.52 -71.48 -85.22
N PRO A 123 21.53 -72.07 -85.90
CA PRO A 123 22.57 -72.84 -85.22
C PRO A 123 23.30 -72.04 -84.15
N TRP A 124 23.48 -72.62 -82.95
CA TRP A 124 23.96 -71.99 -81.70
C TRP A 124 23.02 -70.94 -81.06
N LEU A 125 21.84 -70.69 -81.63
CA LEU A 125 20.75 -69.90 -81.03
C LEU A 125 19.54 -70.77 -80.63
N GLU A 126 19.69 -72.09 -80.72
CA GLU A 126 18.75 -73.12 -80.25
C GLU A 126 18.69 -73.16 -78.71
N LEU A 127 18.09 -72.12 -78.11
CA LEU A 127 17.87 -72.05 -76.67
C LEU A 127 16.88 -73.15 -76.26
N SER A 128 17.23 -73.93 -75.23
CA SER A 128 16.28 -74.88 -74.65
C SER A 128 15.15 -74.12 -73.93
N GLN A 129 13.93 -74.70 -73.93
CA GLN A 129 12.75 -74.10 -73.30
C GLN A 129 12.97 -73.50 -71.90
N PRO A 130 13.63 -74.18 -70.92
CA PRO A 130 13.90 -73.56 -69.61
C PRO A 130 14.83 -72.34 -69.67
N VAL A 131 15.77 -72.28 -70.63
CA VAL A 131 16.66 -71.12 -70.81
C VAL A 131 15.89 -69.96 -71.46
N ALA A 132 15.03 -70.22 -72.44
CA ALA A 132 14.16 -69.20 -73.03
C ALA A 132 13.21 -68.59 -71.98
N ILE A 133 12.59 -69.43 -71.14
CA ILE A 133 11.73 -68.98 -70.03
C ILE A 133 12.52 -68.16 -68.99
N PHE A 134 13.72 -68.61 -68.61
CA PHE A 134 14.59 -67.85 -67.69
C PHE A 134 14.96 -66.47 -68.25
N LEU A 135 15.35 -66.40 -69.53
CA LEU A 135 15.67 -65.14 -70.19
C LEU A 135 14.46 -64.20 -70.25
N LEU A 136 13.25 -64.72 -70.52
CA LEU A 136 12.02 -63.93 -70.48
C LEU A 136 11.74 -63.37 -69.08
N VAL A 137 11.86 -64.17 -68.02
CA VAL A 137 11.68 -63.70 -66.64
C VAL A 137 12.72 -62.62 -66.28
N ALA A 138 13.97 -62.80 -66.69
CA ALA A 138 15.02 -61.80 -66.48
C ALA A 138 14.73 -60.47 -67.22
N HIS A 139 14.25 -60.52 -68.48
CA HIS A 139 13.86 -59.33 -69.24
C HIS A 139 12.61 -58.67 -68.65
N ALA A 140 11.66 -59.44 -68.12
CA ALA A 140 10.47 -58.88 -67.48
C ALA A 140 10.83 -58.10 -66.20
N ILE A 141 11.70 -58.66 -65.35
CA ILE A 141 12.23 -57.97 -64.15
C ILE A 141 13.00 -56.70 -64.57
N PHE A 142 13.90 -56.79 -65.55
CA PHE A 142 14.66 -55.65 -66.07
C PHE A 142 13.75 -54.53 -66.60
N THR A 143 12.67 -54.89 -67.30
CA THR A 143 11.67 -53.96 -67.83
C THR A 143 10.91 -53.26 -66.69
N LEU A 144 10.45 -54.01 -65.68
CA LEU A 144 9.76 -53.44 -64.52
C LEU A 144 10.63 -52.48 -63.71
N LEU A 145 11.93 -52.76 -63.56
CA LEU A 145 12.86 -51.89 -62.86
C LEU A 145 13.05 -50.55 -63.60
N ILE A 146 13.28 -50.59 -64.92
CA ILE A 146 13.51 -49.40 -65.74
C ILE A 146 12.23 -48.56 -65.89
N MET A 147 11.10 -49.19 -66.21
CA MET A 147 9.83 -48.51 -66.48
C MET A 147 9.14 -47.98 -65.22
N ASN A 148 9.62 -48.29 -64.02
CA ASN A 148 9.12 -47.73 -62.75
C ASN A 148 10.21 -46.97 -61.97
N HIS A 149 11.28 -46.53 -62.66
CA HIS A 149 12.39 -45.74 -62.10
C HIS A 149 13.07 -46.31 -60.84
N ILE A 150 13.08 -47.65 -60.68
CA ILE A 150 13.70 -48.29 -59.51
C ILE A 150 15.23 -48.26 -59.70
N PRO A 151 16.01 -47.56 -58.84
CA PRO A 151 17.42 -47.30 -59.10
C PRO A 151 18.27 -48.57 -58.90
N VAL A 152 18.74 -49.16 -59.99
CA VAL A 152 19.61 -50.35 -59.98
C VAL A 152 21.09 -49.94 -59.86
N PRO A 153 21.81 -50.29 -58.76
CA PRO A 153 23.17 -49.76 -58.50
C PRO A 153 24.25 -50.11 -59.54
N LEU A 154 24.02 -51.12 -60.39
CA LEU A 154 25.01 -51.58 -61.37
C LEU A 154 25.00 -50.76 -62.67
N LEU A 155 23.84 -50.24 -63.09
CA LEU A 155 23.69 -49.50 -64.35
C LEU A 155 24.18 -48.06 -64.24
N SER A 156 23.99 -47.43 -63.08
CA SER A 156 24.50 -46.09 -62.80
C SER A 156 26.03 -46.02 -62.85
N VAL A 157 26.74 -47.07 -62.41
CA VAL A 157 28.20 -47.19 -62.59
C VAL A 157 28.59 -47.19 -64.06
N LEU A 158 27.89 -47.93 -64.92
CA LEU A 158 28.17 -47.98 -66.36
C LEU A 158 27.99 -46.60 -67.02
N PHE A 159 26.92 -45.89 -66.66
CA PHE A 159 26.65 -44.53 -67.15
C PHE A 159 27.72 -43.51 -66.74
N VAL A 160 28.27 -43.63 -65.53
CA VAL A 160 29.40 -42.81 -65.06
C VAL A 160 30.65 -43.07 -65.91
N TYR A 161 30.98 -44.33 -66.23
CA TYR A 161 32.11 -44.65 -67.12
C TYR A 161 31.96 -44.08 -68.53
N VAL A 162 30.76 -44.18 -69.14
CA VAL A 162 30.50 -43.60 -70.48
C VAL A 162 30.65 -42.08 -70.45
N LYS A 163 30.06 -41.40 -69.45
CA LYS A 163 30.16 -39.95 -69.31
C LYS A 163 31.60 -39.46 -69.08
N ALA A 164 32.40 -40.22 -68.32
CA ALA A 164 33.79 -39.90 -68.03
C ALA A 164 34.77 -40.06 -69.21
N PHE A 165 34.43 -40.85 -70.23
CA PHE A 165 35.33 -41.13 -71.37
C PHE A 165 34.94 -40.48 -72.70
N TYR A 166 33.66 -40.18 -72.94
CA TYR A 166 33.20 -39.69 -74.25
C TYR A 166 32.80 -38.20 -74.31
N PHE A 167 32.52 -37.55 -73.17
CA PHE A 167 31.95 -36.20 -73.11
C PHE A 167 32.83 -35.19 -72.35
N ASP A 168 34.14 -35.22 -72.59
CA ASP A 168 35.12 -34.23 -72.09
C ASP A 168 35.03 -32.90 -72.87
N SER A 169 33.87 -32.25 -72.81
CA SER A 169 33.58 -30.98 -73.50
C SER A 169 33.00 -29.94 -72.53
N GLU A 170 33.73 -28.87 -72.27
CA GLU A 170 33.31 -27.77 -71.39
C GLU A 170 32.83 -26.55 -72.19
N LEU A 171 31.96 -25.73 -71.58
CA LEU A 171 31.48 -24.50 -72.18
C LEU A 171 32.55 -23.40 -72.08
N SER A 172 32.99 -22.86 -73.21
CA SER A 172 33.93 -21.74 -73.31
C SER A 172 33.24 -20.39 -73.18
N ILE A 173 34.02 -19.34 -72.99
CA ILE A 173 33.54 -17.97 -72.74
C ILE A 173 32.60 -17.46 -73.86
N SER A 174 32.73 -18.00 -75.08
CA SER A 174 31.85 -17.68 -76.21
C SER A 174 30.49 -18.41 -76.21
N ASP A 175 30.22 -19.27 -75.21
CA ASP A 175 29.13 -20.25 -75.08
C ASP A 175 29.20 -21.44 -76.08
N ASN A 176 30.41 -21.81 -76.53
CA ASN A 176 30.69 -23.00 -77.35
C ASN A 176 31.27 -24.18 -76.53
N TYR A 177 31.23 -25.41 -77.02
CA TYR A 177 31.77 -26.60 -76.32
C TYR A 177 33.18 -26.99 -76.83
N VAL A 178 34.17 -27.14 -75.92
CA VAL A 178 35.60 -27.35 -76.24
C VAL A 178 36.24 -28.47 -75.39
N LYS A 179 37.20 -29.23 -75.97
CA LYS A 179 37.94 -30.33 -75.29
C LYS A 179 39.14 -29.83 -74.50
N THR A 180 39.44 -30.46 -73.35
CA THR A 180 40.35 -29.87 -72.35
C THR A 180 41.76 -30.50 -72.30
N SER A 181 41.86 -31.80 -72.56
CA SER A 181 43.11 -32.57 -72.35
C SER A 181 44.30 -32.19 -73.23
N GLN A 182 44.08 -31.56 -74.40
CA GLN A 182 45.16 -31.19 -75.34
C GLN A 182 46.00 -29.97 -74.91
N ILE A 183 45.63 -29.26 -73.83
CA ILE A 183 46.26 -27.98 -73.45
C ILE A 183 47.13 -28.10 -72.18
N LEU A 184 46.99 -29.18 -71.39
CA LEU A 184 47.44 -29.22 -69.98
C LEU A 184 48.68 -30.10 -69.65
N HIS A 185 49.22 -30.93 -70.56
CA HIS A 185 50.26 -31.94 -70.21
C HIS A 185 51.46 -32.00 -71.19
N ASN A 186 52.65 -31.60 -70.73
CA ASN A 186 53.94 -31.56 -71.48
C ASN A 186 55.17 -31.66 -70.48
N SER A 187 56.05 -32.70 -70.41
CA SER A 187 56.51 -33.39 -69.12
C SER A 187 58.04 -33.59 -68.65
N SER A 188 58.49 -33.63 -67.31
CA SER A 188 59.98 -33.74 -66.83
C SER A 188 60.78 -34.05 -65.39
N LEU A 189 60.45 -34.01 -64.02
CA LEU A 189 61.43 -33.66 -62.83
C LEU A 189 62.01 -34.65 -61.63
N ILE A 190 62.61 -34.20 -60.41
CA ILE A 190 63.84 -34.78 -59.60
C ILE A 190 63.95 -35.20 -57.98
N GLN A 191 64.79 -34.78 -56.90
CA GLN A 191 65.05 -35.45 -55.45
C GLN A 191 65.66 -34.75 -54.06
N GLY A 192 65.58 -35.28 -52.72
CA GLY A 192 66.31 -34.94 -51.31
C GLY A 192 65.60 -34.97 -49.79
N ARG A 193 66.11 -34.56 -48.51
CA ARG A 193 65.67 -34.97 -47.00
C ARG A 193 65.70 -34.09 -45.50
N GLN A 194 64.78 -34.08 -44.36
CA GLN A 194 64.69 -33.41 -42.84
C GLN A 194 63.37 -32.68 -42.02
N ILE A 195 62.79 -32.76 -40.66
CA ILE A 195 61.31 -32.62 -39.83
C ILE A 195 60.69 -31.65 -38.47
N ILE A 196 59.30 -31.27 -38.02
CA ILE A 196 58.45 -30.89 -36.57
C ILE A 196 56.79 -30.34 -36.21
N ASN A 197 56.10 -29.89 -34.96
CA ASN A 197 54.52 -29.47 -34.48
C ASN A 197 53.78 -28.90 -32.95
N ILE A 198 52.45 -28.28 -32.60
CA ILE A 198 51.67 -27.70 -31.20
C ILE A 198 49.97 -27.36 -30.76
N LEU A 199 49.31 -26.78 -29.54
CA LEU A 199 47.73 -26.58 -28.92
C LEU A 199 46.99 -25.54 -27.66
N PRO A 200 45.59 -25.41 -27.13
CA PRO A 200 44.65 -24.34 -26.20
C PRO A 200 43.39 -24.49 -24.96
N GLU A 201 42.42 -23.51 -24.37
CA GLU A 201 41.37 -23.43 -23.02
C GLU A 201 39.82 -22.61 -22.65
N GLY A 202 39.09 -22.25 -21.39
CA GLY A 202 37.53 -21.77 -20.93
C GLY A 202 36.76 -20.93 -19.55
N PHE A 203 35.34 -20.75 -19.11
CA PHE A 203 34.53 -19.85 -17.90
C PHE A 203 32.89 -19.90 -17.19
N ALA A 204 32.18 -19.04 -16.19
CA ALA A 204 30.71 -19.06 -15.35
C ALA A 204 29.70 -17.86 -14.50
N VAL A 205 28.55 -17.96 -13.54
CA VAL A 205 27.19 -17.05 -13.06
C VAL A 205 26.30 -16.82 -11.53
N LEU A 206 25.02 -16.13 -11.16
CA LEU A 206 24.22 -15.68 -9.73
C LEU A 206 22.60 -15.05 -9.33
N ASN A 207 21.84 -15.09 -8.06
CA ASN A 207 20.68 -14.32 -7.06
C ASN A 207 18.93 -14.14 -6.84
N PRO A 208 18.05 -13.83 -5.66
CA PRO A 208 16.44 -13.71 -5.55
C PRO A 208 15.29 -12.77 -4.74
N ALA A 209 14.88 -12.80 -3.41
CA ALA A 209 13.40 -12.78 -2.91
C ALA A 209 12.56 -11.58 -2.26
N GLY A 210 13.09 -10.48 -1.69
CA GLY A 210 12.29 -9.25 -1.38
C GLY A 210 11.51 -9.07 -0.04
N THR A 211 11.67 -9.91 0.99
CA THR A 211 10.97 -9.75 2.29
C THR A 211 11.49 -8.57 3.14
N PRO A 212 10.63 -7.83 3.89
CA PRO A 212 11.06 -6.81 4.85
C PRO A 212 11.58 -7.42 6.15
N PHE A 213 12.39 -6.66 6.90
CA PHE A 213 12.93 -7.04 8.21
C PHE A 213 12.98 -5.85 9.17
N CYS A 214 12.86 -6.10 10.48
CA CYS A 214 13.14 -5.11 11.52
C CYS A 214 14.08 -5.66 12.61
N ILE A 215 14.77 -4.75 13.32
CA ILE A 215 15.59 -5.03 14.51
C ILE A 215 15.22 -4.01 15.60
N GLY A 216 14.98 -4.47 16.82
CA GLY A 216 14.52 -3.65 17.94
C GLY A 216 13.74 -4.46 18.97
N GLY A 217 13.69 -3.96 20.21
CA GLY A 217 13.12 -4.69 21.34
C GLY A 217 13.82 -6.04 21.53
N ASP A 218 13.06 -7.13 21.52
CA ASP A 218 13.58 -8.50 21.65
C ASP A 218 14.24 -9.04 20.36
N ILE A 219 13.98 -8.43 19.20
CA ILE A 219 14.52 -8.86 17.90
C ILE A 219 15.90 -8.23 17.70
N THR A 220 16.96 -9.00 17.99
CA THR A 220 18.36 -8.52 17.94
C THR A 220 19.10 -8.80 16.62
N THR A 221 18.58 -9.67 15.75
CA THR A 221 19.22 -10.01 14.47
C THR A 221 18.22 -10.38 13.37
N ALA A 222 18.50 -9.99 12.12
CA ALA A 222 17.77 -10.40 10.92
C ALA A 222 18.58 -11.41 10.05
N LEU A 223 17.91 -12.14 9.15
CA LEU A 223 18.50 -13.17 8.28
C LEU A 223 18.20 -12.86 6.80
N ILE A 224 19.23 -12.60 5.98
CA ILE A 224 19.06 -12.18 4.57
C ILE A 224 19.66 -13.26 3.61
N PRO A 225 18.90 -13.79 2.64
CA PRO A 225 19.37 -14.86 1.75
C PRO A 225 20.23 -14.37 0.56
N ILE A 226 21.19 -15.19 0.13
CA ILE A 226 22.13 -15.00 -0.99
C ILE A 226 22.16 -16.28 -1.83
N HIS A 227 22.22 -16.20 -3.18
CA HIS A 227 22.13 -17.37 -4.08
C HIS A 227 23.20 -17.41 -5.18
N PHE A 228 23.74 -18.60 -5.49
CA PHE A 228 24.88 -18.84 -6.40
C PHE A 228 24.58 -19.90 -7.46
N ASN A 229 25.27 -19.85 -8.61
CA ASN A 229 25.15 -20.84 -9.70
C ASN A 229 26.47 -21.07 -10.45
N SER A 230 26.77 -22.32 -10.81
CA SER A 230 27.92 -22.76 -11.62
C SER A 230 29.32 -22.25 -11.22
N THR A 231 29.52 -21.78 -9.99
CA THR A 231 30.80 -21.33 -9.41
C THR A 231 30.88 -21.70 -7.93
N ILE A 232 32.10 -21.76 -7.38
CA ILE A 232 32.35 -22.03 -5.95
C ILE A 232 32.98 -20.78 -5.33
N PRO A 233 32.18 -19.88 -4.72
CA PRO A 233 32.66 -18.57 -4.28
C PRO A 233 33.74 -18.66 -3.19
N ARG A 234 34.75 -17.80 -3.35
CA ARG A 234 35.96 -17.70 -2.52
C ARG A 234 36.04 -16.39 -1.74
N GLU A 235 35.47 -15.30 -2.29
CA GLU A 235 35.25 -14.02 -1.61
C GLU A 235 33.86 -13.48 -1.99
N VAL A 236 33.14 -12.89 -1.02
CA VAL A 236 31.81 -12.29 -1.21
C VAL A 236 31.73 -10.99 -0.39
N GLU A 237 31.23 -9.91 -1.00
CA GLU A 237 31.13 -8.58 -0.40
C GLU A 237 29.71 -7.99 -0.49
N LEU A 238 29.27 -7.32 0.56
CA LEU A 238 28.02 -6.57 0.69
C LEU A 238 28.29 -5.09 1.01
N ILE A 239 27.28 -4.23 0.88
CA ILE A 239 27.25 -2.83 1.33
C ILE A 239 26.00 -2.64 2.20
N ARG A 240 26.14 -1.94 3.33
CA ARG A 240 25.05 -1.36 4.14
C ARG A 240 25.08 0.16 4.00
N THR A 241 23.93 0.79 3.81
CA THR A 241 23.74 2.25 3.97
C THR A 241 23.00 2.48 5.28
N ASP A 242 23.43 3.45 6.09
CA ASP A 242 22.74 3.78 7.34
C ASP A 242 21.41 4.53 7.10
N LEU A 243 20.48 4.45 8.05
CA LEU A 243 19.14 5.08 8.00
C LEU A 243 18.89 6.04 9.19
N ASP A 244 19.70 5.95 10.26
CA ASP A 244 19.54 6.78 11.46
C ASP A 244 20.38 8.08 11.40
N THR A 245 21.31 8.14 10.45
CA THR A 245 22.13 9.31 10.07
C THR A 245 21.81 9.73 8.64
N ASP A 246 22.16 10.96 8.25
CA ASP A 246 21.69 11.58 6.99
C ASP A 246 22.34 10.97 5.73
N GLY A 247 21.79 9.82 5.30
CA GLY A 247 21.86 9.17 3.98
C GLY A 247 23.23 8.69 3.45
N SER A 248 24.32 9.21 4.00
CA SER A 248 25.62 9.29 3.30
C SER A 248 26.66 8.26 3.73
N ILE A 249 26.42 7.52 4.81
CA ILE A 249 27.40 6.58 5.38
C ILE A 249 27.17 5.16 4.81
N GLN A 250 28.06 4.74 3.90
CA GLN A 250 28.09 3.38 3.35
C GLN A 250 29.20 2.52 3.98
N GLU A 251 28.84 1.37 4.52
CA GLU A 251 29.69 0.40 5.21
C GLU A 251 29.86 -0.87 4.36
N VAL A 252 31.08 -1.18 3.93
CA VAL A 252 31.38 -2.39 3.14
C VAL A 252 31.60 -3.58 4.07
N ILE A 253 30.81 -4.64 3.88
CA ILE A 253 30.79 -5.83 4.74
C ILE A 253 31.33 -7.02 3.94
N LYS A 254 32.46 -7.61 4.36
CA LYS A 254 32.98 -8.88 3.81
C LYS A 254 32.40 -10.06 4.61
N LEU A 255 32.00 -11.14 3.93
CA LEU A 255 31.60 -12.38 4.62
C LEU A 255 32.81 -13.02 5.32
N SER A 256 32.58 -13.66 6.47
CA SER A 256 33.67 -14.24 7.26
C SER A 256 34.20 -15.54 6.64
N ARG A 257 35.44 -15.93 7.00
CA ARG A 257 36.01 -17.22 6.57
C ARG A 257 35.19 -18.43 7.03
N SER A 258 34.41 -18.28 8.11
CA SER A 258 33.42 -19.28 8.57
C SER A 258 32.21 -19.36 7.64
N ASP A 259 31.67 -18.22 7.20
CA ASP A 259 30.52 -18.16 6.29
C ASP A 259 30.89 -18.77 4.93
N ILE A 260 32.04 -18.37 4.37
CA ILE A 260 32.56 -18.90 3.10
C ILE A 260 32.80 -20.43 3.18
N ARG A 261 33.33 -20.95 4.29
CA ARG A 261 33.46 -22.41 4.49
C ARG A 261 32.10 -23.10 4.57
N THR A 262 31.12 -22.48 5.21
CA THR A 262 29.74 -23.02 5.30
C THR A 262 29.12 -23.09 3.91
N ILE A 263 29.18 -22.00 3.15
CA ILE A 263 28.80 -21.88 1.73
C ILE A 263 29.45 -22.99 0.89
N GLN A 264 30.78 -23.14 0.97
CA GLN A 264 31.52 -24.16 0.21
C GLN A 264 31.16 -25.59 0.63
N SER A 265 30.89 -25.83 1.92
CA SER A 265 30.43 -27.14 2.41
C SER A 265 28.99 -27.46 2.00
N HIS A 266 28.16 -26.43 1.74
CA HIS A 266 26.80 -26.58 1.25
C HIS A 266 26.82 -26.87 -0.25
N ALA A 267 27.55 -26.07 -1.03
CA ALA A 267 27.78 -26.30 -2.46
C ALA A 267 28.27 -27.74 -2.74
N LYS A 268 29.33 -28.17 -2.05
CA LYS A 268 29.91 -29.52 -2.23
C LYS A 268 29.00 -30.68 -1.80
N LYS A 269 27.93 -30.42 -1.04
CA LYS A 269 26.89 -31.42 -0.73
C LYS A 269 25.80 -31.50 -1.81
N LEU A 270 25.65 -30.47 -2.64
CA LEU A 270 24.71 -30.45 -3.78
C LEU A 270 25.37 -30.84 -5.12
N THR A 271 26.71 -30.97 -5.18
CA THR A 271 27.47 -31.25 -6.42
C THR A 271 28.32 -32.52 -6.34
N PRO A 272 27.72 -33.74 -6.33
CA PRO A 272 28.49 -34.99 -6.24
C PRO A 272 29.30 -35.32 -7.52
N ASP A 273 28.74 -35.04 -8.71
CA ASP A 273 29.29 -35.49 -10.00
C ASP A 273 30.15 -34.43 -10.72
N GLY A 274 30.70 -33.46 -9.99
CA GLY A 274 31.58 -32.42 -10.55
C GLY A 274 30.91 -31.38 -11.45
N THR A 275 29.60 -31.46 -11.68
CA THR A 275 28.81 -30.41 -12.36
C THR A 275 28.27 -29.40 -11.33
N PRO A 276 28.58 -28.09 -11.45
CA PRO A 276 28.27 -27.12 -10.40
C PRO A 276 26.83 -26.59 -10.47
N SER A 277 26.02 -26.95 -9.47
CA SER A 277 24.59 -26.64 -9.34
C SER A 277 24.32 -25.38 -8.49
N ALA A 278 23.08 -24.87 -8.55
CA ALA A 278 22.68 -23.66 -7.83
C ALA A 278 22.26 -23.92 -6.36
N PHE A 279 22.55 -22.96 -5.46
CA PHE A 279 22.24 -23.08 -4.03
C PHE A 279 22.10 -21.72 -3.32
N THR A 280 21.56 -21.72 -2.10
CA THR A 280 21.26 -20.51 -1.29
C THR A 280 21.91 -20.56 0.10
N PHE A 281 22.19 -19.41 0.71
CA PHE A 281 22.80 -19.22 2.03
C PHE A 281 22.19 -18.02 2.78
N GLU A 282 22.03 -18.09 4.10
CA GLU A 282 21.46 -17.02 4.94
C GLU A 282 22.54 -16.24 5.70
N TYR A 283 22.58 -14.93 5.51
CA TYR A 283 23.52 -14.02 6.17
C TYR A 283 22.89 -13.29 7.37
N ARG A 284 23.61 -13.22 8.50
CA ARG A 284 23.10 -12.66 9.76
C ARG A 284 23.44 -11.19 9.94
N VAL A 285 22.43 -10.36 10.16
CA VAL A 285 22.52 -8.89 10.26
C VAL A 285 22.19 -8.40 11.67
N LYS A 286 22.90 -7.36 12.15
CA LYS A 286 22.76 -6.78 13.51
C LYS A 286 22.50 -5.27 13.57
N LYS A 287 22.51 -4.57 12.44
CA LYS A 287 22.30 -3.11 12.34
C LYS A 287 21.08 -2.85 11.46
N ALA A 288 20.37 -1.76 11.71
CA ALA A 288 19.45 -1.21 10.73
C ALA A 288 20.22 -0.68 9.50
N GLY A 289 19.55 -0.55 8.35
CA GLY A 289 20.13 -0.03 7.12
C GLY A 289 19.55 -0.64 5.85
N ALA A 290 19.95 -0.08 4.70
CA ALA A 290 19.65 -0.63 3.37
C ALA A 290 20.86 -1.43 2.82
N TYR A 291 20.66 -2.70 2.50
CA TYR A 291 21.70 -3.66 2.13
C TYR A 291 21.69 -4.02 0.64
N LYS A 292 22.86 -4.12 0.00
CA LYS A 292 23.02 -4.63 -1.39
C LYS A 292 24.34 -5.39 -1.60
N LEU A 293 24.44 -6.22 -2.64
CA LEU A 293 25.64 -7.03 -2.93
C LEU A 293 26.65 -6.28 -3.82
N LYS A 294 27.94 -6.43 -3.52
CA LYS A 294 29.06 -5.68 -4.12
C LYS A 294 29.95 -6.49 -5.07
N ARG A 295 30.42 -7.69 -4.67
CA ARG A 295 31.46 -8.46 -5.42
C ARG A 295 31.46 -9.95 -5.08
N VAL A 296 31.83 -10.81 -6.04
CA VAL A 296 32.00 -12.28 -5.91
C VAL A 296 33.19 -12.75 -6.75
N ILE A 297 34.02 -13.65 -6.22
CA ILE A 297 35.18 -14.27 -6.91
C ILE A 297 35.13 -15.79 -6.75
N ASP A 298 35.48 -16.53 -7.81
CA ASP A 298 35.49 -18.00 -7.88
C ASP A 298 36.82 -18.65 -7.41
N GLU A 299 36.86 -19.99 -7.28
CA GLU A 299 38.06 -20.71 -6.81
C GLU A 299 39.29 -20.51 -7.71
N HIS A 300 39.09 -20.39 -9.02
CA HIS A 300 40.11 -20.05 -10.04
C HIS A 300 40.62 -18.59 -9.97
N LYS A 301 40.13 -17.77 -9.03
CA LYS A 301 40.40 -16.32 -8.87
C LYS A 301 39.81 -15.41 -9.96
N LEU A 302 38.92 -15.92 -10.81
CA LEU A 302 38.19 -15.11 -11.79
C LEU A 302 36.98 -14.41 -11.13
N GLU A 303 36.63 -13.20 -11.59
CA GLU A 303 35.45 -12.47 -11.08
C GLU A 303 34.15 -12.99 -11.72
N VAL A 304 33.06 -13.02 -10.93
CA VAL A 304 31.80 -13.68 -11.26
C VAL A 304 30.68 -12.67 -11.51
N GLN A 305 29.80 -12.96 -12.48
CA GLN A 305 28.69 -12.10 -12.89
C GLN A 305 27.62 -11.98 -11.78
N ARG A 306 26.93 -10.82 -11.65
CA ARG A 306 26.04 -10.52 -10.51
C ARG A 306 24.85 -9.60 -10.81
N LYS A 307 23.86 -9.56 -9.89
CA LYS A 307 22.72 -8.62 -9.80
C LYS A 307 22.53 -8.16 -8.34
N SER A 308 22.08 -6.92 -8.09
CA SER A 308 22.14 -6.30 -6.74
C SER A 308 21.02 -5.29 -6.42
N PRO A 309 19.80 -5.74 -6.06
CA PRO A 309 18.76 -4.87 -5.49
C PRO A 309 19.09 -4.46 -4.04
N HIS A 310 18.36 -3.47 -3.50
CA HIS A 310 18.40 -3.11 -2.08
C HIS A 310 17.50 -4.01 -1.22
N THR A 311 17.80 -4.12 0.08
CA THR A 311 17.02 -4.84 1.09
C THR A 311 17.02 -4.04 2.40
N PHE A 312 15.84 -3.64 2.88
CA PHE A 312 15.71 -2.77 4.05
C PHE A 312 15.63 -3.58 5.35
N VAL A 313 16.38 -3.14 6.35
CA VAL A 313 16.29 -3.60 7.75
C VAL A 313 16.04 -2.36 8.61
N VAL A 314 14.81 -2.19 9.10
CA VAL A 314 14.40 -0.98 9.85
C VAL A 314 14.42 -1.20 11.37
N ARG A 315 14.14 -0.15 12.14
CA ARG A 315 13.82 -0.28 13.57
C ARG A 315 12.40 -0.83 13.72
N CYS A 316 12.20 -1.85 14.56
CA CYS A 316 10.85 -2.37 14.81
C CYS A 316 9.96 -1.27 15.44
N PRO A 317 8.66 -1.19 15.08
CA PRO A 317 7.76 -0.17 15.60
C PRO A 317 7.54 -0.29 17.11
N SER A 318 7.29 0.83 17.78
CA SER A 318 7.00 0.85 19.21
C SER A 318 6.11 2.01 19.64
N ALA A 319 5.45 1.88 20.80
CA ALA A 319 4.73 2.95 21.46
C ALA A 319 5.35 3.31 22.82
N SER A 320 5.11 4.54 23.28
CA SER A 320 5.37 4.98 24.65
C SER A 320 4.35 6.03 25.09
N ILE A 321 3.97 6.05 26.38
CA ILE A 321 3.12 7.11 26.93
C ILE A 321 3.98 8.36 27.17
N GLY A 322 3.45 9.54 26.81
CA GLY A 322 4.09 10.84 27.04
C GLY A 322 4.12 11.27 28.51
N PRO A 323 4.56 12.51 28.81
CA PRO A 323 4.55 13.04 30.17
C PRO A 323 3.11 13.04 30.73
N SER A 324 2.81 12.10 31.63
CA SER A 324 1.40 11.83 31.98
C SER A 324 0.82 12.90 32.91
N PRO A 325 -0.39 13.42 32.65
CA PRO A 325 -1.11 14.28 33.59
C PRO A 325 -1.40 13.57 34.92
N PRO A 326 -1.77 14.31 36.00
CA PRO A 326 -2.08 13.74 37.30
C PRO A 326 -3.12 12.62 37.22
N SER A 327 -2.99 11.61 38.08
CA SER A 327 -3.86 10.44 38.07
C SER A 327 -5.21 10.67 38.73
N GLU A 328 -5.41 11.78 39.44
CA GLU A 328 -6.74 12.24 39.86
C GLU A 328 -7.25 13.29 38.87
N ARG A 329 -8.53 13.17 38.50
CA ARG A 329 -9.25 14.09 37.62
C ARG A 329 -10.65 14.34 38.19
N CYS A 330 -11.22 15.49 37.90
CA CYS A 330 -12.61 15.78 38.25
C CYS A 330 -13.55 15.36 37.10
N LEU A 331 -14.82 15.14 37.43
CA LEU A 331 -15.86 14.82 36.45
C LEU A 331 -15.93 15.94 35.40
N LYS A 332 -15.99 15.53 34.12
CA LYS A 332 -15.88 16.36 32.90
C LYS A 332 -14.51 16.96 32.57
N ASP A 333 -13.46 16.73 33.36
CA ASP A 333 -12.11 17.12 32.93
C ASP A 333 -11.71 16.33 31.65
N LEU A 334 -10.75 16.85 30.89
CA LEU A 334 -10.15 16.13 29.76
C LEU A 334 -9.13 15.09 30.26
N SER A 335 -8.90 14.02 29.49
CA SER A 335 -7.87 13.02 29.81
C SER A 335 -6.44 13.51 29.54
N ASP A 336 -6.24 14.38 28.55
CA ASP A 336 -4.96 14.98 28.09
C ASP A 336 -3.82 13.94 27.93
N LEU A 337 -4.12 12.76 27.40
CA LEU A 337 -3.20 11.62 27.34
C LEU A 337 -2.51 11.53 25.98
N VAL A 338 -1.20 11.80 25.93
CA VAL A 338 -0.39 11.66 24.71
C VAL A 338 0.23 10.26 24.60
N LEU A 339 0.01 9.60 23.47
CA LEU A 339 0.68 8.36 23.06
C LEU A 339 1.68 8.68 21.94
N ASN A 340 2.97 8.41 22.15
CA ASN A 340 3.99 8.55 21.12
C ASN A 340 4.15 7.22 20.37
N VAL A 341 4.14 7.26 19.04
CA VAL A 341 4.34 6.09 18.17
C VAL A 341 5.63 6.30 17.37
N ASP A 342 6.57 5.35 17.45
CA ASP A 342 7.87 5.37 16.78
C ASP A 342 7.97 4.24 15.74
N GLY A 343 8.34 4.54 14.50
CA GLY A 343 8.52 3.54 13.43
C GLY A 343 8.61 4.14 12.02
N THR A 344 8.71 3.32 10.97
CA THR A 344 8.71 3.79 9.57
C THR A 344 7.28 4.08 9.06
N PRO A 345 6.91 5.32 8.70
CA PRO A 345 5.51 5.65 8.37
C PRO A 345 5.05 5.12 6.98
N PRO A 346 3.74 4.90 6.74
CA PRO A 346 2.61 5.17 7.63
C PRO A 346 2.54 4.22 8.84
N LEU A 347 2.30 4.79 10.03
CA LEU A 347 2.13 4.03 11.27
C LEU A 347 0.65 3.73 11.53
N LYS A 348 0.39 2.66 12.27
CA LYS A 348 -0.93 2.38 12.86
C LYS A 348 -0.77 1.99 14.32
N ILE A 349 -1.56 2.60 15.21
CA ILE A 349 -1.70 2.20 16.62
C ILE A 349 -3.08 1.59 16.87
N VAL A 350 -3.15 0.62 17.77
CA VAL A 350 -4.37 0.06 18.36
C VAL A 350 -4.27 0.24 19.88
N TYR A 351 -5.30 0.82 20.50
CA TYR A 351 -5.39 1.00 21.95
C TYR A 351 -6.77 0.60 22.46
N SER A 352 -6.91 0.33 23.74
CA SER A 352 -8.21 0.02 24.34
C SER A 352 -8.46 0.80 25.63
N ARG A 353 -9.75 1.04 25.88
CA ARG A 353 -10.26 1.76 27.06
C ARG A 353 -11.02 0.79 27.97
N ARG A 354 -10.91 0.98 29.28
CA ARG A 354 -11.77 0.34 30.28
C ARG A 354 -12.34 1.41 31.20
N ILE A 355 -13.63 1.34 31.51
CA ILE A 355 -14.31 2.22 32.48
C ILE A 355 -14.96 1.34 33.54
N ASN A 356 -14.62 1.58 34.81
CA ASN A 356 -15.12 0.84 35.98
C ASN A 356 -15.05 -0.70 35.80
N GLY A 357 -13.94 -1.17 35.20
CA GLY A 357 -13.66 -2.59 34.93
C GLY A 357 -14.15 -3.12 33.58
N ASN A 358 -15.16 -2.50 32.96
CA ASN A 358 -15.70 -2.94 31.67
C ASN A 358 -14.79 -2.50 30.51
N LYS A 359 -14.36 -3.43 29.63
CA LYS A 359 -13.59 -3.09 28.42
C LYS A 359 -14.55 -2.56 27.34
N GLU A 360 -14.26 -1.35 26.86
CA GLU A 360 -15.20 -0.52 26.11
C GLU A 360 -14.65 -0.24 24.69
N HIS A 361 -14.51 -1.33 23.93
CA HIS A 361 -13.93 -1.40 22.58
C HIS A 361 -12.39 -1.24 22.47
N SER A 362 -11.89 -1.58 21.27
CA SER A 362 -10.51 -1.39 20.81
C SER A 362 -10.50 -0.37 19.67
N PHE A 363 -9.89 0.78 19.92
CA PHE A 363 -9.77 1.90 19.00
C PHE A 363 -8.49 1.77 18.19
N HIS A 364 -8.47 2.30 16.97
CA HIS A 364 -7.29 2.25 16.12
C HIS A 364 -7.18 3.49 15.23
N PHE A 365 -5.95 3.96 15.02
CA PHE A 365 -5.68 5.08 14.12
C PHE A 365 -4.73 4.63 13.01
N PRO A 366 -5.22 4.50 11.77
CA PRO A 366 -4.38 4.19 10.61
C PRO A 366 -3.66 5.43 10.08
N ASN A 367 -2.67 5.22 9.23
CA ASN A 367 -2.00 6.25 8.42
C ASN A 367 -1.38 7.43 9.20
N LEU A 368 -0.93 7.20 10.43
CA LEU A 368 -0.20 8.18 11.25
C LEU A 368 1.16 8.53 10.62
N GLN A 369 1.42 9.81 10.39
CA GLN A 369 2.66 10.34 9.79
C GLN A 369 3.03 11.70 10.43
N PRO A 370 4.31 12.13 10.40
CA PRO A 370 4.70 13.47 10.83
C PRO A 370 4.16 14.59 9.92
N ASP A 371 3.93 15.78 10.47
CA ASP A 371 3.57 16.95 9.68
C ASP A 371 4.65 17.28 8.64
N GLY A 372 4.22 17.47 7.38
CA GLY A 372 5.10 17.77 6.25
C GLY A 372 5.84 16.56 5.65
N PHE A 373 5.63 15.35 6.17
CA PHE A 373 6.17 14.11 5.60
C PHE A 373 5.06 13.30 4.92
N SER A 374 5.28 12.89 3.67
CA SER A 374 4.37 12.01 2.93
C SER A 374 5.13 10.76 2.48
N SER A 375 4.79 9.61 3.05
CA SER A 375 5.45 8.34 2.77
C SER A 375 5.12 7.82 1.35
N PRO A 376 6.11 7.38 0.56
CA PRO A 376 5.87 6.75 -0.75
C PRO A 376 5.11 5.41 -0.65
N LEU A 377 4.92 4.88 0.56
CA LEU A 377 4.16 3.65 0.81
C LEU A 377 2.63 3.87 0.85
N ILE A 378 2.14 5.12 0.79
CA ILE A 378 0.69 5.42 0.82
C ILE A 378 0.02 4.85 -0.44
N GLY A 379 -0.74 3.76 -0.27
CA GLY A 379 -1.48 3.10 -1.35
C GLY A 379 -0.71 1.97 -2.06
N VAL A 380 0.54 1.70 -1.68
CA VAL A 380 1.30 0.56 -2.18
C VAL A 380 0.80 -0.72 -1.52
N ALA A 381 0.27 -1.66 -2.30
CA ALA A 381 0.04 -3.01 -1.82
C ALA A 381 1.39 -3.67 -1.50
N SER A 382 1.50 -4.37 -0.37
CA SER A 382 2.76 -4.78 0.28
C SER A 382 3.61 -5.84 -0.47
N SER A 383 3.35 -6.05 -1.76
CA SER A 383 4.02 -7.03 -2.62
C SER A 383 4.95 -6.41 -3.69
N SER A 384 5.13 -5.09 -3.76
CA SER A 384 5.91 -4.44 -4.83
C SER A 384 6.83 -3.28 -4.38
N LEU A 385 7.70 -3.53 -3.39
CA LEU A 385 8.80 -2.62 -3.00
C LEU A 385 9.91 -2.46 -4.07
N THR A 386 9.77 -3.08 -5.24
CA THR A 386 10.76 -3.12 -6.32
C THR A 386 10.79 -1.87 -7.23
N LEU A 387 9.99 -0.84 -6.94
CA LEU A 387 9.82 0.35 -7.79
C LEU A 387 10.56 1.60 -7.31
N LEU A 388 11.20 1.56 -6.14
CA LEU A 388 12.00 2.68 -5.62
C LEU A 388 13.47 2.49 -6.03
N GLU A 389 13.78 2.85 -7.28
CA GLU A 389 15.16 2.96 -7.79
C GLU A 389 15.81 4.32 -7.48
N ASP A 390 15.11 5.22 -6.75
CA ASP A 390 15.66 6.50 -6.28
C ASP A 390 16.82 6.31 -5.29
N GLU A 391 17.80 7.23 -5.33
CA GLU A 391 18.92 7.22 -4.37
C GLU A 391 18.51 7.69 -2.96
N ASP A 392 17.37 8.39 -2.82
CA ASP A 392 16.87 8.86 -1.53
C ASP A 392 16.11 7.76 -0.77
N ILE A 393 16.81 7.15 0.18
CA ILE A 393 16.27 6.14 1.11
C ILE A 393 15.77 6.74 2.44
N SER A 394 15.76 8.07 2.60
CA SER A 394 15.43 8.74 3.88
C SER A 394 14.01 8.47 4.37
N TRP A 395 13.07 8.19 3.45
CA TRP A 395 11.69 7.83 3.78
C TRP A 395 11.56 6.56 4.64
N ALA A 396 12.55 5.67 4.60
CA ALA A 396 12.55 4.42 5.35
C ALA A 396 12.92 4.60 6.84
N ARG A 397 13.36 5.80 7.24
CA ARG A 397 13.78 6.17 8.61
C ARG A 397 12.62 6.05 9.60
N SER A 398 12.95 5.66 10.83
CA SER A 398 12.00 5.66 11.94
C SER A 398 11.69 7.10 12.38
N GLN A 399 10.41 7.44 12.38
CA GLN A 399 9.86 8.74 12.77
C GLN A 399 8.99 8.62 14.02
N ARG A 400 8.81 9.72 14.74
CA ARG A 400 7.92 9.83 15.91
C ARG A 400 6.65 10.59 15.55
N VAL A 401 5.49 10.01 15.87
CA VAL A 401 4.17 10.66 15.72
C VAL A 401 3.46 10.68 17.09
N PRO A 402 3.19 11.87 17.67
CA PRO A 402 2.39 11.98 18.88
C PRO A 402 0.89 11.95 18.57
N VAL A 403 0.14 11.18 19.34
CA VAL A 403 -1.33 11.06 19.27
C VAL A 403 -1.90 11.56 20.59
N SER A 404 -2.66 12.66 20.55
CA SER A 404 -3.27 13.25 21.75
C SER A 404 -4.71 12.77 21.94
N LEU A 405 -4.99 12.10 23.06
CA LEU A 405 -6.32 11.70 23.49
C LEU A 405 -6.85 12.75 24.48
N ASN A 406 -7.78 13.57 24.01
CA ASN A 406 -8.41 14.64 24.79
C ASN A 406 -9.91 14.32 25.01
N GLU A 407 -10.18 13.13 25.57
CA GLU A 407 -11.54 12.63 25.82
C GLU A 407 -12.11 13.25 27.10
N SER A 408 -13.38 13.69 27.08
CA SER A 408 -14.05 14.24 28.27
C SER A 408 -14.51 13.14 29.23
N LEU A 409 -14.10 13.21 30.49
CA LEU A 409 -14.31 12.17 31.50
C LEU A 409 -15.76 12.24 32.06
N TYR A 410 -16.71 11.67 31.31
CA TYR A 410 -18.16 11.78 31.54
C TYR A 410 -18.71 10.98 32.72
N SER A 411 -17.95 10.03 33.26
CA SER A 411 -18.38 9.12 34.34
C SER A 411 -17.35 9.06 35.47
N GLY A 412 -17.84 9.03 36.71
CA GLY A 412 -16.99 8.87 37.89
C GLY A 412 -16.45 7.44 38.05
N GLY A 413 -15.33 7.31 38.74
CA GLY A 413 -14.68 6.02 39.03
C GLY A 413 -13.34 5.82 38.35
N GLU A 414 -13.00 4.59 37.97
CA GLU A 414 -11.70 4.24 37.36
C GLU A 414 -11.78 4.22 35.84
N TRP A 415 -10.92 5.00 35.18
CA TRP A 415 -10.70 4.99 33.74
C TRP A 415 -9.30 4.48 33.43
N GLN A 416 -9.17 3.51 32.54
CA GLN A 416 -7.89 2.92 32.16
C GLN A 416 -7.71 2.90 30.64
N TYR A 417 -6.55 3.35 30.18
CA TYR A 417 -6.12 3.32 28.78
C TYR A 417 -4.89 2.41 28.64
N SER A 418 -4.89 1.52 27.66
CA SER A 418 -3.74 0.64 27.34
C SER A 418 -3.47 0.59 25.84
N VAL A 419 -2.20 0.52 25.44
CA VAL A 419 -1.83 0.26 24.03
C VAL A 419 -1.82 -1.25 23.79
N ASP A 420 -2.50 -1.71 22.74
CA ASP A 420 -2.70 -3.13 22.42
C ASP A 420 -1.74 -3.57 21.28
N GLU A 421 -1.65 -2.82 20.16
CA GLU A 421 -0.76 -3.15 19.00
C GLU A 421 -0.18 -1.90 18.31
N VAL A 422 0.95 -2.05 17.61
CA VAL A 422 1.50 -1.05 16.67
C VAL A 422 2.00 -1.72 15.39
N HIS A 423 1.78 -1.08 14.24
CA HIS A 423 2.29 -1.50 12.93
C HIS A 423 3.11 -0.36 12.27
N ASP A 424 4.06 -0.73 11.40
CA ASP A 424 4.75 0.18 10.48
C ASP A 424 4.33 0.02 9.01
N GLY A 425 4.78 0.93 8.15
CA GLY A 425 4.45 0.96 6.72
C GLY A 425 5.05 -0.20 5.92
N LEU A 426 6.04 -0.91 6.46
CA LEU A 426 6.65 -2.10 5.84
C LEU A 426 5.98 -3.40 6.30
N GLY A 427 4.94 -3.32 7.14
CA GLY A 427 4.15 -4.45 7.60
C GLY A 427 4.70 -5.15 8.85
N ASN A 428 5.71 -4.60 9.52
CA ASN A 428 6.15 -5.12 10.82
C ASN A 428 5.08 -4.80 11.88
N VAL A 429 4.86 -5.72 12.82
CA VAL A 429 3.84 -5.58 13.88
C VAL A 429 4.44 -5.92 15.24
N VAL A 430 4.23 -5.05 16.22
CA VAL A 430 4.56 -5.29 17.63
C VAL A 430 3.28 -5.30 18.44
N ARG A 431 3.10 -6.37 19.23
CA ARG A 431 1.93 -6.61 20.08
C ARG A 431 2.33 -6.43 21.54
N TYR A 432 1.51 -5.71 22.30
CA TYR A 432 1.72 -5.51 23.73
C TYR A 432 0.75 -6.39 24.52
N ALA A 433 1.28 -7.25 25.38
CA ALA A 433 0.48 -8.17 26.16
C ALA A 433 -0.44 -7.40 27.14
N SER A 434 -1.75 -7.61 27.03
CA SER A 434 -2.70 -7.06 28.01
C SER A 434 -2.49 -7.77 29.36
N PRO A 435 -2.51 -7.07 30.51
CA PRO A 435 -2.32 -7.69 31.84
C PRO A 435 -3.37 -8.73 32.26
N THR A 436 -4.31 -9.09 31.39
CA THR A 436 -5.37 -10.09 31.61
C THR A 436 -5.08 -11.46 30.98
N ASP A 437 -4.18 -11.53 30.00
CA ASP A 437 -4.21 -12.63 29.03
C ASP A 437 -3.22 -13.77 29.36
N ASP A 438 -2.22 -13.49 30.21
CA ASP A 438 -1.31 -14.47 30.81
C ASP A 438 -0.84 -13.97 32.20
N PRO A 439 -1.17 -14.64 33.31
CA PRO A 439 -0.77 -14.23 34.66
C PRO A 439 0.69 -14.57 35.04
N GLU A 440 1.36 -15.44 34.28
CA GLU A 440 2.77 -15.81 34.50
C GLU A 440 3.71 -14.95 33.66
N TYR A 441 3.28 -14.48 32.48
CA TYR A 441 4.08 -13.63 31.61
C TYR A 441 4.24 -12.21 32.15
N ARG A 442 5.37 -11.93 32.82
CA ARG A 442 5.73 -10.61 33.38
C ARG A 442 6.80 -9.87 32.56
N PRO A 443 6.49 -9.30 31.38
CA PRO A 443 7.39 -8.38 30.71
C PRO A 443 7.48 -7.09 31.53
N LYS A 444 8.70 -6.67 31.90
CA LYS A 444 8.93 -5.49 32.76
C LYS A 444 8.36 -4.17 32.19
N ALA A 445 8.09 -4.13 30.89
CA ALA A 445 7.49 -3.01 30.17
C ALA A 445 5.95 -2.88 30.31
N ALA A 446 5.21 -3.90 30.75
CA ALA A 446 3.74 -3.81 30.81
C ALA A 446 3.22 -2.66 31.70
N LYS A 447 4.00 -2.24 32.71
CA LYS A 447 3.65 -1.10 33.57
C LYS A 447 3.82 0.28 32.93
N THR A 448 4.43 0.41 31.75
CA THR A 448 4.71 1.71 31.11
C THR A 448 3.79 2.03 29.93
N LEU A 449 2.89 1.12 29.55
CA LEU A 449 1.95 1.27 28.44
C LEU A 449 0.46 1.23 28.87
N VAL A 450 0.22 1.38 30.18
CA VAL A 450 -1.12 1.48 30.78
C VAL A 450 -1.16 2.73 31.66
N LYS A 451 -2.18 3.57 31.50
CA LYS A 451 -2.44 4.74 32.35
C LYS A 451 -3.86 4.64 32.92
N THR A 452 -3.96 4.71 34.24
CA THR A 452 -5.22 4.82 34.98
C THR A 452 -5.44 6.27 35.46
N PHE A 453 -6.69 6.73 35.42
CA PHE A 453 -7.21 7.94 36.05
C PHE A 453 -8.32 7.58 37.05
N SER A 454 -8.38 8.28 38.19
CA SER A 454 -9.49 8.26 39.14
C SER A 454 -10.32 9.53 38.98
N VAL A 455 -11.53 9.38 38.46
CA VAL A 455 -12.45 10.48 38.15
C VAL A 455 -13.40 10.70 39.33
N ARG A 456 -13.39 11.91 39.91
CA ARG A 456 -14.14 12.26 41.12
C ARG A 456 -15.19 13.35 40.87
N GLU A 457 -16.31 13.30 41.58
CA GLU A 457 -17.34 14.35 41.47
C GLU A 457 -16.84 15.70 42.00
N ARG A 458 -17.51 16.79 41.61
CA ARG A 458 -17.28 18.14 42.11
C ARG A 458 -18.31 18.43 43.22
N PRO A 459 -17.89 18.87 44.42
CA PRO A 459 -18.80 19.02 45.56
C PRO A 459 -19.83 20.15 45.33
N LYS A 460 -20.96 20.07 46.03
CA LYS A 460 -22.00 21.12 46.05
C LYS A 460 -22.33 21.45 47.50
N VAL A 461 -22.60 22.71 47.82
CA VAL A 461 -22.89 23.13 49.20
C VAL A 461 -24.00 24.16 49.29
N HIS A 462 -24.88 24.03 50.30
CA HIS A 462 -25.85 25.04 50.70
C HIS A 462 -26.02 25.09 52.23
N LEU A 463 -26.72 26.11 52.72
CA LEU A 463 -27.14 26.24 54.12
C LEU A 463 -28.58 25.76 54.28
N THR A 464 -28.86 24.97 55.32
CA THR A 464 -30.22 24.52 55.66
C THR A 464 -30.70 25.17 56.94
N LYS A 465 -32.02 25.38 57.09
CA LYS A 465 -32.64 25.94 58.31
C LYS A 465 -32.18 27.34 58.76
N CYS A 466 -31.23 27.98 58.07
CA CYS A 466 -30.86 29.38 58.26
C CYS A 466 -30.87 30.13 56.94
N ASP A 467 -31.54 31.28 56.92
CA ASP A 467 -31.51 32.29 55.86
C ASP A 467 -31.78 33.69 56.48
N ILE A 468 -31.98 34.71 55.65
CA ILE A 468 -32.30 36.08 56.14
C ILE A 468 -33.68 36.15 56.84
N ARG A 469 -34.59 35.20 56.58
CA ARG A 469 -35.92 35.12 57.21
C ARG A 469 -35.95 34.28 58.47
N ASN A 470 -35.19 33.20 58.51
CA ASN A 470 -35.00 32.29 59.63
C ASN A 470 -33.59 32.49 60.19
N PRO A 471 -33.31 33.63 60.86
CA PRO A 471 -31.97 33.90 61.37
C PRO A 471 -31.59 32.90 62.45
N LEU A 472 -30.33 32.47 62.43
CA LEU A 472 -29.75 31.62 63.47
C LEU A 472 -29.54 32.46 64.73
N LYS A 473 -30.45 32.31 65.69
CA LYS A 473 -30.42 33.02 66.98
C LYS A 473 -29.40 32.35 67.90
N VAL A 474 -28.48 33.13 68.46
CA VAL A 474 -27.43 32.64 69.37
C VAL A 474 -27.46 33.46 70.65
N ALA A 475 -27.46 32.80 71.82
CA ALA A 475 -27.37 33.50 73.09
C ALA A 475 -26.01 34.22 73.23
N ARG A 476 -26.01 35.40 73.83
CA ARG A 476 -24.83 36.28 73.88
C ARG A 476 -23.61 35.57 74.49
N GLY A 477 -22.52 35.48 73.73
CA GLY A 477 -21.27 34.83 74.13
C GLY A 477 -21.18 33.32 73.88
N GLN A 478 -22.27 32.66 73.46
CA GLN A 478 -22.24 31.26 73.03
C GLN A 478 -21.74 31.10 71.59
N ARG A 479 -21.48 29.85 71.18
CA ARG A 479 -21.04 29.47 69.83
C ARG A 479 -21.99 28.42 69.26
N VAL A 480 -22.26 28.49 67.96
CA VAL A 480 -23.14 27.57 67.22
C VAL A 480 -22.46 27.07 65.94
N SER A 481 -22.79 25.87 65.47
CA SER A 481 -22.36 25.41 64.16
C SER A 481 -23.24 26.01 63.06
N LEU A 482 -22.65 26.46 61.95
CA LEU A 482 -23.42 26.80 60.75
C LEU A 482 -24.01 25.51 60.13
N PRO A 483 -25.29 25.50 59.74
CA PRO A 483 -25.99 24.32 59.23
C PRO A 483 -25.67 24.06 57.74
N VAL A 484 -24.39 23.87 57.44
CA VAL A 484 -23.83 23.54 56.11
C VAL A 484 -24.21 22.11 55.73
N VAL A 485 -24.69 21.92 54.49
CA VAL A 485 -24.98 20.60 53.91
C VAL A 485 -24.25 20.47 52.57
N PHE A 486 -23.58 19.34 52.38
CA PHE A 486 -22.91 18.99 51.13
C PHE A 486 -23.80 18.01 50.33
N GLU A 487 -24.11 18.33 49.07
CA GLU A 487 -24.83 17.41 48.18
C GLU A 487 -23.83 16.57 47.37
N THR A 488 -23.95 15.24 47.47
CA THR A 488 -23.22 14.27 46.63
C THR A 488 -24.19 13.52 45.72
N THR A 489 -23.78 13.20 44.49
CA THR A 489 -24.71 12.70 43.45
C THR A 489 -24.79 11.16 43.36
N GLY A 490 -23.99 10.43 44.13
CA GLY A 490 -24.00 8.97 44.21
C GLY A 490 -24.36 8.40 45.60
N GLU A 491 -24.53 7.07 45.69
CA GLU A 491 -24.95 6.34 46.90
C GLU A 491 -23.95 6.37 48.07
N LYS A 492 -22.73 6.87 47.85
CA LYS A 492 -21.70 7.02 48.88
C LYS A 492 -21.38 8.49 49.08
N ALA A 493 -21.35 8.92 50.33
CA ALA A 493 -20.87 10.24 50.72
C ALA A 493 -19.40 10.41 50.32
N ASP A 494 -19.00 11.64 50.01
CA ASP A 494 -17.62 11.96 49.65
C ASP A 494 -16.75 11.99 50.92
N GLU A 495 -15.86 11.00 51.04
CA GLU A 495 -14.96 10.82 52.18
C GLU A 495 -13.81 11.85 52.21
N ARG A 496 -13.66 12.68 51.16
CA ARG A 496 -12.60 13.70 51.08
C ARG A 496 -12.79 14.83 52.09
N PRO A 497 -11.71 15.45 52.58
CA PRO A 497 -11.80 16.71 53.31
C PRO A 497 -12.30 17.82 52.37
N HIS A 498 -13.38 18.48 52.78
CA HIS A 498 -13.96 19.63 52.11
C HIS A 498 -13.33 20.92 52.67
N ALA A 499 -12.87 21.79 51.79
CA ALA A 499 -12.49 23.16 52.12
C ALA A 499 -13.63 24.12 51.74
N LEU A 500 -13.94 25.05 52.64
CA LEU A 500 -15.04 26.00 52.51
C LEU A 500 -14.55 27.42 52.82
N THR A 501 -14.97 28.41 52.04
CA THR A 501 -14.78 29.83 52.36
C THR A 501 -16.12 30.56 52.44
N TRP A 502 -16.17 31.62 53.25
CA TRP A 502 -17.33 32.51 53.38
C TRP A 502 -16.90 33.96 53.64
N ASP A 503 -17.79 34.89 53.32
CA ASP A 503 -17.72 36.30 53.71
C ASP A 503 -18.60 36.53 54.95
N PHE A 504 -18.08 37.25 55.95
CA PHE A 504 -18.85 37.74 57.10
C PHE A 504 -19.03 39.26 57.01
N SER A 505 -20.28 39.73 57.01
CA SER A 505 -20.64 41.15 57.09
C SER A 505 -21.24 41.46 58.48
N PRO A 506 -20.61 42.30 59.31
CA PRO A 506 -21.14 42.66 60.64
C PRO A 506 -22.54 43.29 60.54
N ILE A 507 -23.40 43.02 61.53
CA ILE A 507 -24.83 43.39 61.49
C ILE A 507 -25.08 44.88 61.21
N ASP A 508 -24.25 45.77 61.77
CA ASP A 508 -24.39 47.24 61.65
C ASP A 508 -24.00 47.79 60.26
N THR A 509 -23.45 46.93 59.39
CA THR A 509 -22.93 47.33 58.06
C THR A 509 -23.87 46.96 56.91
N LEU A 510 -24.89 46.13 57.18
CA LEU A 510 -25.80 45.64 56.15
C LEU A 510 -26.62 46.76 55.51
N THR A 511 -26.92 46.61 54.21
CA THR A 511 -27.72 47.61 53.48
C THR A 511 -29.17 47.63 53.97
N ARG A 512 -29.93 48.68 53.59
CA ARG A 512 -31.38 48.77 53.87
C ARG A 512 -32.21 47.60 53.27
N ASN A 513 -31.64 46.83 52.35
CA ASN A 513 -32.27 45.67 51.72
C ASN A 513 -31.84 44.33 52.36
N GLY A 514 -30.92 44.35 53.33
CA GLY A 514 -30.32 43.15 53.95
C GLY A 514 -29.12 42.57 53.20
N ASP A 515 -28.56 43.29 52.21
CA ASP A 515 -27.36 42.85 51.49
C ASP A 515 -26.08 43.08 52.34
N PRO A 516 -24.96 42.37 52.03
CA PRO A 516 -23.64 42.69 52.56
C PRO A 516 -23.28 44.18 52.47
N GLY A 517 -22.61 44.70 53.51
CA GLY A 517 -22.09 46.05 53.55
C GLY A 517 -20.76 46.22 52.81
N ASP A 518 -20.21 47.43 52.85
CA ASP A 518 -18.87 47.73 52.33
C ASP A 518 -17.75 47.05 53.14
N VAL A 519 -18.05 46.61 54.37
CA VAL A 519 -17.11 45.92 55.27
C VAL A 519 -17.40 44.42 55.27
N VAL A 520 -16.48 43.66 54.68
CA VAL A 520 -16.59 42.21 54.53
C VAL A 520 -15.32 41.52 55.02
N ILE A 521 -15.47 40.52 55.88
CA ILE A 521 -14.38 39.80 56.53
C ILE A 521 -14.39 38.34 56.04
N PRO A 522 -13.37 37.87 55.28
CA PRO A 522 -13.33 36.50 54.80
C PRO A 522 -13.01 35.51 55.95
N GLY A 523 -13.62 34.33 55.88
CA GLY A 523 -13.37 33.19 56.77
C GLY A 523 -13.25 31.88 56.00
N SER A 524 -12.62 30.88 56.63
CA SER A 524 -12.34 29.58 56.01
C SER A 524 -12.40 28.44 57.01
N HIS A 525 -12.85 27.26 56.56
CA HIS A 525 -12.85 26.02 57.33
C HIS A 525 -12.44 24.84 56.43
N VAL A 526 -11.74 23.86 56.99
CA VAL A 526 -11.40 22.61 56.31
C VAL A 526 -11.85 21.46 57.20
N SER A 527 -12.79 20.66 56.71
CA SER A 527 -13.42 19.58 57.47
C SER A 527 -12.41 18.48 57.80
N LYS A 528 -12.31 18.07 59.07
CA LYS A 528 -11.45 16.95 59.49
C LYS A 528 -12.16 15.60 59.43
N LYS A 529 -13.48 15.59 59.27
CA LYS A 529 -14.35 14.41 59.15
C LYS A 529 -15.56 14.76 58.26
N PRO A 530 -16.21 13.79 57.60
CA PRO A 530 -17.52 14.00 57.00
C PRO A 530 -18.51 14.57 58.03
N GLY A 531 -19.19 15.67 57.71
CA GLY A 531 -20.12 16.37 58.61
C GLY A 531 -19.48 17.33 59.63
N ASP A 532 -18.16 17.56 59.58
CA ASP A 532 -17.50 18.67 60.29
C ASP A 532 -17.90 20.01 59.63
N ALA A 533 -18.16 21.04 60.45
CA ALA A 533 -18.83 22.27 60.02
C ALA A 533 -18.33 23.52 60.77
N PRO A 534 -18.32 24.71 60.13
CA PRO A 534 -17.75 25.92 60.72
C PRO A 534 -18.61 26.48 61.87
N VAL A 535 -17.93 26.89 62.94
CA VAL A 535 -18.57 27.40 64.18
C VAL A 535 -18.48 28.92 64.26
N VAL A 536 -19.60 29.57 64.57
CA VAL A 536 -19.80 31.03 64.56
C VAL A 536 -20.43 31.57 65.85
N SER A 537 -20.32 32.88 66.09
CA SER A 537 -20.86 33.55 67.30
C SER A 537 -21.06 35.07 67.19
N ALA A 538 -20.66 35.71 66.09
CA ALA A 538 -20.79 37.16 65.91
C ALA A 538 -22.09 37.48 65.16
N PRO A 539 -22.84 38.53 65.54
CA PRO A 539 -24.06 38.91 64.83
C PRO A 539 -23.72 39.56 63.48
N GLY A 540 -24.38 39.09 62.42
CA GLY A 540 -24.12 39.52 61.05
C GLY A 540 -24.48 38.46 60.02
N LEU A 541 -24.20 38.76 58.75
CA LEU A 541 -24.51 37.88 57.61
C LEU A 541 -23.28 37.05 57.23
N TYR A 542 -23.42 35.73 57.21
CA TYR A 542 -22.40 34.78 56.77
C TYR A 542 -22.77 34.20 55.39
N THR A 543 -22.02 34.54 54.34
CA THR A 543 -22.29 34.18 52.94
C THR A 543 -21.20 33.25 52.39
N LEU A 544 -21.55 32.01 52.06
CA LEU A 544 -20.64 31.03 51.44
C LEU A 544 -20.11 31.52 50.08
N LYS A 545 -18.86 31.19 49.74
CA LYS A 545 -18.18 31.65 48.51
C LYS A 545 -17.63 30.54 47.65
N THR A 546 -16.79 29.68 48.21
CA THR A 546 -16.21 28.55 47.48
C THR A 546 -16.28 27.28 48.32
N VAL A 547 -16.37 26.15 47.62
CA VAL A 547 -16.19 24.81 48.18
C VAL A 547 -15.28 24.01 47.24
N SER A 548 -14.37 23.23 47.80
CA SER A 548 -13.56 22.27 47.04
C SER A 548 -13.31 21.00 47.85
N ALA A 549 -13.07 19.88 47.16
CA ALA A 549 -12.76 18.58 47.77
C ALA A 549 -11.56 17.96 47.05
N GLY A 550 -10.42 17.89 47.74
CA GLY A 550 -9.13 17.59 47.10
C GLY A 550 -8.78 18.64 46.04
N SER A 551 -8.51 18.21 44.82
CA SER A 551 -8.26 19.06 43.65
C SER A 551 -9.51 19.57 42.93
N CYS A 552 -10.71 19.17 43.36
CA CYS A 552 -11.96 19.47 42.65
C CYS A 552 -12.72 20.66 43.26
N ASP A 553 -12.67 21.80 42.58
CA ASP A 553 -13.56 22.95 42.83
C ASP A 553 -15.02 22.59 42.52
N GLY A 554 -15.92 23.06 43.40
CA GLY A 554 -17.35 22.78 43.41
C GLY A 554 -18.24 24.02 43.32
N GLU A 555 -19.53 23.84 43.60
CA GLU A 555 -20.57 24.88 43.44
C GLU A 555 -21.23 25.25 44.78
N VAL A 556 -21.48 26.55 44.98
CA VAL A 556 -22.33 27.07 46.07
C VAL A 556 -23.76 27.30 45.56
N GLN A 557 -24.73 26.80 46.31
CA GLN A 557 -26.16 26.81 46.03
C GLN A 557 -26.92 27.72 47.03
N GLU A 558 -28.12 28.16 46.67
CA GLU A 558 -28.99 28.98 47.54
C GLU A 558 -29.91 28.12 48.44
N PRO A 559 -29.97 28.33 49.77
CA PRO A 559 -29.44 29.48 50.50
C PRO A 559 -27.91 29.44 50.70
N ALA A 560 -27.22 30.47 50.20
CA ALA A 560 -25.79 30.67 50.39
C ALA A 560 -25.48 31.56 51.60
N SER A 561 -26.48 32.25 52.16
CA SER A 561 -26.30 33.25 53.24
C SER A 561 -27.16 32.98 54.47
N CYS A 562 -26.53 32.90 55.64
CA CYS A 562 -27.19 32.75 56.94
C CYS A 562 -27.02 34.03 57.78
N LEU A 563 -28.13 34.57 58.27
CA LEU A 563 -28.13 35.72 59.18
C LEU A 563 -28.03 35.22 60.62
N VAL A 564 -26.92 35.50 61.30
CA VAL A 564 -26.74 35.24 62.73
C VAL A 564 -27.19 36.47 63.51
N LEU A 565 -28.06 36.26 64.50
CA LEU A 565 -28.51 37.31 65.42
C LEU A 565 -28.22 36.91 66.86
N ASN A 566 -27.91 37.90 67.69
CA ASN A 566 -27.70 37.73 69.13
C ASN A 566 -28.82 38.49 69.86
N PRO A 567 -29.96 37.84 70.21
CA PRO A 567 -31.08 38.53 70.85
C PRO A 567 -30.75 39.02 72.25
N LEU A 568 -31.43 40.09 72.66
CA LEU A 568 -31.35 40.64 74.01
C LEU A 568 -31.78 39.61 75.06
N GLU A 569 -31.18 39.70 76.24
CA GLU A 569 -31.60 38.99 77.45
C GLU A 569 -33.02 39.47 77.85
N PRO A 570 -33.89 38.59 78.38
CA PRO A 570 -35.29 38.94 78.59
C PRO A 570 -35.52 39.84 79.81
N GLU A 571 -36.38 40.85 79.65
CA GLU A 571 -36.74 41.86 80.65
C GLU A 571 -38.26 41.91 80.80
N LEU A 572 -38.75 42.11 82.03
CA LEU A 572 -40.17 42.29 82.33
C LEU A 572 -40.43 43.67 82.94
N SER A 573 -41.37 44.43 82.37
CA SER A 573 -41.96 45.63 82.97
C SER A 573 -43.42 45.36 83.30
N VAL A 574 -43.80 45.53 84.58
CA VAL A 574 -45.16 45.28 85.06
C VAL A 574 -45.88 46.61 85.32
N ARG A 575 -47.11 46.74 84.84
CA ARG A 575 -47.96 47.92 85.01
C ARG A 575 -49.40 47.51 85.31
N SER A 576 -49.87 47.73 86.54
CA SER A 576 -51.31 47.66 86.85
C SER A 576 -52.07 48.87 86.32
N ARG A 577 -53.38 48.71 86.12
CA ARG A 577 -54.36 49.80 86.13
C ARG A 577 -55.67 49.36 86.77
N ASP A 578 -56.13 50.23 87.66
CA ASP A 578 -57.46 50.27 88.26
C ASP A 578 -58.59 50.23 87.23
N ILE A 579 -59.61 49.39 87.47
CA ILE A 579 -60.81 49.30 86.63
C ILE A 579 -62.02 49.93 87.36
N PRO A 580 -62.31 51.22 87.17
CA PRO A 580 -63.25 51.95 88.04
C PRO A 580 -64.72 51.58 87.81
N ASP A 581 -65.46 51.32 88.90
CA ASP A 581 -66.92 51.27 88.88
C ASP A 581 -67.51 52.58 88.33
N LYS A 582 -68.60 52.46 87.57
CA LYS A 582 -69.18 53.59 86.84
C LYS A 582 -70.23 54.38 87.62
N CYS A 583 -70.55 54.00 88.86
CA CYS A 583 -71.46 54.76 89.73
C CYS A 583 -70.96 55.01 91.17
N ALA A 584 -70.01 54.22 91.71
CA ALA A 584 -69.62 54.29 93.13
C ALA A 584 -68.11 54.45 93.45
N GLY A 585 -67.17 54.07 92.56
CA GLY A 585 -65.76 54.47 92.65
C GLY A 585 -64.68 53.43 93.05
N ASN A 586 -64.89 52.12 92.85
CA ASN A 586 -63.97 51.02 93.29
C ASN A 586 -63.32 50.25 92.07
N SER A 587 -62.25 49.41 92.21
CA SER A 587 -61.30 48.87 91.13
C SER A 587 -60.89 47.32 90.75
N VAL A 588 -61.39 46.15 91.30
CA VAL A 588 -60.77 44.81 91.69
C VAL A 588 -59.82 44.17 90.72
N GLY A 589 -60.28 43.96 89.49
CA GLY A 589 -59.53 43.14 88.57
C GLY A 589 -58.29 43.91 88.21
N LEU A 590 -57.10 43.48 88.60
CA LEU A 590 -55.94 44.20 88.09
C LEU A 590 -55.85 43.95 86.59
N ILE A 591 -56.00 45.01 85.79
CA ILE A 591 -55.53 44.97 84.41
C ILE A 591 -54.01 45.07 84.47
N VAL A 592 -53.35 43.92 84.52
CA VAL A 592 -51.89 43.84 84.56
C VAL A 592 -51.36 43.78 83.14
N ASN A 593 -50.82 44.90 82.69
CA ASN A 593 -50.00 44.97 81.48
C ASN A 593 -48.59 44.47 81.82
N LEU A 594 -48.25 43.31 81.28
CA LEU A 594 -46.88 42.79 81.20
C LEU A 594 -46.28 43.26 79.87
N ASP A 595 -45.33 44.20 79.93
CA ASP A 595 -44.47 44.60 78.82
C ASP A 595 -43.20 43.73 78.87
N LEU A 596 -42.95 42.89 77.87
CA LEU A 596 -41.84 41.93 77.85
C LEU A 596 -40.87 42.23 76.70
N VAL A 597 -39.57 42.28 77.01
CA VAL A 597 -38.49 42.36 76.02
C VAL A 597 -37.78 41.00 75.97
N GLY A 598 -37.32 40.59 74.79
CA GLY A 598 -36.66 39.29 74.56
C GLY A 598 -37.28 38.54 73.38
N THR A 599 -37.17 37.21 73.37
CA THR A 599 -37.53 36.35 72.25
C THR A 599 -38.65 35.36 72.59
N PRO A 600 -39.92 35.64 72.25
CA PRO A 600 -41.05 34.77 72.58
C PRO A 600 -40.94 33.37 71.93
N PRO A 601 -41.65 32.35 72.46
CA PRO A 601 -42.56 32.43 73.62
C PRO A 601 -41.83 32.65 74.95
N PHE A 602 -42.47 33.43 75.82
CA PHE A 602 -42.04 33.68 77.19
C PHE A 602 -42.83 32.82 78.17
N VAL A 603 -42.23 32.54 79.32
CA VAL A 603 -42.92 31.98 80.49
C VAL A 603 -42.59 32.88 81.68
N VAL A 604 -43.61 33.51 82.27
CA VAL A 604 -43.44 34.35 83.46
C VAL A 604 -44.01 33.62 84.66
N HIS A 605 -43.17 33.49 85.69
CA HIS A 605 -43.52 32.86 86.96
C HIS A 605 -43.87 33.94 87.97
N TYR A 606 -44.98 33.75 88.69
CA TYR A 606 -45.42 34.67 89.72
C TYR A 606 -46.10 33.93 90.88
N ASN A 607 -46.15 34.61 92.02
CA ASN A 607 -46.79 34.14 93.23
C ASN A 607 -48.03 35.00 93.49
N GLU A 608 -49.15 34.36 93.82
CA GLU A 608 -50.31 35.03 94.40
C GLU A 608 -50.34 34.77 95.91
N VAL A 609 -50.54 35.83 96.70
CA VAL A 609 -50.62 35.77 98.15
C VAL A 609 -52.00 36.24 98.61
N PHE A 610 -52.75 35.34 99.22
CA PHE A 610 -54.09 35.58 99.74
C PHE A 610 -54.31 34.77 101.03
N GLY A 611 -54.89 35.39 102.06
CA GLY A 611 -55.14 34.72 103.35
C GLY A 611 -53.89 34.13 104.04
N GLY A 612 -52.69 34.61 103.70
CA GLY A 612 -51.41 34.05 104.17
C GLY A 612 -50.94 32.78 103.44
N ARG A 613 -51.69 32.30 102.44
CA ARG A 613 -51.26 31.23 101.52
C ARG A 613 -50.52 31.82 100.33
N VAL A 614 -49.62 31.06 99.73
CA VAL A 614 -48.88 31.43 98.52
C VAL A 614 -49.14 30.38 97.44
N GLU A 615 -49.71 30.79 96.31
CA GLU A 615 -49.86 29.95 95.13
C GLU A 615 -48.85 30.35 94.05
N HIS A 616 -48.11 29.37 93.53
CA HIS A 616 -47.24 29.58 92.36
C HIS A 616 -48.07 29.45 91.08
N LYS A 617 -48.08 30.49 90.27
CA LYS A 617 -48.81 30.57 89.00
C LYS A 617 -47.86 30.93 87.86
N VAL A 618 -48.16 30.39 86.68
CA VAL A 618 -47.31 30.46 85.50
C VAL A 618 -48.14 30.93 84.33
N VAL A 619 -47.73 32.04 83.70
CA VAL A 619 -48.40 32.57 82.51
C VAL A 619 -47.52 32.36 81.28
N HIS A 620 -48.08 31.69 80.28
CA HIS A 620 -47.42 31.38 79.01
C HIS A 620 -47.77 32.46 77.99
N ILE A 621 -46.77 33.20 77.50
CA ILE A 621 -46.99 34.41 76.72
C ILE A 621 -46.35 34.27 75.34
N SER A 622 -47.18 34.34 74.30
CA SER A 622 -46.77 34.16 72.90
C SER A 622 -46.20 35.43 72.23
N GLY A 623 -46.30 36.59 72.87
CA GLY A 623 -45.84 37.89 72.34
C GLY A 623 -45.01 38.70 73.33
N THR A 624 -44.57 39.90 72.93
CA THR A 624 -43.84 40.85 73.78
C THR A 624 -44.75 41.66 74.72
N ARG A 625 -46.05 41.34 74.73
CA ARG A 625 -47.05 41.96 75.59
C ARG A 625 -48.06 40.91 76.04
N HIS A 626 -48.49 41.01 77.28
CA HIS A 626 -49.64 40.28 77.79
C HIS A 626 -50.42 41.17 78.73
N GLU A 627 -51.68 41.42 78.41
CA GLU A 627 -52.63 41.92 79.39
C GLU A 627 -53.32 40.73 80.01
N MET A 628 -53.21 40.59 81.33
CA MET A 628 -53.97 39.60 82.10
C MET A 628 -54.84 40.34 83.12
N GLU A 629 -56.11 39.94 83.19
CA GLU A 629 -57.06 40.44 84.17
C GLU A 629 -57.02 39.55 85.41
N LEU A 630 -56.53 40.09 86.53
CA LEU A 630 -56.50 39.42 87.83
C LEU A 630 -57.76 39.76 88.62
N THR A 631 -58.92 39.23 88.20
CA THR A 631 -60.16 39.28 88.99
C THR A 631 -60.23 38.10 89.96
N PRO A 632 -60.01 38.31 91.27
CA PRO A 632 -60.27 37.26 92.27
C PRO A 632 -61.75 36.87 92.31
N GLN A 633 -62.04 35.69 92.87
CA GLN A 633 -63.39 35.15 93.08
C GLN A 633 -63.86 35.27 94.54
N GLU A 634 -62.98 35.67 95.45
CA GLU A 634 -63.24 35.84 96.89
C GLU A 634 -62.96 37.29 97.29
N GLU A 635 -63.69 37.81 98.28
CA GLU A 635 -63.59 39.21 98.71
C GLU A 635 -62.39 39.41 99.65
N GLY A 636 -61.41 40.22 99.24
CA GLY A 636 -60.29 40.61 100.10
C GLY A 636 -59.07 41.16 99.35
N THR A 637 -57.99 41.45 100.09
CA THR A 637 -56.75 41.99 99.53
C THR A 637 -55.89 40.88 98.93
N HIS A 638 -55.86 40.79 97.60
CA HIS A 638 -54.98 39.90 96.85
C HIS A 638 -53.67 40.60 96.49
N LYS A 639 -52.53 39.96 96.79
CA LYS A 639 -51.19 40.50 96.53
C LYS A 639 -50.41 39.61 95.58
N TYR A 640 -50.04 40.13 94.42
CA TYR A 640 -49.29 39.42 93.38
C TYR A 640 -47.78 39.72 93.47
N THR A 641 -46.90 38.80 93.07
CA THR A 641 -45.43 39.01 93.08
C THR A 641 -44.73 38.20 91.99
N PHE A 642 -44.11 38.87 91.01
CA PHE A 642 -43.40 38.21 89.89
C PHE A 642 -41.98 37.80 90.28
N THR A 643 -41.52 36.62 89.84
CA THR A 643 -40.29 35.99 90.37
C THR A 643 -39.22 35.70 89.32
N SER A 644 -39.58 35.20 88.14
CA SER A 644 -38.63 34.94 87.05
C SER A 644 -39.29 34.95 85.66
N ILE A 645 -38.44 35.12 84.65
CA ILE A 645 -38.82 35.07 83.23
C ILE A 645 -37.94 34.07 82.47
N ASP A 646 -38.58 33.22 81.68
CA ASP A 646 -37.96 32.43 80.60
C ASP A 646 -38.34 33.06 79.25
N ASP A 647 -37.46 32.96 78.25
CA ASP A 647 -37.80 33.16 76.84
C ASP A 647 -37.41 31.92 76.01
N SER A 648 -37.44 31.99 74.68
CA SER A 648 -37.07 30.86 73.81
C SER A 648 -35.58 30.45 73.82
N LEU A 649 -34.69 31.26 74.41
CA LEU A 649 -33.23 31.11 74.37
C LEU A 649 -32.58 31.15 75.77
N TYR A 650 -33.07 32.03 76.64
CA TYR A 650 -32.59 32.26 78.00
C TYR A 650 -33.61 31.67 79.00
N LYS A 651 -33.12 31.03 80.07
CA LYS A 651 -33.93 30.33 81.07
C LYS A 651 -33.62 30.80 82.49
N GLN A 652 -34.66 30.88 83.31
CA GLN A 652 -34.66 31.27 84.72
C GLN A 652 -33.92 32.59 85.00
N VAL A 653 -34.22 33.64 84.22
CA VAL A 653 -33.71 34.98 84.51
C VAL A 653 -34.49 35.55 85.71
N PRO A 654 -33.81 35.90 86.82
CA PRO A 654 -34.47 36.27 88.07
C PRO A 654 -34.93 37.74 88.06
N LEU A 655 -36.13 37.99 88.58
CA LEU A 655 -36.70 39.33 88.70
C LEU A 655 -36.59 39.80 90.16
N THR A 656 -35.98 40.98 90.37
CA THR A 656 -35.83 41.56 91.72
C THR A 656 -36.08 43.06 91.71
N GLY A 657 -36.95 43.55 92.60
CA GLY A 657 -37.28 44.97 92.74
C GLY A 657 -38.72 45.18 93.25
N PRO A 658 -39.07 46.41 93.70
CA PRO A 658 -40.41 46.72 94.21
C PRO A 658 -41.47 46.89 93.11
N GLY A 659 -41.08 47.05 91.84
CA GLY A 659 -41.99 47.28 90.71
C GLY A 659 -42.77 46.05 90.22
N TYR A 660 -42.89 45.02 91.06
CA TYR A 660 -43.41 43.70 90.69
C TYR A 660 -44.56 43.23 91.63
N THR A 661 -45.41 44.15 92.16
CA THR A 661 -46.42 43.85 93.22
C THR A 661 -47.63 44.81 93.22
N LEU A 662 -48.90 44.34 93.35
CA LEU A 662 -50.15 45.05 92.94
C LEU A 662 -51.48 44.59 93.65
N GLU A 663 -52.51 45.47 93.91
CA GLU A 663 -53.81 45.26 94.69
C GLU A 663 -55.01 46.27 94.29
N GLN A 664 -56.36 45.98 94.24
CA GLN A 664 -57.51 46.80 93.61
C GLN A 664 -59.07 46.54 94.03
N ASP A 665 -60.19 47.23 93.54
CA ASP A 665 -61.70 47.07 93.96
C ASP A 665 -63.25 47.07 93.18
N VAL A 666 -63.94 47.14 91.92
CA VAL A 666 -64.00 47.10 90.33
C VAL A 666 -65.27 47.78 89.59
N LYS A 667 -65.70 48.00 88.25
CA LYS A 667 -65.41 47.61 86.77
C LYS A 667 -65.74 48.56 85.46
N PRO A 668 -66.81 48.51 84.55
CA PRO A 668 -66.67 48.59 83.00
C PRO A 668 -67.58 49.49 82.03
N ALA A 669 -67.28 49.74 80.68
CA ALA A 669 -68.20 49.97 79.46
C ALA A 669 -67.58 50.49 78.08
N ALA A 670 -68.25 50.24 76.91
CA ALA A 670 -68.07 50.75 75.48
C ALA A 670 -66.89 50.22 74.58
N PHE A 671 -66.99 50.21 73.21
CA PHE A 671 -66.00 49.50 72.32
C PHE A 671 -65.94 49.84 70.78
N ALA A 672 -64.89 49.36 70.07
CA ALA A 672 -64.73 49.22 68.59
C ALA A 672 -63.52 48.31 68.23
N GLU A 673 -63.49 47.66 67.05
CA GLU A 673 -62.60 46.49 66.77
C GLU A 673 -62.21 46.32 65.28
N ILE A 674 -61.02 45.75 64.99
CA ILE A 674 -60.59 45.36 63.63
C ILE A 674 -61.43 44.15 63.15
N SER A 675 -61.85 44.16 61.89
CA SER A 675 -62.78 43.16 61.34
C SER A 675 -62.26 41.71 61.46
N ARG A 676 -63.12 40.80 61.94
CA ARG A 676 -62.80 39.38 62.19
C ARG A 676 -62.28 38.60 60.98
N ARG A 677 -62.38 39.13 59.76
CA ARG A 677 -61.72 38.60 58.55
C ARG A 677 -60.18 38.53 58.65
N TYR A 678 -59.57 39.25 59.60
CA TYR A 678 -58.13 39.23 59.88
C TYR A 678 -57.76 38.42 61.15
N GLU A 679 -58.76 37.93 61.88
CA GLU A 679 -58.58 37.17 63.12
C GLU A 679 -57.80 35.88 62.83
N ASN A 680 -56.76 35.59 63.63
CA ASN A 680 -55.81 34.49 63.44
C ASN A 680 -54.95 34.50 62.16
N LYS A 681 -54.86 35.61 61.39
CA LYS A 681 -54.05 35.63 60.16
C LYS A 681 -53.27 36.94 59.94
N PRO A 682 -51.96 37.01 60.26
CA PRO A 682 -51.15 38.20 60.05
C PRO A 682 -51.00 38.50 58.55
N LEU A 683 -51.13 39.77 58.17
CA LEU A 683 -51.10 40.18 56.76
C LEU A 683 -49.65 40.24 56.24
N SER A 684 -49.39 39.72 55.04
CA SER A 684 -48.08 39.79 54.37
C SER A 684 -48.04 40.98 53.40
N ALA A 685 -46.96 41.76 53.42
CA ALA A 685 -46.77 42.92 52.53
C ALA A 685 -45.35 42.98 51.94
N CYS A 686 -45.26 43.51 50.72
CA CYS A 686 -44.00 43.83 50.06
C CYS A 686 -43.41 45.16 50.58
N LEU A 687 -42.09 45.35 50.42
CA LEU A 687 -41.44 46.63 50.70
C LEU A 687 -42.08 47.76 49.87
N GLU A 688 -42.34 48.90 50.53
CA GLU A 688 -42.99 50.09 49.98
C GLU A 688 -44.48 49.92 49.63
N GLN A 689 -45.08 48.76 49.91
CA GLN A 689 -46.51 48.53 49.71
C GLN A 689 -47.36 49.30 50.76
N GLN A 690 -48.55 49.74 50.35
CA GLN A 690 -49.61 50.23 51.24
C GLN A 690 -50.60 49.10 51.53
N VAL A 691 -51.13 49.06 52.75
CA VAL A 691 -52.05 48.02 53.23
C VAL A 691 -53.39 48.64 53.60
N ASP A 692 -54.48 48.00 53.18
CA ASP A 692 -55.86 48.37 53.50
C ASP A 692 -56.43 47.41 54.58
N VAL A 693 -56.99 47.95 55.69
CA VAL A 693 -57.42 47.22 56.90
C VAL A 693 -58.81 47.68 57.36
N ASP A 694 -59.78 46.78 57.45
CA ASP A 694 -61.15 47.14 57.83
C ASP A 694 -61.39 47.14 59.35
N VAL A 695 -62.05 48.18 59.86
CA VAL A 695 -62.45 48.38 61.26
C VAL A 695 -63.97 48.46 61.37
N VAL A 696 -64.54 47.89 62.43
CA VAL A 696 -65.98 47.80 62.72
C VAL A 696 -66.29 48.47 64.06
N PHE A 697 -67.38 49.25 64.12
CA PHE A 697 -67.78 50.04 65.28
C PHE A 697 -68.99 49.42 66.00
N SER A 698 -68.89 49.25 67.32
CA SER A 698 -69.86 48.52 68.15
C SER A 698 -70.33 49.33 69.37
N GLY A 699 -71.44 50.02 69.20
CA GLY A 699 -71.98 50.99 70.16
C GLY A 699 -71.72 52.44 69.73
N GLY A 700 -72.14 53.40 70.57
CA GLY A 700 -72.10 54.82 70.24
C GLY A 700 -72.99 55.21 69.05
N GLU A 701 -72.94 56.49 68.68
CA GLU A 701 -73.65 57.04 67.51
C GLU A 701 -72.69 57.77 66.55
N PRO A 702 -72.86 57.61 65.22
CA PRO A 702 -72.05 58.32 64.23
C PRO A 702 -72.36 59.82 64.20
N PRO A 703 -71.41 60.67 63.72
CA PRO A 703 -70.12 60.27 63.15
C PRO A 703 -69.10 59.85 64.20
N TYR A 704 -68.39 58.76 63.92
CA TYR A 704 -67.27 58.32 64.75
C TYR A 704 -65.97 59.06 64.39
N THR A 705 -65.08 59.16 65.37
CA THR A 705 -63.68 59.53 65.20
C THR A 705 -62.80 58.45 65.81
N LEU A 706 -61.90 57.89 65.00
CA LEU A 706 -60.99 56.81 65.36
C LEU A 706 -59.56 57.35 65.38
N GLU A 707 -58.85 57.09 66.48
CA GLU A 707 -57.40 57.28 66.58
C GLU A 707 -56.74 55.89 66.61
N TYR A 708 -55.66 55.73 65.86
CA TYR A 708 -54.89 54.50 65.77
C TYR A 708 -53.40 54.84 65.62
N GLU A 709 -52.51 53.90 65.92
CA GLU A 709 -51.07 54.05 65.70
C GLU A 709 -50.48 52.88 64.93
N ILE A 710 -49.38 53.14 64.23
CA ILE A 710 -48.54 52.12 63.61
C ILE A 710 -47.19 52.13 64.34
N ALA A 711 -46.82 50.98 64.90
CA ALA A 711 -45.59 50.75 65.64
C ALA A 711 -44.63 49.84 64.85
N HIS A 712 -43.35 50.22 64.78
CA HIS A 712 -42.28 49.44 64.15
C HIS A 712 -40.93 49.80 64.76
N GLU A 713 -40.11 48.81 65.11
CA GLU A 713 -38.79 48.99 65.76
C GLU A 713 -38.82 49.97 66.95
N GLY A 714 -39.84 49.85 67.81
CA GLY A 714 -40.05 50.73 68.98
C GLY A 714 -40.61 52.12 68.65
N LYS A 715 -40.53 52.58 67.40
CA LYS A 715 -41.11 53.86 66.98
C LYS A 715 -42.60 53.72 66.71
N ARG A 716 -43.41 54.48 67.45
CA ARG A 716 -44.87 54.61 67.24
C ARG A 716 -45.18 55.86 66.42
N THR A 717 -46.15 55.76 65.53
CA THR A 717 -46.67 56.88 64.72
C THR A 717 -48.19 56.93 64.81
N PRO A 718 -48.80 57.99 65.38
CA PRO A 718 -50.25 58.09 65.53
C PRO A 718 -50.91 58.70 64.28
N TYR A 719 -52.15 58.26 64.02
CA TYR A 719 -53.02 58.69 62.93
C TYR A 719 -54.45 58.89 63.45
N LYS A 720 -55.24 59.70 62.75
CA LYS A 720 -56.61 60.05 63.14
C LYS A 720 -57.53 60.15 61.94
N VAL A 721 -58.70 59.53 62.03
CA VAL A 721 -59.76 59.57 61.01
C VAL A 721 -61.06 60.02 61.68
N SER A 722 -61.67 61.07 61.16
CA SER A 722 -62.86 61.72 61.75
C SER A 722 -63.97 61.89 60.72
N GLY A 723 -65.24 61.78 61.17
CA GLY A 723 -66.40 61.94 60.28
C GLY A 723 -66.94 60.63 59.73
N ILE A 724 -66.60 59.49 60.33
CA ILE A 724 -66.98 58.15 59.86
C ILE A 724 -68.48 57.94 60.13
N GLN A 725 -69.30 57.94 59.07
CA GLN A 725 -70.77 57.78 59.17
C GLN A 725 -71.22 56.32 59.19
N SER A 726 -70.43 55.43 58.58
CA SER A 726 -70.67 53.99 58.49
C SER A 726 -70.25 53.25 59.78
N ARG A 727 -70.79 52.04 60.00
CA ARG A 727 -70.32 51.13 61.06
C ARG A 727 -69.08 50.32 60.67
N GLU A 728 -68.59 50.50 59.46
CA GLU A 728 -67.38 49.87 58.90
C GLU A 728 -66.53 50.94 58.21
N GLN A 729 -65.21 50.87 58.34
CA GLN A 729 -64.26 51.80 57.72
C GLN A 729 -62.94 51.09 57.37
N THR A 730 -62.50 51.20 56.12
CA THR A 730 -61.16 50.77 55.71
C THR A 730 -60.12 51.85 56.05
N LEU A 731 -59.04 51.46 56.74
CA LEU A 731 -57.86 52.26 57.03
C LEU A 731 -56.74 51.89 56.05
N ARG A 732 -56.08 52.88 55.47
CA ARG A 732 -54.98 52.69 54.51
C ARG A 732 -53.66 53.14 55.11
N THR A 733 -52.67 52.26 55.18
CA THR A 733 -51.34 52.59 55.72
C THR A 733 -50.54 53.47 54.77
N PRO A 734 -49.59 54.29 55.27
CA PRO A 734 -48.50 54.80 54.44
C PRO A 734 -47.64 53.66 53.87
N ALA A 735 -46.79 53.98 52.89
CA ALA A 735 -45.89 53.01 52.27
C ALA A 735 -44.86 52.47 53.28
N LEU A 736 -44.83 51.15 53.46
CA LEU A 736 -44.03 50.51 54.51
C LEU A 736 -42.60 50.25 54.02
N SER A 737 -41.71 51.23 54.25
CA SER A 737 -40.38 51.32 53.64
C SER A 737 -39.25 50.57 54.36
N LYS A 738 -39.50 50.04 55.56
CA LYS A 738 -38.60 49.08 56.25
C LYS A 738 -39.22 47.69 56.21
N GLY A 739 -38.39 46.66 56.37
CA GLY A 739 -38.85 45.28 56.45
C GLY A 739 -38.83 44.72 57.87
N GLY A 740 -39.93 44.10 58.28
CA GLY A 740 -40.12 43.53 59.61
C GLY A 740 -41.60 43.47 59.97
N GLU A 741 -41.88 43.15 61.23
CA GLU A 741 -43.23 43.24 61.78
C GLU A 741 -43.60 44.71 62.03
N TYR A 742 -44.80 45.10 61.62
CA TYR A 742 -45.46 46.36 61.95
C TYR A 742 -46.75 46.03 62.70
N THR A 743 -47.00 46.71 63.83
CA THR A 743 -48.26 46.56 64.57
C THR A 743 -49.14 47.78 64.31
N LEU A 744 -50.33 47.58 63.75
CA LEU A 744 -51.38 48.60 63.71
C LEU A 744 -52.29 48.38 64.92
N ALA A 745 -52.33 49.35 65.83
CA ALA A 745 -53.14 49.30 67.05
C ALA A 745 -54.20 50.41 67.03
N LEU A 746 -55.47 50.05 67.23
CA LEU A 746 -56.52 51.03 67.47
C LEU A 746 -56.36 51.57 68.89
N THR A 747 -56.28 52.89 69.07
CA THR A 747 -55.98 53.50 70.39
C THR A 747 -57.22 54.08 71.06
N SER A 748 -58.14 54.68 70.30
CA SER A 748 -59.41 55.15 70.86
C SER A 748 -60.49 55.43 69.81
N VAL A 749 -61.76 55.29 70.22
CA VAL A 749 -62.93 55.74 69.45
C VAL A 749 -63.67 56.82 70.24
N MET A 750 -64.19 57.81 69.52
CA MET A 750 -65.07 58.85 70.04
C MET A 750 -66.34 58.91 69.19
N ASP A 751 -67.50 58.86 69.83
CA ASP A 751 -68.81 58.97 69.17
C ASP A 751 -69.32 60.43 69.12
N LYS A 752 -70.49 60.65 68.51
CA LYS A 752 -71.13 61.98 68.41
C LYS A 752 -71.35 62.69 69.76
N ARG A 753 -71.41 61.98 70.88
CA ARG A 753 -71.54 62.55 72.24
C ARG A 753 -70.19 62.99 72.85
N GLY A 754 -69.08 62.80 72.14
CA GLY A 754 -67.74 63.13 72.64
C GLY A 754 -67.18 62.11 73.63
N CYS A 755 -67.83 60.95 73.80
CA CYS A 755 -67.37 59.91 74.71
C CYS A 755 -66.17 59.18 74.10
N LYS A 756 -64.95 59.53 74.54
CA LYS A 756 -63.70 58.90 74.08
C LYS A 756 -63.41 57.63 74.90
N ASN A 757 -63.59 56.46 74.29
CA ASN A 757 -63.19 55.18 74.88
C ASN A 757 -61.82 54.73 74.36
N SER A 758 -61.00 54.14 75.22
CA SER A 758 -59.71 53.53 74.84
C SER A 758 -59.95 52.18 74.17
N LEU A 759 -59.18 51.89 73.12
CA LEU A 759 -59.21 50.60 72.42
C LEU A 759 -57.91 49.83 72.67
N GLN A 760 -58.01 48.51 72.57
CA GLN A 760 -56.91 47.54 72.77
C GLN A 760 -57.04 46.43 71.73
N ASN A 761 -57.11 46.82 70.46
CA ASN A 761 -57.29 45.91 69.34
C ASN A 761 -56.18 46.17 68.32
N GLU A 762 -55.30 45.19 68.10
CA GLU A 762 -54.10 45.33 67.28
C GLU A 762 -53.94 44.20 66.26
N MET A 763 -53.34 44.52 65.11
CA MET A 763 -53.07 43.59 64.02
C MET A 763 -51.61 43.71 63.55
N LYS A 764 -50.97 42.56 63.31
CA LYS A 764 -49.60 42.45 62.79
C LYS A 764 -49.58 42.40 61.25
N ILE A 765 -48.78 43.28 60.66
CA ILE A 765 -48.45 43.34 59.24
C ILE A 765 -46.97 42.94 59.09
N ASN A 766 -46.73 41.81 58.44
CA ASN A 766 -45.39 41.29 58.17
C ASN A 766 -44.88 41.85 56.83
N VAL A 767 -44.09 42.91 56.88
CA VAL A 767 -43.42 43.49 55.72
C VAL A 767 -42.12 42.75 55.47
N ARG A 768 -41.87 42.34 54.24
CA ARG A 768 -40.69 41.54 53.87
C ARG A 768 -39.38 42.34 54.04
N ARG A 769 -38.33 41.68 54.53
CA ARG A 769 -36.97 42.27 54.70
C ARG A 769 -36.17 42.45 53.41
N GLN A 770 -36.50 41.70 52.37
CA GLN A 770 -35.84 41.75 51.07
C GLN A 770 -36.87 41.58 49.94
N ARG A 771 -36.59 42.17 48.77
CA ARG A 771 -37.26 41.80 47.51
C ARG A 771 -36.72 40.45 47.04
N PRO A 772 -37.52 39.59 46.40
CA PRO A 772 -37.00 38.36 45.80
C PRO A 772 -35.95 38.71 44.73
N ARG A 773 -34.85 37.97 44.66
CA ARG A 773 -33.78 38.17 43.67
C ARG A 773 -33.67 36.98 42.73
N ALA A 774 -33.24 37.27 41.49
CA ALA A 774 -32.85 36.26 40.52
C ALA A 774 -31.47 36.57 39.95
N SER A 775 -30.69 35.51 39.75
CA SER A 775 -29.43 35.54 39.04
C SER A 775 -29.23 34.23 38.28
N PHE A 776 -28.43 34.25 37.22
CA PHE A 776 -27.94 33.02 36.63
C PHE A 776 -26.84 32.43 37.51
N GLY A 777 -26.99 31.14 37.78
CA GLY A 777 -25.96 30.30 38.37
C GLY A 777 -24.79 30.08 37.41
N VAL A 778 -23.85 29.23 37.83
CA VAL A 778 -22.53 29.11 37.20
C VAL A 778 -22.31 27.65 36.81
N ILE A 779 -21.87 27.40 35.57
CA ILE A 779 -21.45 26.08 35.10
C ILE A 779 -19.92 26.14 34.96
N GLU A 780 -19.20 25.22 35.63
CA GLU A 780 -17.73 25.09 35.51
C GLU A 780 -16.97 26.43 35.67
N GLY A 781 -17.41 27.25 36.64
CA GLY A 781 -16.84 28.55 36.96
C GLY A 781 -17.23 29.70 36.03
N ARG A 782 -18.09 29.50 35.02
CA ARG A 782 -18.52 30.52 34.04
C ARG A 782 -20.04 30.58 33.84
N ARG A 783 -20.55 31.71 33.35
CA ARG A 783 -21.95 31.84 32.88
C ARG A 783 -22.05 31.60 31.37
N LYS A 784 -21.48 30.47 30.95
CA LYS A 784 -21.42 30.03 29.56
C LYS A 784 -21.74 28.54 29.51
N ALA A 785 -22.55 28.13 28.55
CA ALA A 785 -22.71 26.72 28.18
C ALA A 785 -22.20 26.52 26.74
N LEU A 786 -21.39 25.48 26.57
CA LEU A 786 -21.01 24.91 25.28
C LEU A 786 -21.80 23.60 25.13
N ASN A 787 -22.56 23.48 24.06
CA ASN A 787 -23.52 22.40 23.87
C ASN A 787 -23.38 21.73 22.50
N VAL A 788 -23.82 20.48 22.38
CA VAL A 788 -23.98 19.80 21.09
C VAL A 788 -25.34 20.18 20.49
N GLU A 789 -25.35 20.66 19.24
CA GLU A 789 -26.58 21.07 18.55
C GLU A 789 -27.45 19.86 18.18
N SER A 790 -28.62 19.74 18.81
CA SER A 790 -29.58 18.64 18.64
C SER A 790 -31.02 19.16 18.53
N PRO A 791 -31.92 18.55 17.71
CA PRO A 791 -33.30 19.01 17.56
C PRO A 791 -34.12 19.03 18.86
N ASP A 792 -33.76 18.19 19.83
CA ASP A 792 -34.44 18.09 21.13
C ASP A 792 -33.77 18.86 22.26
N ALA A 793 -32.72 19.62 21.94
CA ALA A 793 -31.90 20.39 22.87
C ALA A 793 -32.73 21.34 23.77
N LYS A 794 -32.74 21.02 25.07
CA LYS A 794 -33.43 21.79 26.12
C LYS A 794 -32.41 22.06 27.24
N HIS A 795 -31.65 23.13 27.08
CA HIS A 795 -30.53 23.44 27.98
C HIS A 795 -31.02 24.07 29.29
N LYS A 796 -30.78 23.34 30.36
CA LYS A 796 -31.14 23.71 31.73
C LYS A 796 -30.15 24.73 32.28
N LEU A 797 -30.41 26.02 32.03
CA LEU A 797 -29.60 27.10 32.58
C LEU A 797 -29.89 27.22 34.09
N PRO A 798 -28.89 27.10 34.98
CA PRO A 798 -29.12 27.21 36.41
C PRO A 798 -29.55 28.63 36.77
N VAL A 799 -30.62 28.76 37.55
CA VAL A 799 -31.00 30.02 38.19
C VAL A 799 -30.86 29.90 39.71
N ARG A 800 -30.47 31.00 40.35
CA ARG A 800 -30.35 31.13 41.79
C ARG A 800 -31.38 32.18 42.22
N LEU A 801 -32.35 31.73 43.01
CA LEU A 801 -33.58 32.47 43.30
C LEU A 801 -33.77 32.61 44.81
N THR A 802 -33.96 33.84 45.28
CA THR A 802 -34.33 34.13 46.68
C THR A 802 -35.76 34.67 46.73
N GLY A 803 -36.53 34.34 47.78
CA GLY A 803 -37.97 34.66 47.85
C GLY A 803 -38.81 33.53 48.43
N VAL A 804 -40.13 33.59 48.26
CA VAL A 804 -41.07 32.49 48.55
C VAL A 804 -41.53 31.87 47.22
N GLY A 805 -41.06 30.66 46.92
CA GLY A 805 -41.51 29.91 45.75
C GLY A 805 -43.04 29.66 45.74
N PRO A 806 -43.67 29.48 44.56
CA PRO A 806 -43.06 29.49 43.23
C PRO A 806 -42.60 30.89 42.79
N TRP A 807 -41.50 30.94 42.05
CA TRP A 807 -41.04 32.14 41.34
C TRP A 807 -41.52 32.12 39.89
N LYS A 808 -41.92 33.28 39.36
CA LYS A 808 -42.09 33.53 37.94
C LYS A 808 -40.85 34.28 37.44
N VAL A 809 -40.14 33.69 36.50
CA VAL A 809 -38.90 34.25 35.93
C VAL A 809 -39.15 34.61 34.46
N THR A 810 -38.82 35.82 34.06
CA THR A 810 -38.96 36.32 32.68
C THR A 810 -37.57 36.53 32.07
N TYR A 811 -37.33 35.94 30.90
CA TYR A 811 -36.04 36.02 30.19
C TYR A 811 -36.22 36.09 28.67
N LYS A 812 -35.18 36.51 27.94
CA LYS A 812 -35.16 36.64 26.46
C LYS A 812 -33.78 36.29 25.91
N ASN A 813 -33.66 36.12 24.59
CA ASN A 813 -32.37 36.00 23.89
C ASN A 813 -32.00 37.34 23.23
N LEU A 814 -30.87 37.94 23.61
CA LEU A 814 -30.44 39.25 23.09
C LEU A 814 -29.99 39.19 21.63
N ASP A 815 -29.46 38.05 21.17
CA ASP A 815 -28.82 37.92 19.86
C ASP A 815 -29.86 37.67 18.73
N GLN A 816 -31.13 37.48 19.11
CA GLN A 816 -32.27 37.40 18.20
C GLN A 816 -33.09 38.71 18.28
N PRO A 817 -32.98 39.62 17.29
CA PRO A 817 -33.69 40.90 17.32
C PRO A 817 -35.21 40.68 17.27
N GLY A 818 -35.91 41.11 18.33
CA GLY A 818 -37.35 40.92 18.49
C GLY A 818 -37.75 39.60 19.17
N SER A 819 -36.84 38.91 19.86
CA SER A 819 -37.18 37.68 20.59
C SER A 819 -38.27 37.91 21.66
N PRO A 820 -39.20 36.96 21.85
CA PRO A 820 -40.28 37.10 22.82
C PRO A 820 -39.76 36.95 24.26
N LEU A 821 -40.43 37.62 25.20
CA LEU A 821 -40.23 37.39 26.63
C LEU A 821 -40.77 36.00 27.01
N ILE A 822 -39.86 35.12 27.45
CA ILE A 822 -40.15 33.76 27.90
C ILE A 822 -40.42 33.82 29.40
N HIS A 823 -41.65 33.51 29.80
CA HIS A 823 -42.03 33.39 31.21
C HIS A 823 -41.98 31.92 31.64
N GLN A 824 -41.26 31.61 32.71
CA GLN A 824 -41.18 30.26 33.28
C GLN A 824 -41.39 30.27 34.80
N THR A 825 -42.26 29.39 35.29
CA THR A 825 -42.44 29.17 36.73
C THR A 825 -41.39 28.18 37.26
N VAL A 826 -40.70 28.56 38.32
CA VAL A 826 -39.64 27.77 38.96
C VAL A 826 -40.02 27.50 40.43
N GLN A 827 -39.91 26.25 40.86
CA GLN A 827 -40.41 25.79 42.17
C GLN A 827 -39.35 25.79 43.29
N ASN A 828 -38.05 25.71 42.93
CA ASN A 828 -36.93 25.56 43.85
C ASN A 828 -35.96 26.76 43.71
N SER A 829 -35.29 27.17 44.79
CA SER A 829 -34.27 28.24 44.80
C SER A 829 -33.14 27.97 43.80
N ASN A 830 -32.74 26.70 43.67
CA ASN A 830 -31.70 26.23 42.74
C ASN A 830 -32.26 25.64 41.44
N GLY A 831 -33.43 26.12 40.99
CA GLY A 831 -34.08 25.64 39.77
C GLY A 831 -33.33 25.95 38.47
N VAL A 832 -33.98 25.66 37.35
CA VAL A 832 -33.41 25.83 36.00
C VAL A 832 -34.42 26.47 35.04
N VAL A 833 -33.95 27.34 34.16
CA VAL A 833 -34.71 27.84 33.00
C VAL A 833 -34.24 27.17 31.72
N THR A 834 -35.05 27.16 30.66
CA THR A 834 -34.82 26.32 29.47
C THR A 834 -34.44 27.14 28.24
N ALA A 835 -33.14 27.18 27.92
CA ALA A 835 -32.67 27.62 26.61
C ALA A 835 -32.89 26.53 25.54
N ARG A 836 -33.00 26.96 24.28
CA ARG A 836 -33.24 26.11 23.11
C ARG A 836 -32.32 26.49 21.95
N ASP A 837 -32.22 27.80 21.73
CA ASP A 837 -31.45 28.44 20.68
C ASP A 837 -30.07 28.89 21.22
N PRO A 838 -29.08 29.14 20.34
CA PRO A 838 -27.85 29.78 20.75
C PRO A 838 -28.08 31.28 20.99
N GLY A 839 -27.26 31.87 21.85
CA GLY A 839 -27.20 33.30 22.10
C GLY A 839 -27.09 33.68 23.57
N THR A 840 -27.01 34.98 23.81
CA THR A 840 -26.87 35.61 25.12
C THR A 840 -28.26 35.78 25.73
N TYR A 841 -28.62 34.90 26.66
CA TYR A 841 -29.88 35.01 27.39
C TYR A 841 -29.78 36.05 28.51
N GLU A 842 -30.79 36.90 28.65
CA GLU A 842 -30.91 37.92 29.71
C GLU A 842 -32.15 37.63 30.57
N LEU A 843 -31.95 37.57 31.90
CA LEU A 843 -33.00 37.66 32.91
C LEU A 843 -33.50 39.11 32.98
N VAL A 844 -34.78 39.31 32.70
CA VAL A 844 -35.42 40.64 32.63
C VAL A 844 -36.21 40.96 33.91
N GLU A 845 -36.93 39.97 34.44
CA GLU A 845 -37.82 40.16 35.58
C GLU A 845 -37.89 38.89 36.44
N VAL A 846 -38.12 39.06 37.74
CA VAL A 846 -38.56 38.00 38.63
C VAL A 846 -39.68 38.52 39.54
N SER A 847 -40.71 37.70 39.72
CA SER A 847 -41.67 37.84 40.82
C SER A 847 -41.64 36.54 41.62
N ASP A 848 -41.77 36.61 42.94
CA ASP A 848 -42.13 35.43 43.73
C ASP A 848 -43.65 35.27 43.86
N SER A 849 -44.10 34.36 44.72
CA SER A 849 -45.52 34.08 44.95
C SER A 849 -46.37 35.28 45.39
N GLN A 850 -45.78 36.39 45.84
CA GLN A 850 -46.54 37.60 46.21
C GLN A 850 -45.91 38.93 45.76
N CYS A 851 -44.58 39.01 45.60
CA CYS A 851 -43.90 40.30 45.37
C CYS A 851 -43.05 40.32 44.09
N PRO A 852 -43.02 41.46 43.38
CA PRO A 852 -42.01 41.71 42.34
C PRO A 852 -40.61 41.82 42.98
N GLY A 853 -39.61 41.45 42.20
CA GLY A 853 -38.22 41.31 42.62
C GLY A 853 -37.24 42.15 41.82
N ALA A 854 -35.96 41.78 41.90
CA ALA A 854 -34.88 42.40 41.15
C ALA A 854 -33.91 41.33 40.59
N VAL A 855 -33.48 41.52 39.34
CA VAL A 855 -32.40 40.72 38.75
C VAL A 855 -31.05 41.31 39.18
N ASP A 856 -30.07 40.47 39.50
CA ASP A 856 -28.71 40.93 39.80
C ASP A 856 -27.97 41.35 38.52
N PRO A 857 -27.54 42.61 38.35
CA PRO A 857 -26.89 43.08 37.12
C PRO A 857 -25.49 42.51 36.90
N LYS A 858 -24.84 41.93 37.91
CA LYS A 858 -23.56 41.19 37.75
C LYS A 858 -23.78 39.74 37.32
N ALA A 859 -25.04 39.32 37.18
CA ALA A 859 -25.44 37.93 36.94
C ALA A 859 -26.74 37.79 36.12
N SER A 860 -27.14 38.84 35.38
CA SER A 860 -28.36 38.87 34.57
C SER A 860 -28.22 38.13 33.24
N THR A 861 -27.00 37.94 32.75
CA THR A 861 -26.71 37.32 31.45
C THR A 861 -26.08 35.93 31.55
N PHE A 862 -26.39 35.07 30.58
CA PHE A 862 -25.78 33.75 30.39
C PHE A 862 -25.62 33.44 28.90
N GLU A 863 -24.42 33.06 28.48
CA GLU A 863 -24.11 32.76 27.08
C GLU A 863 -24.40 31.28 26.76
N VAL A 864 -25.22 31.02 25.73
CA VAL A 864 -25.47 29.67 25.20
C VAL A 864 -24.85 29.55 23.83
N SER A 865 -23.88 28.66 23.68
CA SER A 865 -23.10 28.49 22.45
C SER A 865 -23.09 27.03 22.00
N TRP A 866 -23.22 26.80 20.70
CA TRP A 866 -23.00 25.48 20.12
C TRP A 866 -21.49 25.22 19.96
N LEU A 867 -21.08 23.99 20.23
CA LEU A 867 -19.79 23.47 19.78
C LEU A 867 -19.82 23.40 18.25
N PRO A 868 -18.79 23.86 17.53
CA PRO A 868 -18.79 23.83 16.08
C PRO A 868 -18.95 22.39 15.58
N ARG A 869 -19.78 22.18 14.56
CA ARG A 869 -19.88 20.90 13.87
C ARG A 869 -18.55 20.55 13.20
N PRO A 870 -18.24 19.25 13.02
CA PRO A 870 -17.06 18.86 12.28
C PRO A 870 -17.14 19.37 10.83
N GLU A 871 -16.03 19.90 10.35
CA GLU A 871 -15.82 20.37 8.98
C GLU A 871 -14.79 19.46 8.28
N LEU A 872 -15.03 19.13 7.00
CA LEU A 872 -14.08 18.45 6.12
C LEU A 872 -13.81 19.35 4.91
N SER A 873 -12.52 19.52 4.60
CA SER A 873 -12.05 20.24 3.43
C SER A 873 -10.95 19.43 2.71
N LEU A 874 -10.66 19.77 1.46
CA LEU A 874 -9.55 19.20 0.70
C LEU A 874 -8.32 20.10 0.84
N VAL A 875 -7.15 19.49 1.10
CA VAL A 875 -5.89 20.25 1.16
C VAL A 875 -5.49 20.63 -0.26
N LEU A 876 -5.51 21.93 -0.55
CA LEU A 876 -5.07 22.46 -1.84
C LEU A 876 -3.56 22.22 -2.04
N SER A 877 -3.20 21.81 -3.24
CA SER A 877 -1.83 21.52 -3.68
C SER A 877 -1.73 21.72 -5.18
N ASP A 878 -0.53 21.77 -5.74
CA ASP A 878 -0.31 21.86 -7.20
C ASP A 878 -0.96 20.71 -8.00
N SER A 879 -1.36 19.61 -7.31
CA SER A 879 -2.12 18.51 -7.92
C SER A 879 -3.64 18.70 -7.87
N VAL A 880 -4.19 19.51 -6.94
CA VAL A 880 -5.63 19.66 -6.68
C VAL A 880 -6.08 21.10 -6.93
N SER A 881 -6.82 21.31 -8.01
CA SER A 881 -7.37 22.60 -8.42
C SER A 881 -8.85 22.76 -8.04
N HIS A 882 -9.35 24.00 -7.98
CA HIS A 882 -10.73 24.34 -7.65
C HIS A 882 -11.45 24.87 -8.89
N ALA A 883 -12.58 24.28 -9.27
CA ALA A 883 -13.28 24.52 -10.54
C ALA A 883 -14.79 24.70 -10.32
N GLY A 884 -15.19 25.85 -9.78
CA GLY A 884 -16.52 26.03 -9.18
C GLY A 884 -16.63 25.22 -7.89
N ASP A 885 -17.81 24.69 -7.57
CA ASP A 885 -18.04 23.86 -6.37
C ASP A 885 -17.40 22.45 -6.44
N LEU A 886 -16.52 22.21 -7.43
CA LEU A 886 -15.89 20.94 -7.71
C LEU A 886 -14.37 21.07 -7.59
N PHE A 887 -13.76 20.17 -6.81
CA PHE A 887 -12.31 20.01 -6.82
C PHE A 887 -11.91 19.07 -7.95
N VAL A 888 -10.91 19.45 -8.74
CA VAL A 888 -10.39 18.65 -9.86
C VAL A 888 -8.91 18.41 -9.63
N LYS A 889 -8.56 17.14 -9.40
CA LYS A 889 -7.17 16.69 -9.30
C LYS A 889 -6.64 16.35 -10.69
N LYS A 890 -5.35 16.59 -10.88
CA LYS A 890 -4.61 16.34 -12.12
C LYS A 890 -4.83 14.90 -12.62
N ASP A 891 -4.96 14.80 -13.94
CA ASP A 891 -4.98 13.53 -14.68
C ASP A 891 -3.74 12.66 -14.36
N VAL A 892 -3.97 11.36 -14.16
CA VAL A 892 -2.93 10.33 -13.99
C VAL A 892 -3.16 9.16 -14.94
N CYS A 893 -2.19 8.26 -15.07
CA CYS A 893 -2.33 7.08 -15.92
C CYS A 893 -2.82 5.87 -15.11
N GLU A 894 -3.39 4.91 -15.84
CA GLU A 894 -3.90 3.65 -15.31
C GLU A 894 -2.82 2.89 -14.53
N GLY A 895 -3.06 2.61 -13.25
CA GLY A 895 -2.13 1.92 -12.36
C GLY A 895 -0.99 2.79 -11.78
N ASP A 896 -0.96 4.10 -12.02
CA ASP A 896 -0.05 5.01 -11.28
C ASP A 896 -0.48 5.09 -9.81
N ILE A 897 0.46 5.32 -8.88
CA ILE A 897 0.14 5.51 -7.45
C ILE A 897 -0.20 6.99 -7.23
N ASP A 898 -1.35 7.27 -6.61
CA ASP A 898 -1.78 8.63 -6.32
C ASP A 898 -2.68 8.71 -5.08
N GLY A 899 -2.74 9.89 -4.46
CA GLY A 899 -3.48 10.17 -3.23
C GLY A 899 -3.74 11.66 -3.01
N PHE A 900 -4.58 11.98 -2.04
CA PHE A 900 -4.86 13.36 -1.64
C PHE A 900 -5.09 13.45 -0.13
N GLU A 901 -4.82 14.63 0.45
CA GLU A 901 -5.13 14.92 1.85
C GLU A 901 -6.50 15.60 1.98
N ILE A 902 -7.28 15.16 2.96
CA ILE A 902 -8.36 15.97 3.54
C ILE A 902 -7.86 16.62 4.83
N SER A 903 -8.40 17.79 5.17
CA SER A 903 -8.28 18.39 6.50
C SER A 903 -9.62 18.32 7.23
N LEU A 904 -9.54 17.95 8.50
CA LEU A 904 -10.66 17.70 9.41
C LEU A 904 -10.55 18.65 10.60
N LYS A 905 -11.65 19.28 10.99
CA LYS A 905 -11.71 20.26 12.08
C LYS A 905 -12.98 20.00 12.91
N GLY A 906 -12.83 19.76 14.20
CA GLY A 906 -13.90 19.35 15.13
C GLY A 906 -13.29 18.65 16.34
N SER A 907 -14.02 17.71 16.95
CA SER A 907 -13.61 16.99 18.16
C SER A 907 -13.30 15.51 17.88
N PRO A 908 -12.02 15.13 17.61
CA PRO A 908 -11.68 13.76 17.20
C PRO A 908 -12.01 12.70 18.27
N PRO A 909 -12.16 11.42 17.90
CA PRO A 909 -11.99 10.85 16.55
C PRO A 909 -13.09 11.28 15.58
N TYR A 910 -12.72 11.46 14.32
CA TYR A 910 -13.62 11.73 13.20
C TYR A 910 -14.02 10.42 12.51
N HIS A 911 -15.29 10.28 12.14
CA HIS A 911 -15.81 9.19 11.33
C HIS A 911 -16.23 9.73 9.95
N VAL A 912 -15.57 9.31 8.88
CA VAL A 912 -15.74 9.87 7.53
C VAL A 912 -16.33 8.82 6.60
N LYS A 913 -17.42 9.13 5.88
CA LYS A 913 -17.99 8.24 4.85
C LYS A 913 -18.02 8.91 3.48
N TYR A 914 -17.59 8.13 2.48
CA TYR A 914 -17.52 8.60 1.10
C TYR A 914 -17.92 7.51 0.10
N GLN A 915 -18.35 7.96 -1.07
CA GLN A 915 -18.65 7.11 -2.22
C GLN A 915 -17.69 7.44 -3.36
N ILE A 916 -17.18 6.40 -4.00
CA ILE A 916 -16.37 6.47 -5.21
C ILE A 916 -17.25 6.03 -6.37
N HIS A 917 -17.58 6.95 -7.27
CA HIS A 917 -18.25 6.65 -8.54
C HIS A 917 -17.19 6.57 -9.64
N HIS A 918 -17.11 5.42 -10.31
CA HIS A 918 -16.26 5.20 -11.48
C HIS A 918 -17.13 5.17 -12.74
N LYS A 919 -16.89 6.13 -13.64
CA LYS A 919 -17.49 6.20 -14.97
C LYS A 919 -16.42 5.82 -16.00
N PRO A 920 -16.40 4.57 -16.51
CA PRO A 920 -15.45 4.17 -17.54
C PRO A 920 -15.74 4.87 -18.88
N THR A 921 -14.75 4.90 -19.76
CA THR A 921 -14.88 5.47 -21.12
C THR A 921 -15.86 4.69 -22.00
N SER A 922 -16.07 3.40 -21.70
CA SER A 922 -17.09 2.53 -22.30
C SER A 922 -17.55 1.50 -21.26
N GLY A 923 -18.84 1.13 -21.31
CA GLY A 923 -19.47 0.22 -20.34
C GLY A 923 -20.23 0.91 -19.20
N PRO A 924 -20.83 0.14 -18.28
CA PRO A 924 -21.64 0.67 -17.18
C PRO A 924 -20.78 1.36 -16.10
N ALA A 925 -21.32 2.43 -15.50
CA ALA A 925 -20.72 3.05 -14.33
C ALA A 925 -20.87 2.16 -13.08
N SER A 926 -19.94 2.29 -12.14
CA SER A 926 -19.96 1.56 -10.86
C SER A 926 -19.78 2.50 -9.67
N SER A 927 -20.30 2.11 -8.50
CA SER A 927 -20.23 2.90 -7.27
C SER A 927 -19.80 2.01 -6.11
N THR A 928 -18.85 2.48 -5.31
CA THR A 928 -18.35 1.80 -4.10
C THR A 928 -18.41 2.76 -2.92
N ARG A 929 -18.93 2.31 -1.76
CA ARG A 929 -18.89 3.08 -0.51
C ARG A 929 -17.68 2.67 0.32
N LYS A 930 -17.09 3.63 1.03
CA LYS A 930 -16.00 3.43 1.98
C LYS A 930 -16.21 4.33 3.20
N GLU A 931 -15.65 3.90 4.32
CA GLU A 931 -15.64 4.62 5.59
C GLU A 931 -14.31 4.40 6.30
N PHE A 932 -13.89 5.36 7.12
CA PHE A 932 -12.68 5.27 7.95
C PHE A 932 -12.75 6.26 9.12
N ASP A 933 -11.91 5.99 10.12
CA ASP A 933 -11.79 6.77 11.35
C ASP A 933 -10.44 7.50 11.39
N ALA A 934 -10.39 8.72 11.94
CA ALA A 934 -9.19 9.54 12.00
C ALA A 934 -9.06 10.30 13.34
N ALA A 935 -7.87 10.24 13.98
CA ALA A 935 -7.54 11.06 15.14
C ALA A 935 -7.07 12.49 14.78
N LEU A 936 -6.39 12.63 13.64
CA LEU A 936 -5.67 13.83 13.28
C LEU A 936 -6.55 14.78 12.44
N SER A 937 -6.22 16.07 12.48
CA SER A 937 -6.84 17.13 11.66
C SER A 937 -6.47 17.07 10.17
N LYS A 938 -5.76 16.03 9.76
CA LYS A 938 -5.45 15.67 8.37
C LYS A 938 -5.50 14.15 8.20
N SER A 939 -5.88 13.70 7.01
CA SER A 939 -5.79 12.29 6.63
C SER A 939 -5.55 12.12 5.13
N ALA A 940 -4.64 11.22 4.78
CA ALA A 940 -4.28 10.90 3.39
C ALA A 940 -5.11 9.73 2.85
N ILE A 941 -5.72 9.91 1.67
CA ILE A 941 -6.62 8.96 1.00
C ILE A 941 -6.03 8.57 -0.35
N SER A 942 -5.71 7.27 -0.52
CA SER A 942 -5.24 6.70 -1.78
C SER A 942 -6.35 6.62 -2.84
N MET A 943 -6.02 6.97 -4.07
CA MET A 943 -6.95 6.95 -5.20
C MET A 943 -6.97 5.60 -5.93
N LEU A 944 -8.01 5.36 -6.72
CA LEU A 944 -8.22 4.12 -7.47
C LEU A 944 -7.88 4.34 -8.93
N THR A 945 -6.63 4.07 -9.30
CA THR A 945 -6.11 4.24 -10.67
C THR A 945 -6.13 2.94 -11.49
N ALA A 946 -6.50 1.80 -10.89
CA ALA A 946 -6.36 0.47 -11.50
C ALA A 946 -7.31 0.16 -12.69
N LYS A 947 -8.14 1.11 -13.12
CA LYS A 947 -8.94 1.05 -14.36
C LYS A 947 -9.06 2.46 -14.95
N PRO A 948 -9.15 2.62 -16.28
CA PRO A 948 -9.32 3.94 -16.89
C PRO A 948 -10.76 4.47 -16.74
N GLY A 949 -10.91 5.79 -16.74
CA GLY A 949 -12.21 6.47 -16.66
C GLY A 949 -12.18 7.74 -15.81
N LEU A 950 -13.35 8.31 -15.55
CA LEU A 950 -13.52 9.40 -14.60
C LEU A 950 -13.91 8.82 -13.23
N TYR A 951 -13.13 9.13 -12.20
CA TYR A 951 -13.44 8.84 -10.81
C TYR A 951 -13.98 10.10 -10.13
N THR A 952 -15.06 9.94 -9.37
CA THR A 952 -15.65 11.00 -8.54
C THR A 952 -15.73 10.50 -7.11
N TYR A 953 -15.00 11.14 -6.21
CA TYR A 953 -15.02 10.93 -4.78
C TYR A 953 -15.98 11.95 -4.17
N THR A 954 -17.09 11.48 -3.60
CA THR A 954 -18.03 12.33 -2.88
C THR A 954 -18.03 11.93 -1.42
N PHE A 955 -17.58 12.82 -0.55
CA PHE A 955 -17.76 12.70 0.89
C PHE A 955 -19.22 13.00 1.20
N THR A 956 -19.95 12.09 1.86
CA THR A 956 -21.40 12.19 2.08
C THR A 956 -21.80 12.37 3.53
N ASP A 957 -20.96 11.90 4.44
CA ASP A 957 -21.21 11.94 5.88
C ASP A 957 -19.90 12.21 6.61
N LEU A 958 -19.97 13.08 7.62
CA LEU A 958 -18.90 13.35 8.57
C LEU A 958 -19.53 13.37 9.96
N ALA A 959 -18.83 12.74 10.90
CA ALA A 959 -19.16 12.72 12.32
C ALA A 959 -17.87 12.85 13.14
N ASP A 960 -18.02 13.15 14.42
CA ASP A 960 -16.92 13.23 15.37
C ASP A 960 -17.36 12.71 16.75
N SER A 961 -16.55 12.90 17.80
CA SER A 961 -16.89 12.44 19.15
C SER A 961 -18.13 13.10 19.79
N LEU A 962 -18.70 14.12 19.15
CA LEU A 962 -19.85 14.89 19.62
C LEU A 962 -21.06 14.79 18.68
N TYR A 963 -20.84 14.65 17.37
CA TYR A 963 -21.87 14.79 16.34
C TYR A 963 -22.03 13.52 15.49
N ASP A 964 -23.24 12.93 15.53
CA ASP A 964 -23.62 11.75 14.74
C ASP A 964 -23.73 11.98 13.22
N LEU A 965 -23.52 10.88 12.47
CA LEU A 965 -23.56 10.81 10.99
C LEU A 965 -24.94 11.18 10.40
N THR A 966 -25.14 12.47 10.14
CA THR A 966 -26.46 13.04 9.80
C THR A 966 -26.47 13.76 8.45
N LYS A 967 -26.81 13.01 7.38
CA LYS A 967 -26.84 13.42 5.95
C LYS A 967 -27.50 14.74 5.58
N LYS A 968 -28.32 15.34 6.46
CA LYS A 968 -29.01 16.61 6.20
C LYS A 968 -28.18 17.84 6.61
N GLN A 969 -27.06 17.67 7.31
CA GLN A 969 -26.30 18.76 7.93
C GLN A 969 -24.84 18.86 7.45
N PHE A 970 -24.37 17.91 6.64
CA PHE A 970 -23.04 17.94 6.02
C PHE A 970 -23.15 18.30 4.54
N THR A 971 -22.36 19.28 4.08
CA THR A 971 -22.26 19.68 2.66
C THR A 971 -21.30 18.74 1.92
N PRO A 972 -21.76 17.96 0.92
CA PRO A 972 -20.92 16.96 0.27
C PRO A 972 -19.74 17.56 -0.50
N VAL A 973 -18.51 17.25 -0.06
CA VAL A 973 -17.28 17.65 -0.77
C VAL A 973 -17.04 16.67 -1.92
N VAL A 974 -16.75 17.19 -3.11
CA VAL A 974 -16.57 16.39 -4.34
C VAL A 974 -15.20 16.64 -4.97
N LEU A 975 -14.43 15.57 -5.14
CA LEU A 975 -13.18 15.54 -5.89
C LEU A 975 -13.32 14.67 -7.14
N GLN A 976 -12.95 15.19 -8.30
CA GLN A 976 -12.84 14.43 -9.55
C GLN A 976 -11.38 14.23 -9.98
N GLN A 977 -11.10 13.07 -10.56
CA GLN A 977 -9.86 12.77 -11.26
C GLN A 977 -10.16 11.90 -12.49
N ARG A 978 -9.42 12.14 -13.57
CA ARG A 978 -9.43 11.27 -14.75
C ARG A 978 -8.20 10.36 -14.75
N VAL A 979 -8.47 9.07 -14.91
CA VAL A 979 -7.46 8.02 -15.07
C VAL A 979 -7.39 7.68 -16.56
N ASN A 980 -6.25 7.98 -17.16
CA ASN A 980 -5.98 7.76 -18.58
C ASN A 980 -5.55 6.31 -18.83
N ALA A 981 -6.19 5.63 -19.79
CA ALA A 981 -5.79 4.30 -20.21
C ALA A 981 -4.34 4.29 -20.71
N LYS A 982 -3.59 3.22 -20.45
CA LYS A 982 -2.26 3.08 -21.04
C LYS A 982 -2.36 3.01 -22.57
N PRO A 983 -1.49 3.69 -23.33
CA PRO A 983 -1.49 3.54 -24.78
C PRO A 983 -1.12 2.12 -25.17
N THR A 984 -1.67 1.62 -26.27
CA THR A 984 -1.32 0.30 -26.82
C THR A 984 -0.80 0.43 -28.23
N ALA A 985 0.06 -0.50 -28.62
CA ALA A 985 0.68 -0.54 -29.93
C ALA A 985 0.69 -1.99 -30.43
N THR A 986 0.25 -2.19 -31.67
CA THR A 986 0.11 -3.52 -32.28
C THR A 986 0.48 -3.48 -33.75
N PHE A 987 1.25 -4.46 -34.21
CA PHE A 987 1.42 -4.71 -35.65
C PHE A 987 0.07 -5.05 -36.30
N ASP A 988 -0.24 -4.47 -37.46
CA ASP A 988 -1.52 -4.72 -38.17
C ASP A 988 -1.61 -6.18 -38.68
N LYS A 989 -0.47 -6.86 -38.84
CA LYS A 989 -0.34 -8.26 -39.27
C LYS A 989 0.67 -9.01 -38.37
N PRO A 990 0.29 -9.37 -37.13
CA PRO A 990 1.19 -10.06 -36.20
C PRO A 990 1.62 -11.42 -36.76
N GLY A 991 2.89 -11.78 -36.56
CA GLY A 991 3.46 -13.03 -37.06
C GLY A 991 3.82 -13.07 -38.56
N GLN A 992 3.55 -12.03 -39.35
CA GLN A 992 4.05 -11.95 -40.73
C GLN A 992 5.59 -11.98 -40.76
N VAL A 993 6.16 -12.63 -41.78
CA VAL A 993 7.57 -12.51 -42.15
C VAL A 993 7.74 -11.38 -43.17
N PHE A 994 8.60 -10.42 -42.88
CA PHE A 994 9.05 -9.39 -43.81
C PHE A 994 10.48 -9.71 -44.28
N LYS A 995 10.74 -9.64 -45.59
CA LYS A 995 12.07 -9.84 -46.18
C LYS A 995 12.80 -8.50 -46.33
N PHE A 996 14.09 -8.46 -46.02
CA PHE A 996 14.96 -7.32 -46.29
C PHE A 996 16.33 -7.78 -46.80
N CYS A 997 17.03 -6.91 -47.54
CA CYS A 997 18.35 -7.17 -48.11
C CYS A 997 19.44 -6.40 -47.36
N MET A 998 20.64 -6.95 -47.20
CA MET A 998 21.75 -6.27 -46.53
C MET A 998 22.08 -4.90 -47.17
N SER A 999 22.06 -4.83 -48.51
CA SER A 999 22.06 -3.57 -49.28
C SER A 999 20.67 -2.93 -49.27
N GLU A 1000 20.60 -1.62 -49.04
CA GLU A 1000 19.36 -0.84 -49.21
C GLU A 1000 18.88 -0.83 -50.67
N GLN A 1001 17.56 -0.76 -50.87
CA GLN A 1001 16.93 -0.68 -52.19
C GLN A 1001 15.88 0.43 -52.23
N ASP A 1002 15.60 0.99 -53.42
CA ASP A 1002 14.63 2.08 -53.61
C ASP A 1002 13.16 1.70 -53.29
N TYR A 1003 12.87 0.41 -53.10
CA TYR A 1003 11.51 -0.15 -53.00
C TYR A 1003 11.35 -1.16 -51.85
N GLU A 1004 11.36 -0.70 -50.59
CA GLU A 1004 11.23 -1.56 -49.40
C GLU A 1004 9.86 -1.48 -48.71
N GLU A 1005 9.33 -2.62 -48.24
CA GLU A 1005 8.06 -2.71 -47.50
C GLU A 1005 8.24 -2.19 -46.06
N LYS A 1006 7.37 -1.25 -45.64
CA LYS A 1006 7.36 -0.71 -44.27
C LYS A 1006 6.41 -1.51 -43.38
N ILE A 1007 6.84 -1.83 -42.17
CA ILE A 1007 6.09 -2.68 -41.24
C ILE A 1007 4.95 -1.87 -40.60
N PRO A 1008 3.66 -2.21 -40.81
CA PRO A 1008 2.53 -1.41 -40.34
C PRO A 1008 2.23 -1.65 -38.85
N VAL A 1009 2.10 -0.55 -38.11
CA VAL A 1009 1.73 -0.51 -36.69
C VAL A 1009 0.55 0.44 -36.46
N THR A 1010 -0.48 -0.05 -35.76
CA THR A 1010 -1.57 0.77 -35.22
C THR A 1010 -1.31 1.09 -33.74
N LEU A 1011 -1.61 2.34 -33.36
CA LEU A 1011 -1.36 2.91 -32.03
C LEU A 1011 -2.67 3.45 -31.43
N THR A 1012 -2.88 3.25 -30.13
CA THR A 1012 -4.01 3.80 -29.36
C THR A 1012 -3.51 4.70 -28.22
N GLY A 1013 -4.28 5.73 -27.88
CA GLY A 1013 -3.85 6.86 -27.03
C GLY A 1013 -3.83 8.17 -27.83
N VAL A 1014 -3.08 9.18 -27.38
CA VAL A 1014 -2.99 10.50 -28.05
C VAL A 1014 -1.60 10.74 -28.63
N ALA A 1015 -1.56 11.09 -29.92
CA ALA A 1015 -0.34 11.51 -30.61
C ALA A 1015 0.12 12.92 -30.16
N PRO A 1016 1.42 13.25 -30.16
CA PRO A 1016 2.55 12.41 -30.60
C PRO A 1016 2.85 11.22 -29.67
N PHE A 1017 3.09 10.06 -30.28
CA PHE A 1017 3.57 8.86 -29.58
C PHE A 1017 5.10 8.74 -29.62
N PHE A 1018 5.66 8.02 -28.66
CA PHE A 1018 7.02 7.50 -28.67
C PHE A 1018 6.94 5.96 -28.66
N LEU A 1019 7.71 5.30 -29.53
CA LEU A 1019 7.67 3.84 -29.71
C LEU A 1019 9.08 3.26 -29.60
N GLU A 1020 9.24 2.25 -28.75
CA GLU A 1020 10.48 1.48 -28.61
C GLU A 1020 10.27 0.03 -29.05
N LEU A 1021 11.11 -0.43 -29.99
CA LEU A 1021 11.07 -1.77 -30.58
C LEU A 1021 12.30 -2.58 -30.15
N GLU A 1022 12.07 -3.81 -29.73
CA GLU A 1022 13.09 -4.81 -29.41
C GLU A 1022 13.32 -5.71 -30.64
N ILE A 1023 14.56 -5.76 -31.12
CA ILE A 1023 14.98 -6.58 -32.26
C ILE A 1023 15.86 -7.71 -31.70
N LYS A 1024 15.35 -8.94 -31.74
CA LYS A 1024 16.04 -10.13 -31.23
C LYS A 1024 16.34 -11.10 -32.36
N HIS A 1025 17.62 -11.24 -32.70
CA HIS A 1025 18.10 -12.23 -33.66
C HIS A 1025 18.06 -13.66 -33.08
N HIS A 1026 17.78 -14.65 -33.94
CA HIS A 1026 17.55 -16.04 -33.53
C HIS A 1026 18.73 -16.70 -32.81
N SER A 1027 19.99 -16.31 -33.07
CA SER A 1027 21.18 -16.92 -32.47
C SER A 1027 21.55 -16.27 -31.11
N ASN A 1028 20.59 -16.18 -30.19
CA ASN A 1028 20.76 -15.74 -28.79
C ASN A 1028 21.62 -14.48 -28.58
N GLY A 1029 21.51 -13.51 -29.48
CA GLY A 1029 22.18 -12.22 -29.34
C GLY A 1029 21.56 -11.34 -28.23
N VAL A 1030 22.35 -10.37 -27.73
CA VAL A 1030 21.80 -9.24 -26.97
C VAL A 1030 20.79 -8.52 -27.87
N PRO A 1031 19.53 -8.32 -27.44
CA PRO A 1031 18.53 -7.68 -28.28
C PRO A 1031 18.90 -6.21 -28.51
N GLN A 1032 18.82 -5.77 -29.77
CA GLN A 1032 19.03 -4.37 -30.15
C GLN A 1032 17.71 -3.60 -30.02
N VAL A 1033 17.80 -2.29 -29.82
CA VAL A 1033 16.65 -1.44 -29.46
C VAL A 1033 16.56 -0.28 -30.44
N HIS A 1034 15.44 -0.17 -31.16
CA HIS A 1034 15.14 0.96 -32.04
C HIS A 1034 14.11 1.88 -31.39
N ARG A 1035 14.37 3.19 -31.40
CA ARG A 1035 13.52 4.23 -30.78
C ARG A 1035 13.01 5.20 -31.84
N ILE A 1036 11.70 5.36 -31.89
CA ILE A 1036 11.02 6.25 -32.83
C ILE A 1036 10.35 7.37 -32.01
N PRO A 1037 10.93 8.58 -31.96
CA PRO A 1037 10.30 9.72 -31.32
C PRO A 1037 9.23 10.36 -32.21
N SER A 1038 8.19 10.90 -31.57
CA SER A 1038 7.21 11.83 -32.17
C SER A 1038 6.43 11.31 -33.38
N ILE A 1039 5.73 10.17 -33.22
CA ILE A 1039 4.78 9.65 -34.21
C ILE A 1039 3.44 10.43 -34.09
N ASN A 1040 3.13 11.26 -35.08
CA ASN A 1040 1.97 12.16 -35.07
C ASN A 1040 0.63 11.51 -35.47
N SER A 1041 0.57 10.18 -35.63
CA SER A 1041 -0.60 9.47 -36.18
C SER A 1041 -0.85 8.11 -35.52
N ASN A 1042 -2.12 7.72 -35.38
CA ASN A 1042 -2.53 6.41 -34.85
C ASN A 1042 -2.23 5.21 -35.79
N LYS A 1043 -1.67 5.47 -36.98
CA LYS A 1043 -1.09 4.46 -37.87
C LYS A 1043 0.29 4.92 -38.30
N PHE A 1044 1.26 4.00 -38.33
CA PHE A 1044 2.65 4.30 -38.66
C PHE A 1044 3.31 3.13 -39.40
N GLY A 1045 4.13 3.44 -40.41
CA GLY A 1045 4.92 2.46 -41.15
C GLY A 1045 6.37 2.47 -40.66
N VAL A 1046 6.75 1.49 -39.86
CA VAL A 1046 8.10 1.34 -39.31
C VAL A 1046 9.09 0.97 -40.43
N GLN A 1047 10.21 1.67 -40.47
CA GLN A 1047 11.37 1.37 -41.29
C GLN A 1047 12.55 1.08 -40.33
N LEU A 1048 13.23 -0.06 -40.50
CA LEU A 1048 14.25 -0.53 -39.56
C LEU A 1048 15.66 -0.22 -40.09
N PRO A 1049 16.50 0.53 -39.35
CA PRO A 1049 17.88 0.81 -39.75
C PRO A 1049 18.71 -0.47 -39.91
N ARG A 1050 19.49 -0.56 -40.99
CA ARG A 1050 20.31 -1.76 -41.28
C ARG A 1050 21.33 -2.11 -40.20
N GLU A 1051 21.89 -1.10 -39.53
CA GLU A 1051 22.81 -1.25 -38.38
C GLU A 1051 22.21 -2.04 -37.20
N LEU A 1052 20.88 -2.12 -37.12
CA LEU A 1052 20.15 -2.81 -36.05
C LEU A 1052 19.63 -4.19 -36.48
N LEU A 1053 20.02 -4.68 -37.67
CA LEU A 1053 19.62 -5.96 -38.23
C LEU A 1053 20.85 -6.85 -38.50
N ARG A 1054 20.69 -8.16 -38.31
CA ARG A 1054 21.72 -9.17 -38.58
C ARG A 1054 21.17 -10.25 -39.51
N LEU A 1055 22.05 -10.83 -40.33
CA LEU A 1055 21.72 -11.87 -41.32
C LEU A 1055 20.96 -13.05 -40.69
N GLY A 1056 19.85 -13.46 -41.31
CA GLY A 1056 18.95 -14.50 -40.84
C GLY A 1056 17.62 -13.99 -40.25
N PRO A 1057 16.79 -14.89 -39.70
CA PRO A 1057 15.50 -14.53 -39.10
C PRO A 1057 15.66 -13.83 -37.75
N GLN A 1058 14.91 -12.75 -37.55
CA GLN A 1058 14.91 -11.93 -36.34
C GLN A 1058 13.48 -11.63 -35.92
N GLN A 1059 13.20 -11.71 -34.62
CA GLN A 1059 11.91 -11.32 -34.06
C GLN A 1059 11.94 -9.84 -33.68
N VAL A 1060 11.03 -9.05 -34.24
CA VAL A 1060 10.82 -7.65 -33.85
C VAL A 1060 9.57 -7.57 -33.00
N ARG A 1061 9.71 -7.08 -31.77
CA ARG A 1061 8.66 -7.00 -30.75
C ARG A 1061 8.49 -5.55 -30.30
N ILE A 1062 7.26 -5.15 -30.01
CA ILE A 1062 7.01 -3.85 -29.36
C ILE A 1062 7.41 -3.97 -27.88
N ARG A 1063 8.33 -3.11 -27.43
CA ARG A 1063 8.86 -3.11 -26.07
C ARG A 1063 8.16 -2.09 -25.19
N GLU A 1064 8.06 -0.86 -25.66
CA GLU A 1064 7.41 0.26 -24.96
C GLU A 1064 6.65 1.14 -25.96
N VAL A 1065 5.50 1.66 -25.54
CA VAL A 1065 4.82 2.78 -26.19
C VAL A 1065 4.43 3.82 -25.14
N ARG A 1066 4.64 5.10 -25.46
CA ARG A 1066 4.25 6.25 -24.62
C ARG A 1066 3.48 7.27 -25.46
N ASP A 1067 2.50 7.94 -24.86
CA ASP A 1067 1.65 8.92 -25.55
C ASP A 1067 1.89 10.37 -25.08
N ALA A 1068 1.18 11.32 -25.70
CA ALA A 1068 1.30 12.75 -25.40
C ALA A 1068 0.80 13.16 -23.99
N ARG A 1069 0.06 12.28 -23.29
CA ARG A 1069 -0.35 12.48 -21.89
C ARG A 1069 0.75 12.06 -20.91
N GLY A 1070 1.84 11.47 -21.41
CA GLY A 1070 2.94 10.90 -20.62
C GLY A 1070 2.71 9.44 -20.23
N CYS A 1071 1.55 8.86 -20.54
CA CYS A 1071 1.23 7.49 -20.16
C CYS A 1071 2.07 6.50 -20.95
N GLN A 1072 2.63 5.49 -20.25
CA GLN A 1072 3.53 4.49 -20.83
C GLN A 1072 3.03 3.06 -20.61
N PHE A 1073 3.15 2.22 -21.64
CA PHE A 1073 2.93 0.78 -21.58
C PHE A 1073 4.23 0.05 -21.96
N ARG A 1074 4.71 -0.82 -21.08
CA ARG A 1074 5.81 -1.76 -21.36
C ARG A 1074 5.22 -3.14 -21.55
N SER A 1075 5.58 -3.80 -22.65
CA SER A 1075 5.15 -5.18 -22.89
C SER A 1075 6.02 -6.14 -22.07
N GLU A 1076 5.44 -6.63 -20.98
CA GLU A 1076 5.95 -7.82 -20.32
C GLU A 1076 5.80 -9.06 -21.24
N ILE A 1077 6.63 -10.05 -20.98
CA ILE A 1077 7.03 -11.18 -21.84
C ILE A 1077 5.87 -11.76 -22.68
N GLY A 1078 5.98 -11.71 -24.02
CA GLY A 1078 5.06 -12.39 -24.94
C GLY A 1078 4.22 -11.48 -25.86
N GLY A 1079 4.44 -10.15 -25.84
CA GLY A 1079 3.71 -9.20 -26.68
C GLY A 1079 3.85 -9.39 -28.20
N SER A 1080 2.97 -8.71 -28.94
CA SER A 1080 2.87 -8.78 -30.40
C SER A 1080 4.22 -8.56 -31.09
N SER A 1081 4.52 -9.41 -32.07
CA SER A 1081 5.79 -9.43 -32.80
C SER A 1081 5.60 -9.85 -34.26
N VAL A 1082 6.56 -9.46 -35.08
CA VAL A 1082 6.71 -9.87 -36.49
C VAL A 1082 8.08 -10.50 -36.69
N GLN A 1083 8.21 -11.31 -37.74
CA GLN A 1083 9.49 -11.86 -38.15
C GLN A 1083 10.10 -10.98 -39.25
N VAL A 1084 11.39 -10.72 -39.15
CA VAL A 1084 12.17 -9.88 -40.07
C VAL A 1084 13.38 -10.70 -40.49
N GLN A 1085 13.38 -11.16 -41.75
CA GLN A 1085 14.45 -11.98 -42.29
C GLN A 1085 15.36 -11.10 -43.16
N LEU A 1086 16.55 -10.80 -42.63
CA LEU A 1086 17.58 -10.09 -43.38
C LEU A 1086 18.38 -11.12 -44.18
N TYR A 1087 18.34 -11.03 -45.50
CA TYR A 1087 19.18 -11.80 -46.40
C TYR A 1087 20.44 -11.02 -46.75
N ASP A 1088 21.54 -11.74 -46.97
CA ASP A 1088 22.72 -11.16 -47.58
C ASP A 1088 22.46 -10.91 -49.06
N ALA A 1089 23.11 -9.89 -49.64
CA ALA A 1089 23.00 -9.67 -51.08
C ALA A 1089 23.77 -10.78 -51.82
N PRO A 1090 23.20 -11.41 -52.87
CA PRO A 1090 23.93 -12.45 -53.60
C PRO A 1090 25.16 -11.82 -54.25
N ALA A 1091 26.33 -12.40 -54.00
CA ALA A 1091 27.61 -11.84 -54.38
C ALA A 1091 28.34 -12.78 -55.34
N ILE A 1092 28.87 -12.23 -56.44
CA ILE A 1092 29.71 -12.97 -57.37
C ILE A 1092 31.17 -12.62 -57.13
N TYR A 1093 31.95 -13.63 -56.75
CA TYR A 1093 33.39 -13.51 -56.56
C TYR A 1093 34.10 -14.25 -57.70
N PRO A 1094 35.14 -13.66 -58.34
CA PRO A 1094 36.03 -14.44 -59.18
C PRO A 1094 36.77 -15.46 -58.28
N LEU A 1095 36.79 -16.73 -58.67
CA LEU A 1095 37.43 -17.80 -57.88
C LEU A 1095 38.94 -17.57 -57.72
N GLU A 1096 39.53 -16.87 -58.69
CA GLU A 1096 40.94 -16.51 -58.76
C GLU A 1096 41.02 -14.99 -58.94
N THR A 1097 41.82 -14.29 -58.13
CA THR A 1097 41.86 -12.81 -58.14
C THR A 1097 42.59 -12.25 -59.36
N ARG A 1098 43.58 -12.98 -59.88
CA ARG A 1098 44.41 -12.59 -61.05
C ARG A 1098 43.60 -11.99 -62.19
N THR A 1099 43.96 -10.79 -62.61
CA THR A 1099 43.46 -10.17 -63.85
C THR A 1099 43.92 -10.94 -65.08
N ASP A 1100 45.01 -11.70 -64.94
CA ASP A 1100 45.79 -12.30 -66.02
C ASP A 1100 45.85 -13.83 -65.83
N TYR A 1101 45.15 -14.55 -66.71
CA TYR A 1101 45.08 -16.00 -66.82
C TYR A 1101 46.05 -16.52 -67.89
N CYS A 1102 46.11 -17.83 -68.11
CA CYS A 1102 46.83 -18.49 -69.19
C CYS A 1102 45.86 -19.26 -70.12
N VAL A 1103 46.24 -19.53 -71.37
CA VAL A 1103 45.40 -20.29 -72.33
C VAL A 1103 45.16 -21.72 -71.81
N GLY A 1104 43.91 -22.19 -71.86
CA GLY A 1104 43.48 -23.48 -71.30
C GLY A 1104 43.09 -23.44 -69.83
N GLU A 1105 43.33 -22.32 -69.13
CA GLU A 1105 42.73 -22.07 -67.82
C GLU A 1105 41.24 -21.72 -67.93
N ARG A 1106 40.58 -21.50 -66.80
CA ARG A 1106 39.12 -21.38 -66.75
C ARG A 1106 38.71 -20.19 -65.88
N LEU A 1107 37.95 -19.28 -66.48
CA LEU A 1107 37.26 -18.23 -65.76
C LEU A 1107 36.15 -18.87 -64.90
N ALA A 1108 36.47 -19.11 -63.64
CA ALA A 1108 35.54 -19.60 -62.64
C ALA A 1108 35.13 -18.47 -61.70
N TYR A 1109 33.85 -18.39 -61.40
CA TYR A 1109 33.25 -17.47 -60.45
C TYR A 1109 32.38 -18.26 -59.48
N THR A 1110 32.50 -17.95 -58.19
CA THR A 1110 31.62 -18.49 -57.14
C THR A 1110 30.49 -17.50 -56.87
N LEU A 1111 29.27 -18.01 -56.94
CA LEU A 1111 28.04 -17.29 -56.63
C LEU A 1111 27.66 -17.60 -55.18
N SER A 1112 27.73 -16.58 -54.32
CA SER A 1112 27.25 -16.63 -52.94
C SER A 1112 25.77 -16.24 -52.90
N GLY A 1113 24.95 -17.02 -52.20
CA GLY A 1113 23.49 -16.94 -52.21
C GLY A 1113 22.86 -18.32 -52.46
N THR A 1114 21.61 -18.36 -52.91
CA THR A 1114 20.85 -19.62 -53.07
C THR A 1114 20.49 -19.88 -54.53
N PRO A 1115 20.98 -20.98 -55.15
CA PRO A 1115 20.64 -21.30 -56.53
C PRO A 1115 19.12 -21.56 -56.70
N PRO A 1116 18.53 -21.26 -57.88
CA PRO A 1116 19.20 -20.77 -59.09
C PRO A 1116 19.53 -19.26 -59.03
N PHE A 1117 20.64 -18.91 -59.67
CA PHE A 1117 21.13 -17.55 -59.85
C PHE A 1117 20.94 -17.06 -61.29
N GLN A 1118 20.88 -15.74 -61.47
CA GLN A 1118 20.95 -15.08 -62.77
C GLN A 1118 22.18 -14.15 -62.81
N VAL A 1119 23.05 -14.32 -63.81
CA VAL A 1119 24.33 -13.60 -63.95
C VAL A 1119 24.36 -12.87 -65.29
N SER A 1120 24.54 -11.54 -65.27
CA SER A 1120 24.62 -10.70 -66.48
C SER A 1120 26.07 -10.30 -66.78
N TYR A 1121 26.57 -10.59 -67.98
CA TYR A 1121 27.99 -10.48 -68.32
C TYR A 1121 28.26 -9.97 -69.75
N THR A 1122 29.53 -9.69 -70.05
CA THR A 1122 30.03 -9.12 -71.30
C THR A 1122 31.34 -9.77 -71.76
N PHE A 1123 31.43 -10.14 -73.05
CA PHE A 1123 32.67 -10.61 -73.68
C PHE A 1123 32.79 -10.03 -75.08
N GLY A 1124 33.96 -9.52 -75.47
CA GLY A 1124 34.16 -8.90 -76.79
C GLY A 1124 33.17 -7.77 -77.14
N GLY A 1125 32.62 -7.09 -76.12
CA GLY A 1125 31.61 -6.03 -76.26
C GLY A 1125 30.14 -6.47 -76.27
N GLN A 1126 29.81 -7.77 -76.29
CA GLN A 1126 28.43 -8.26 -76.32
C GLN A 1126 27.85 -8.52 -74.92
N LYS A 1127 26.71 -7.90 -74.58
CA LYS A 1127 25.95 -8.19 -73.34
C LYS A 1127 25.19 -9.51 -73.43
N ARG A 1128 25.26 -10.35 -72.38
CA ARG A 1128 24.60 -11.66 -72.26
C ARG A 1128 24.08 -11.87 -70.83
N SER A 1129 23.12 -12.79 -70.65
CA SER A 1129 22.62 -13.23 -69.34
C SER A 1129 22.62 -14.75 -69.29
N ALA A 1130 23.16 -15.34 -68.23
CA ALA A 1130 23.20 -16.78 -68.00
C ALA A 1130 22.50 -17.15 -66.69
N ASN A 1131 21.68 -18.20 -66.75
CA ASN A 1131 21.08 -18.79 -65.56
C ASN A 1131 22.03 -19.87 -65.02
N SER A 1132 22.45 -19.75 -63.76
CA SER A 1132 23.28 -20.76 -63.10
C SER A 1132 22.43 -21.57 -62.11
N PRO A 1133 22.17 -22.87 -62.37
CA PRO A 1133 21.47 -23.74 -61.41
C PRO A 1133 22.36 -24.16 -60.23
N THR A 1134 23.62 -23.70 -60.17
CA THR A 1134 24.56 -23.99 -59.08
C THR A 1134 25.29 -22.73 -58.62
N THR A 1135 25.98 -22.80 -57.48
CA THR A 1135 26.86 -21.76 -56.94
C THR A 1135 28.17 -21.57 -57.73
N SER A 1136 28.35 -22.22 -58.88
CA SER A 1136 29.54 -22.09 -59.73
C SER A 1136 29.18 -21.65 -61.15
N PHE A 1137 29.71 -20.51 -61.57
CA PHE A 1137 29.66 -20.03 -62.95
C PHE A 1137 31.06 -20.17 -63.56
N ARG A 1138 31.24 -21.16 -64.44
CA ARG A 1138 32.53 -21.55 -65.04
C ARG A 1138 32.49 -21.40 -66.56
N ARG A 1139 33.59 -20.92 -67.15
CA ARG A 1139 33.84 -20.87 -68.60
C ARG A 1139 35.32 -21.14 -68.89
N ILE A 1140 35.65 -21.92 -69.93
CA ILE A 1140 37.05 -22.17 -70.32
C ILE A 1140 37.60 -21.06 -71.22
N ALA A 1141 38.84 -20.63 -70.96
CA ALA A 1141 39.59 -19.68 -71.78
C ALA A 1141 40.18 -20.39 -73.01
N ASP A 1142 39.39 -20.43 -74.07
CA ASP A 1142 39.75 -20.99 -75.38
C ASP A 1142 40.70 -20.09 -76.19
N SER A 1143 40.73 -18.80 -75.89
CA SER A 1143 41.40 -17.76 -76.69
C SER A 1143 41.80 -16.55 -75.82
N PRO A 1144 42.86 -15.81 -76.16
CA PRO A 1144 43.24 -14.59 -75.45
C PRO A 1144 42.29 -13.43 -75.77
N GLY A 1145 41.71 -12.80 -74.74
CA GLY A 1145 40.74 -11.71 -74.88
C GLY A 1145 40.36 -11.09 -73.54
N GLU A 1146 39.34 -10.21 -73.52
CA GLU A 1146 38.87 -9.50 -72.32
C GLU A 1146 37.39 -9.79 -71.99
N PHE A 1147 37.12 -10.09 -70.71
CA PHE A 1147 35.83 -10.58 -70.20
C PHE A 1147 35.38 -9.80 -68.96
N SER A 1148 34.08 -9.50 -68.83
CA SER A 1148 33.53 -8.75 -67.67
C SER A 1148 32.11 -9.13 -67.22
N ILE A 1149 31.72 -8.76 -65.99
CA ILE A 1149 30.41 -9.06 -65.36
C ILE A 1149 29.75 -7.77 -64.84
N THR A 1150 28.41 -7.71 -64.79
CA THR A 1150 27.61 -6.48 -64.52
C THR A 1150 26.55 -6.56 -63.40
N SER A 1151 25.88 -7.70 -63.18
CA SER A 1151 24.99 -7.88 -62.02
C SER A 1151 24.66 -9.36 -61.75
N VAL A 1152 24.27 -9.66 -60.51
CA VAL A 1152 23.82 -10.98 -60.05
C VAL A 1152 22.57 -10.87 -59.16
N SER A 1153 21.69 -11.85 -59.25
CA SER A 1153 20.56 -12.06 -58.32
C SER A 1153 20.34 -13.56 -58.07
N ASP A 1154 19.68 -13.90 -56.96
CA ASP A 1154 19.32 -15.27 -56.58
C ASP A 1154 17.82 -15.39 -56.26
N LYS A 1155 17.25 -16.59 -56.39
CA LYS A 1155 15.80 -16.78 -56.29
C LYS A 1155 15.26 -16.81 -54.86
N ALA A 1156 16.09 -17.02 -53.82
CA ALA A 1156 15.61 -17.16 -52.45
C ALA A 1156 15.58 -15.83 -51.67
N SER A 1157 16.61 -14.98 -51.84
CA SER A 1157 16.63 -13.66 -51.19
C SER A 1157 15.80 -12.62 -51.94
N GLU A 1158 15.67 -12.77 -53.27
CA GLU A 1158 15.15 -11.77 -54.21
C GLU A 1158 15.98 -10.47 -54.27
N CYS A 1159 17.11 -10.41 -53.56
CA CYS A 1159 18.05 -9.30 -53.58
C CYS A 1159 18.86 -9.28 -54.90
N ARG A 1160 19.20 -8.08 -55.36
CA ARG A 1160 20.00 -7.87 -56.58
C ARG A 1160 21.25 -7.07 -56.27
N ALA A 1161 22.42 -7.60 -56.63
CA ALA A 1161 23.69 -6.90 -56.54
C ALA A 1161 24.15 -6.40 -57.92
N ALA A 1162 24.50 -5.12 -58.00
CA ALA A 1162 25.29 -4.57 -59.10
C ALA A 1162 26.78 -4.82 -58.81
N VAL A 1163 27.53 -5.33 -59.80
CA VAL A 1163 28.92 -5.78 -59.61
C VAL A 1163 29.71 -5.56 -60.89
N GLU A 1164 30.95 -5.09 -60.80
CA GLU A 1164 31.86 -4.89 -61.94
C GLU A 1164 33.15 -5.69 -61.75
N LEU A 1165 33.46 -6.59 -62.70
CA LEU A 1165 34.65 -7.48 -62.68
C LEU A 1165 35.21 -7.59 -64.10
N VAL A 1166 36.55 -7.61 -64.31
CA VAL A 1166 37.20 -7.65 -65.65
C VAL A 1166 38.49 -8.53 -65.67
N LYS A 1167 38.73 -9.34 -66.72
CA LYS A 1167 39.84 -10.35 -66.83
C LYS A 1167 40.49 -10.49 -68.25
N ARG A 1168 41.72 -11.04 -68.36
CA ARG A 1168 42.68 -11.13 -69.53
C ARG A 1168 43.56 -12.44 -69.50
N ILE A 1169 44.28 -12.88 -70.57
CA ILE A 1169 44.82 -14.28 -70.78
C ILE A 1169 46.24 -14.41 -71.54
N HIS A 1170 47.15 -15.39 -71.21
CA HIS A 1170 48.65 -15.52 -71.50
C HIS A 1170 49.32 -16.98 -71.67
N PRO A 1171 50.69 -17.21 -71.76
CA PRO A 1171 51.42 -18.55 -71.98
C PRO A 1171 52.66 -18.98 -71.04
N MET A 1172 53.29 -20.20 -71.17
CA MET A 1172 54.00 -21.10 -70.12
C MET A 1172 55.58 -21.44 -70.12
N PRO A 1173 56.26 -22.02 -69.04
CA PRO A 1173 57.78 -22.23 -68.83
C PRO A 1173 58.45 -23.63 -68.34
N SER A 1174 59.79 -23.77 -68.00
CA SER A 1174 60.56 -25.08 -67.67
C SER A 1174 61.94 -25.10 -66.81
N VAL A 1175 62.43 -26.22 -66.16
CA VAL A 1175 63.42 -26.25 -64.96
C VAL A 1175 64.35 -27.50 -64.64
N ARG A 1176 65.42 -27.45 -63.76
CA ARG A 1176 66.26 -28.58 -63.14
C ARG A 1176 66.89 -28.37 -61.69
N ILE A 1177 67.49 -29.42 -61.03
CA ILE A 1177 68.14 -29.42 -59.66
C ILE A 1177 69.47 -30.24 -59.57
N SER A 1178 70.43 -29.84 -58.72
CA SER A 1178 71.59 -30.65 -58.23
C SER A 1178 72.41 -31.39 -59.29
N ARG A 1179 72.32 -30.99 -60.56
CA ARG A 1179 72.67 -31.80 -61.74
C ARG A 1179 71.95 -33.18 -61.84
N GLY A 1180 71.16 -33.56 -60.83
CA GLY A 1180 70.42 -34.83 -60.71
C GLY A 1180 70.38 -35.55 -59.34
N GLU A 1181 70.93 -35.01 -58.22
CA GLU A 1181 71.32 -35.79 -57.00
C GLU A 1181 70.71 -35.31 -55.60
N ASN A 1182 71.27 -35.57 -54.38
CA ASN A 1182 70.55 -35.57 -53.03
C ASN A 1182 71.31 -35.07 -51.72
N VAL A 1183 70.62 -34.73 -50.58
CA VAL A 1183 71.15 -34.39 -49.20
C VAL A 1183 70.17 -34.59 -47.98
N GLN A 1184 70.60 -34.58 -46.66
CA GLN A 1184 69.76 -34.92 -45.43
C GLN A 1184 70.23 -34.47 -43.99
N VAL A 1185 69.34 -33.97 -43.05
CA VAL A 1185 69.52 -33.69 -41.55
C VAL A 1185 68.19 -33.84 -40.69
N ASP A 1186 68.06 -33.44 -39.39
CA ASP A 1186 66.84 -33.35 -38.46
C ASP A 1186 67.09 -32.48 -37.15
N ILE A 1187 66.07 -32.01 -36.35
CA ILE A 1187 66.18 -30.99 -35.23
C ILE A 1187 65.22 -31.07 -33.95
N HIS A 1188 65.40 -30.18 -32.92
CA HIS A 1188 64.42 -29.69 -31.87
C HIS A 1188 63.73 -28.38 -32.40
N GLU A 1189 63.24 -27.42 -31.59
CA GLU A 1189 62.91 -26.06 -32.09
C GLU A 1189 64.21 -25.26 -32.57
N GLY A 1190 64.98 -25.77 -33.60
CA GLY A 1190 66.05 -25.12 -34.46
C GLY A 1190 67.27 -25.95 -35.04
N GLY A 1191 67.85 -25.64 -36.25
CA GLY A 1191 69.23 -26.05 -36.77
C GLY A 1191 69.49 -26.47 -38.28
N GLU A 1192 70.52 -25.98 -39.03
CA GLU A 1192 70.60 -25.86 -40.55
C GLU A 1192 71.55 -26.77 -41.47
N VAL A 1193 71.34 -26.86 -42.83
CA VAL A 1193 72.15 -27.54 -43.94
C VAL A 1193 71.92 -27.00 -45.42
N GLU A 1194 72.69 -27.35 -46.49
CA GLU A 1194 72.77 -26.61 -47.84
C GLU A 1194 72.45 -27.36 -49.21
N ILE A 1195 72.09 -26.67 -50.34
CA ILE A 1195 71.37 -27.20 -51.60
C ILE A 1195 71.56 -26.36 -52.96
N LEU A 1196 71.24 -26.82 -54.21
CA LEU A 1196 71.64 -26.25 -55.59
C LEU A 1196 70.66 -26.45 -56.84
N PHE A 1197 70.51 -25.51 -57.84
CA PHE A 1197 69.41 -25.46 -58.91
C PHE A 1197 69.61 -24.75 -60.32
N GLU A 1198 68.69 -24.93 -61.33
CA GLU A 1198 68.66 -24.35 -62.75
C GLU A 1198 67.24 -24.04 -63.39
N PHE A 1199 67.02 -23.04 -64.31
CA PHE A 1199 65.65 -22.57 -64.80
C PHE A 1199 65.51 -21.98 -66.26
N GLY A 1200 64.27 -21.67 -66.77
CA GLY A 1200 63.98 -20.86 -68.01
C GLY A 1200 62.48 -20.56 -68.40
N GLY A 1201 62.21 -19.42 -69.10
CA GLY A 1201 60.87 -18.85 -69.43
C GLY A 1201 60.87 -17.30 -69.64
N THR A 1202 59.82 -16.56 -69.23
CA THR A 1202 59.82 -15.09 -69.03
C THR A 1202 60.34 -14.72 -67.62
N PRO A 1203 61.55 -14.17 -67.43
CA PRO A 1203 62.12 -13.96 -66.08
C PRO A 1203 61.31 -12.95 -65.23
N PRO A 1204 61.33 -13.07 -63.88
CA PRO A 1204 62.14 -13.99 -63.08
C PRO A 1204 61.64 -15.43 -63.07
N PHE A 1205 62.50 -16.36 -62.64
CA PHE A 1205 62.17 -17.78 -62.51
C PHE A 1205 61.97 -18.19 -61.06
N GLU A 1206 60.81 -18.75 -60.80
CA GLU A 1206 60.32 -19.18 -59.50
C GLU A 1206 60.26 -20.70 -59.50
N PHE A 1207 61.05 -21.38 -58.67
CA PHE A 1207 61.17 -22.84 -58.71
C PHE A 1207 61.00 -23.48 -57.33
N THR A 1208 60.38 -24.66 -57.31
CA THR A 1208 59.87 -25.27 -56.07
C THR A 1208 60.53 -26.60 -55.82
N TYR A 1209 61.12 -26.78 -54.63
CA TYR A 1209 61.65 -28.04 -54.12
C TYR A 1209 61.00 -28.56 -52.82
N THR A 1210 60.12 -29.55 -52.98
CA THR A 1210 59.32 -30.22 -51.95
C THR A 1210 60.15 -31.04 -51.00
N ARG A 1211 60.30 -30.58 -49.78
CA ARG A 1211 60.85 -31.34 -48.68
C ARG A 1211 59.71 -32.31 -48.12
N SER A 1212 59.93 -33.62 -47.74
CA SER A 1212 59.03 -34.73 -47.24
C SER A 1212 59.29 -35.51 -45.88
N THR A 1213 58.91 -36.78 -45.63
CA THR A 1213 59.24 -37.48 -44.37
C THR A 1213 60.53 -38.30 -44.44
N ASN A 1214 61.22 -38.42 -43.29
CA ASN A 1214 62.06 -39.57 -42.93
C ASN A 1214 61.17 -40.82 -42.76
N ALA A 1215 60.47 -41.20 -43.84
CA ALA A 1215 59.59 -42.35 -43.92
C ALA A 1215 60.40 -43.62 -43.71
N ARG A 1216 59.97 -44.45 -42.76
CA ARG A 1216 60.59 -45.75 -42.54
C ARG A 1216 60.26 -46.68 -43.70
N LYS A 1217 61.21 -47.53 -44.06
CA LYS A 1217 61.23 -48.36 -45.28
C LYS A 1217 59.91 -49.15 -45.42
N GLY A 1218 59.06 -48.74 -46.36
CA GLY A 1218 57.71 -49.29 -46.58
C GLY A 1218 56.58 -48.26 -46.54
N GLN A 1219 56.79 -47.08 -45.97
CA GLN A 1219 55.83 -45.95 -46.05
C GLN A 1219 56.16 -45.02 -47.23
N LYS A 1220 55.15 -44.35 -47.81
CA LYS A 1220 55.35 -43.24 -48.76
C LYS A 1220 56.05 -42.08 -48.03
N SER A 1221 57.07 -41.49 -48.66
CA SER A 1221 57.71 -40.23 -48.21
C SER A 1221 56.75 -39.05 -48.39
N LYS A 1222 56.26 -38.47 -47.29
CA LYS A 1222 55.19 -37.46 -47.24
C LYS A 1222 55.76 -36.05 -47.14
N VAL A 1223 55.53 -35.20 -48.14
CA VAL A 1223 55.90 -33.76 -48.17
C VAL A 1223 55.62 -33.06 -46.81
N LEU A 1224 56.58 -32.29 -46.27
CA LEU A 1224 56.59 -31.75 -44.90
C LEU A 1224 57.20 -30.32 -44.75
N GLU A 1225 58.10 -29.84 -45.62
CA GLU A 1225 58.35 -28.39 -45.87
C GLU A 1225 58.50 -28.25 -47.38
N THR A 1226 57.83 -27.38 -48.10
CA THR A 1226 58.18 -27.18 -49.52
C THR A 1226 58.95 -25.87 -49.65
N ARG A 1227 60.24 -25.93 -50.00
CA ARG A 1227 61.01 -24.71 -50.24
C ARG A 1227 60.77 -24.21 -51.65
N HIS A 1228 60.53 -22.92 -51.75
CA HIS A 1228 60.49 -22.22 -53.02
C HIS A 1228 61.66 -21.25 -53.05
N ASP A 1229 62.26 -21.07 -54.23
CA ASP A 1229 63.37 -20.15 -54.40
C ASP A 1229 63.32 -19.52 -55.80
N VAL A 1230 63.96 -18.36 -55.95
CA VAL A 1230 63.75 -17.45 -57.09
C VAL A 1230 65.09 -17.02 -57.66
N SER A 1231 65.27 -17.16 -58.98
CA SER A 1231 66.41 -16.62 -59.69
C SER A 1231 65.97 -15.64 -60.79
N PHE A 1232 66.62 -14.48 -60.77
CA PHE A 1232 66.55 -13.49 -61.85
C PHE A 1232 67.51 -13.88 -63.00
N GLU A 1233 68.45 -14.78 -62.72
CA GLU A 1233 69.31 -15.47 -63.67
C GLU A 1233 68.80 -16.92 -63.87
N HIS A 1234 69.65 -17.82 -64.37
CA HIS A 1234 69.25 -19.19 -64.74
C HIS A 1234 69.78 -20.30 -63.79
N SER A 1235 70.36 -19.99 -62.60
CA SER A 1235 70.82 -20.96 -61.56
C SER A 1235 70.82 -20.41 -60.09
N LYS A 1236 70.91 -21.26 -59.03
CA LYS A 1236 70.90 -20.84 -57.58
C LYS A 1236 71.34 -21.88 -56.48
N VAL A 1237 71.53 -21.49 -55.19
CA VAL A 1237 71.99 -22.27 -53.98
C VAL A 1237 71.33 -21.79 -52.64
N VAL A 1238 71.08 -22.66 -51.62
CA VAL A 1238 70.26 -22.36 -50.37
C VAL A 1238 70.66 -23.12 -49.06
N ARG A 1239 70.28 -22.64 -47.84
CA ARG A 1239 70.41 -23.29 -46.47
C ARG A 1239 69.09 -23.54 -45.70
N ALA A 1240 68.98 -24.54 -44.80
CA ALA A 1240 67.69 -24.99 -44.22
C ALA A 1240 67.69 -25.91 -42.95
N SER A 1241 66.66 -25.84 -42.08
CA SER A 1241 66.65 -26.45 -40.73
C SER A 1241 65.54 -27.43 -40.28
N GLN A 1242 64.30 -27.26 -40.74
CA GLN A 1242 63.02 -27.56 -40.05
C GLN A 1242 62.27 -28.89 -40.41
N GLU A 1243 60.93 -28.99 -40.18
CA GLU A 1243 59.83 -29.25 -41.18
C GLU A 1243 59.64 -30.68 -41.76
N GLY A 1244 60.35 -31.07 -42.85
CA GLY A 1244 60.51 -32.48 -43.39
C GLY A 1244 60.89 -32.58 -44.89
N THR A 1245 62.04 -33.20 -45.36
CA THR A 1245 62.64 -33.92 -46.64
C THR A 1245 62.84 -33.53 -48.21
N TYR A 1246 63.74 -32.60 -48.71
CA TYR A 1246 63.88 -31.77 -50.03
C TYR A 1246 63.87 -32.25 -51.55
N GLN A 1247 63.02 -31.83 -52.53
CA GLN A 1247 63.09 -32.23 -54.00
C GLN A 1247 62.48 -31.28 -55.07
N VAL A 1248 63.13 -30.83 -56.17
CA VAL A 1248 62.46 -29.97 -57.22
C VAL A 1248 61.31 -30.68 -57.96
N VAL A 1249 60.20 -29.95 -58.15
CA VAL A 1249 58.92 -30.43 -58.68
C VAL A 1249 58.15 -29.48 -59.62
N ALA A 1250 58.42 -28.17 -59.59
CA ALA A 1250 57.68 -27.17 -60.37
C ALA A 1250 58.52 -25.93 -60.69
N ILE A 1251 58.10 -25.19 -61.72
CA ILE A 1251 58.60 -23.86 -62.09
C ILE A 1251 57.48 -22.93 -62.51
N LYS A 1252 57.73 -21.65 -62.32
CA LYS A 1252 56.96 -20.51 -62.76
C LYS A 1252 57.87 -19.48 -63.44
N ASP A 1253 57.27 -18.71 -64.34
CA ASP A 1253 57.82 -17.49 -64.91
C ASP A 1253 56.97 -16.28 -64.48
N LYS A 1254 57.20 -15.11 -65.08
CA LYS A 1254 56.47 -13.88 -64.73
C LYS A 1254 54.94 -13.99 -64.78
N TYR A 1255 54.36 -14.87 -65.61
CA TYR A 1255 52.91 -14.91 -65.86
C TYR A 1255 52.26 -16.29 -65.67
N CYS A 1256 52.95 -17.38 -66.02
CA CYS A 1256 52.38 -18.72 -66.01
C CYS A 1256 53.34 -19.74 -65.39
N ALA A 1257 52.83 -20.94 -65.09
CA ALA A 1257 53.56 -21.94 -64.31
C ALA A 1257 53.34 -23.37 -64.82
N PHE A 1258 54.34 -24.22 -64.63
CA PHE A 1258 54.32 -25.63 -65.02
C PHE A 1258 54.88 -26.54 -63.92
N SER A 1259 54.27 -27.72 -63.75
CA SER A 1259 54.62 -28.70 -62.72
C SER A 1259 54.51 -30.12 -63.25
N THR A 1260 55.47 -30.97 -62.88
CA THR A 1260 55.42 -32.41 -63.19
C THR A 1260 54.89 -33.25 -62.04
N GLN A 1261 54.60 -32.64 -60.90
CA GLN A 1261 53.76 -33.29 -59.90
C GLN A 1261 52.33 -33.40 -60.43
N GLN A 1262 52.00 -34.55 -61.00
CA GLN A 1262 50.63 -35.01 -60.96
C GLN A 1262 50.22 -35.07 -59.49
N VAL A 1263 49.30 -34.19 -59.10
CA VAL A 1263 48.71 -34.22 -57.76
C VAL A 1263 47.90 -35.51 -57.67
N ASP A 1264 48.41 -36.48 -56.92
CA ASP A 1264 47.81 -37.79 -56.67
C ASP A 1264 46.58 -37.59 -55.75
N VAL A 1265 45.50 -37.02 -56.30
CA VAL A 1265 44.28 -36.65 -55.56
C VAL A 1265 43.55 -37.90 -55.09
N LYS A 1266 43.95 -38.38 -53.92
CA LYS A 1266 43.08 -39.11 -53.00
C LYS A 1266 42.73 -38.23 -51.82
N ASP A 1267 41.43 -38.12 -51.61
CA ASP A 1267 40.75 -37.51 -50.46
C ASP A 1267 40.97 -35.99 -50.24
N GLY A 1268 40.23 -35.21 -51.03
CA GLY A 1268 39.22 -34.33 -50.40
C GLY A 1268 39.61 -32.90 -50.01
N SER A 1269 40.71 -32.34 -50.52
CA SER A 1269 41.03 -30.91 -50.41
C SER A 1269 41.74 -30.45 -51.70
N GLN A 1270 41.42 -29.31 -52.33
CA GLN A 1270 41.70 -27.92 -51.90
C GLN A 1270 43.18 -27.74 -51.47
N LYS A 1271 43.94 -26.77 -51.99
CA LYS A 1271 43.56 -25.52 -52.68
C LYS A 1271 44.76 -24.91 -53.44
N LEU A 1272 44.50 -23.81 -54.16
CA LEU A 1272 45.37 -22.65 -54.43
C LEU A 1272 46.90 -22.81 -54.19
N LEU A 1273 47.69 -22.55 -55.23
CA LEU A 1273 48.93 -21.76 -55.05
C LEU A 1273 49.32 -20.90 -56.26
N GLN A 1274 48.30 -20.34 -56.94
CA GLN A 1274 48.27 -19.03 -57.60
C GLN A 1274 46.82 -18.61 -57.88
#